data_AF-A0A928ZDF1-F1
#
_entry.id   AF-A0A928ZDF1-F1
#
_cell.length_a   1.000
_cell.length_b   1.000
_cell.length_c   1.000
_cell.angle_alpha   90.00
_cell.angle_beta   90.00
_cell.angle_gamma   90.00
#
_symmetry.space_group_name_H-M   'P 1'
#
loop_
_entity.id
_entity.type
_entity.pdbx_description
1 polymer ?
#
loop_
_entity_poly.entity_id
_entity_poly.type
_entity_poly.pdbx_seq_one_letter_code
_entity_poly.pdbx_strand_id
1 'polypeptide(L)'
;MASQLENAYIIGQDNFNEWSQGFDKEGYLKVLPHPEEKIPFKDPFKDWQEGRPGNYFSSWGPDKELDISLAIEDLEQIEIDGFGILKAGDGEIPWLGHQTPFEFLRGYNGTVPGPLLIAEPGDTLNIELENNSTNPAQNSNFHFHGGHVSPLGHGDNVLFGLESGKTWDVDIEIPDNQPLGSSWYHPHYHGLTNEQLASGLAGLLVVNPQHDLQDLDKWNPEEMPMHFMAINSFGIQQTNRKGNPDDPLNQDPNLEIPAGTPLEVLDKTENGEKVYELSDAVGIGFNALPESYDPENPTGVPEQFLFEYGGGVLAEPVENAIHTVNGQYNPTLELKTGEWNMFTLANMDINAHHVVQLVKKEGDKLIPQEVSFVGIDANTFGGLAGDKSKQITEFPILNPGGRKSILKWFEEPGTYYLLSNGTEEILGDDAPVLTEDAGFDDGRFTWGPQVLSTIEVTGDEVATGPLPEAYETLEEQSQETDELVEAVKNGDVDKERKYIWSANIGGALAEGNAPDDTEVLSFEGTYRINGEYFSTDGSSMTPVAMPMLDTTEMWTIVNESGLSDPSLPQDLPLVEFHPFHIHQNEFIVSEINGIPVEDMAQTYLAGVLGDTIALPPTHEPGTPTPENPYGTPQQDGVPSEVKIAMNFKDFPGTYVNHCHILFHEDAGMMAPVKVILNTRDTWLGVGNKEGDPDGTKVELNRANQLQERISLTPYGEEFTGGIDLAIADINYKRDFDHYNVTDNVTDVVTVQTSLENSQNEFSVKVFDGKTLIDKQEKERKEFDGQDEELLITEFAPFQEIDVSPEQVASVAAGDINGDGHSDIVVGIGGGVSPLIEIYSGKNSELLSRIAPFTSEEAFDGKINLAVGDATGDNFGDIIVGQGSGGQGLVEVYSGILIDGQGTLDGTETARQTALLSEPFQPYGDSYQGEIEVTSGHILQRPDEPNDRPVQTHYANITTMAVDGAPDGHEQLKVSTYLADHGHGEGSYGEEPHGGESHEESSEHSSEIRLETEFTPDSEIEEFSGTFADIPDLPRGEPVLFSRTKNSESQLIHLQEENAPTSISLSSPTQSSQEVFGTTGNDVLDANVLTDDFNDSGNIVFAGSGNDLVDTSASIGQNRIYGGGDNDELIAGNSDRLVGGAGNDILDASLGEDNNRIYGDEGDDIFFLGRGERLVGGAGNDTFSVGSNGGNTLTGGEGADRFWVVNAELPDSANTIADFELNVDAIGIADFGNSPNLSFGEDNESNATLTLDGQLVATFLGITQDELATATFSFG
;
A
#
# COMPACT_ATOMS: atom_id res chain seq x y z
N MET A 1 53.64 24.12 33.05
CA MET A 1 52.26 23.83 33.48
C MET A 1 51.41 24.32 32.33
N ALA A 2 51.12 23.41 31.41
CA ALA A 2 50.05 23.62 30.44
C ALA A 2 48.72 23.76 31.19
N SER A 3 47.75 24.45 30.59
CA SER A 3 46.37 24.50 31.08
C SER A 3 45.70 23.13 30.89
N GLN A 4 44.81 22.75 31.82
CA GLN A 4 44.23 21.41 31.83
C GLN A 4 43.37 21.11 30.59
N LEU A 5 42.81 22.14 29.94
CA LEU A 5 42.14 22.05 28.64
C LEU A 5 42.97 21.40 27.52
N GLU A 6 44.31 21.48 27.55
CA GLU A 6 45.17 20.87 26.52
C GLU A 6 45.12 19.32 26.56
N ASN A 7 44.56 18.73 27.63
CA ASN A 7 44.29 17.28 27.75
C ASN A 7 42.79 16.94 27.69
N ALA A 8 41.89 17.91 27.61
CA ALA A 8 40.44 17.69 27.59
C ALA A 8 39.90 17.31 26.19
N TYR A 9 40.82 17.05 25.25
CA TYR A 9 40.55 16.67 23.86
C TYR A 9 40.44 15.16 23.66
N ILE A 10 40.53 14.37 24.72
CA ILE A 10 40.56 12.91 24.70
C ILE A 10 39.45 12.42 25.60
N ILE A 11 38.42 11.84 25.00
CA ILE A 11 37.33 11.14 25.69
C ILE A 11 37.66 9.64 25.70
N GLY A 12 37.14 8.93 26.68
CA GLY A 12 37.56 7.59 27.02
C GLY A 12 38.91 7.55 27.71
N GLN A 13 39.40 8.65 28.34
CA GLN A 13 40.79 8.68 28.83
C GLN A 13 41.08 7.57 29.86
N ASP A 14 40.11 7.17 30.70
CA ASP A 14 40.34 6.06 31.64
C ASP A 14 40.28 4.67 30.97
N ASN A 15 39.40 4.45 29.98
CA ASN A 15 39.43 3.24 29.14
C ASN A 15 40.75 3.15 28.36
N PHE A 16 41.15 4.24 27.70
CA PHE A 16 42.45 4.41 27.05
C PHE A 16 43.62 4.16 28.02
N ASN A 17 43.59 4.68 29.25
CA ASN A 17 44.65 4.43 30.25
C ASN A 17 44.71 2.94 30.67
N GLU A 18 43.59 2.21 30.63
CA GLU A 18 43.52 0.81 30.99
C GLU A 18 43.95 -0.10 29.82
N TRP A 19 43.49 0.20 28.59
CA TRP A 19 43.71 -0.59 27.36
C TRP A 19 45.06 -0.28 26.66
N SER A 20 45.52 0.98 26.65
CA SER A 20 46.55 1.49 25.73
C SER A 20 47.91 1.82 26.38
N GLN A 21 48.39 1.04 27.36
CA GLN A 21 49.56 1.34 28.23
C GLN A 21 50.94 1.62 27.56
N GLY A 22 51.01 1.76 26.23
CA GLY A 22 52.19 2.22 25.49
C GLY A 22 51.95 3.25 24.36
N PHE A 23 50.75 3.83 24.23
CA PHE A 23 50.48 4.88 23.22
C PHE A 23 50.94 6.28 23.66
N ASP A 24 51.21 7.15 22.68
CA ASP A 24 51.43 8.58 22.92
C ASP A 24 50.10 9.32 23.10
N LYS A 25 50.10 10.37 23.90
CA LYS A 25 48.88 11.06 24.39
C LYS A 25 48.32 12.10 23.42
N GLU A 26 48.93 12.29 22.24
CA GLU A 26 48.58 13.38 21.32
C GLU A 26 47.63 12.96 20.18
N GLY A 27 47.18 11.69 20.16
CA GLY A 27 46.56 11.09 18.97
C GLY A 27 45.40 10.12 19.21
N TYR A 28 44.34 10.55 19.89
CA TYR A 28 43.03 9.85 19.88
C TYR A 28 41.89 10.86 19.73
N LEU A 29 40.74 10.37 19.24
CA LEU A 29 39.47 11.07 18.95
C LEU A 29 39.32 12.49 19.56
N LYS A 30 39.47 13.52 18.72
CA LYS A 30 39.28 14.92 19.09
C LYS A 30 37.80 15.32 19.05
N VAL A 31 37.06 14.85 20.04
CA VAL A 31 35.64 15.13 20.20
C VAL A 31 35.33 16.63 20.40
N LEU A 32 36.25 17.35 21.03
CA LEU A 32 36.09 18.77 21.39
C LEU A 32 37.02 19.66 20.53
N PRO A 33 36.63 20.92 20.28
CA PRO A 33 36.93 21.62 19.02
C PRO A 33 38.39 22.01 18.87
N HIS A 34 38.90 21.96 17.64
CA HIS A 34 40.17 22.59 17.22
C HIS A 34 40.10 24.12 17.44
N PRO A 35 40.63 24.68 18.54
CA PRO A 35 40.29 26.04 18.96
C PRO A 35 41.08 27.12 18.21
N GLU A 36 41.98 26.72 17.31
CA GLU A 36 42.89 27.61 16.58
C GLU A 36 42.51 27.80 15.10
N GLU A 37 41.53 27.05 14.59
CA GLU A 37 41.20 26.98 13.16
C GLU A 37 39.71 27.26 12.95
N LYS A 38 39.38 28.50 12.55
CA LYS A 38 38.01 28.91 12.22
C LYS A 38 37.69 28.51 10.78
N ILE A 39 36.81 27.53 10.61
CA ILE A 39 36.24 27.13 9.31
C ILE A 39 34.97 27.97 9.10
N PRO A 40 34.83 28.82 8.07
CA PRO A 40 33.62 29.62 7.91
C PRO A 40 32.39 28.75 7.59
N PHE A 41 31.29 28.90 8.33
CA PHE A 41 30.01 28.27 8.00
C PHE A 41 29.48 28.78 6.66
N LYS A 42 29.25 27.85 5.73
CA LYS A 42 28.61 28.04 4.44
C LYS A 42 27.20 27.43 4.51
N ASP A 43 26.22 28.19 4.06
CA ASP A 43 24.83 27.79 4.03
C ASP A 43 24.22 28.30 2.72
N PRO A 44 23.76 27.42 1.82
CA PRO A 44 23.11 27.83 0.58
C PRO A 44 21.91 28.75 0.80
N PHE A 45 21.14 28.55 1.87
CA PHE A 45 19.99 29.39 2.22
C PHE A 45 20.43 30.81 2.56
N LYS A 46 21.54 30.97 3.28
CA LYS A 46 22.10 32.28 3.60
C LYS A 46 22.69 32.98 2.37
N ASP A 47 23.33 32.25 1.46
CA ASP A 47 23.80 32.84 0.20
C ASP A 47 22.61 33.24 -0.72
N TRP A 48 21.48 32.53 -0.66
CA TRP A 48 20.19 32.93 -1.27
C TRP A 48 19.64 34.22 -0.64
N GLN A 49 19.47 34.29 0.69
CA GLN A 49 19.03 35.51 1.41
C GLN A 49 19.88 36.74 1.09
N GLU A 50 21.20 36.57 0.94
CA GLU A 50 22.13 37.66 0.60
C GLU A 50 22.16 38.00 -0.91
N GLY A 51 21.39 37.31 -1.75
CA GLY A 51 21.32 37.52 -3.20
C GLY A 51 22.64 37.24 -3.92
N ARG A 52 23.42 36.28 -3.42
CA ARG A 52 24.73 35.90 -3.96
C ARG A 52 24.57 34.75 -4.96
N PRO A 53 25.40 34.66 -6.01
CA PRO A 53 25.46 33.45 -6.83
C PRO A 53 25.95 32.29 -5.96
N GLY A 54 25.23 31.17 -5.99
CA GLY A 54 25.47 30.02 -5.12
C GLY A 54 24.80 28.74 -5.67
N ASN A 55 24.76 27.71 -4.82
CA ASN A 55 24.24 26.38 -5.15
C ASN A 55 22.79 26.24 -4.67
N TYR A 56 21.87 26.98 -5.28
CA TYR A 56 20.44 26.96 -4.94
C TYR A 56 19.56 27.31 -6.13
N PHE A 57 18.31 26.85 -6.07
CA PHE A 57 17.22 27.19 -6.98
C PHE A 57 16.01 27.61 -6.14
N SER A 58 15.24 28.59 -6.60
CA SER A 58 14.13 29.15 -5.83
C SER A 58 13.06 29.73 -6.73
N SER A 59 11.81 29.32 -6.53
CA SER A 59 10.60 29.91 -7.12
C SER A 59 10.20 31.23 -6.47
N TRP A 60 10.81 31.59 -5.33
CA TRP A 60 10.44 32.72 -4.50
C TRP A 60 10.60 34.05 -5.26
N GLY A 61 9.52 34.50 -5.91
CA GLY A 61 9.59 35.49 -6.98
C GLY A 61 8.33 35.55 -7.86
N PRO A 62 8.45 35.98 -9.12
CA PRO A 62 7.33 36.03 -10.07
C PRO A 62 7.16 34.73 -10.90
N ASP A 63 7.98 33.71 -10.65
CA ASP A 63 8.13 32.51 -11.47
C ASP A 63 7.62 31.30 -10.64
N LYS A 64 6.56 30.63 -11.10
CA LYS A 64 5.83 29.57 -10.36
C LYS A 64 6.22 28.13 -10.73
N GLU A 65 7.07 27.99 -11.73
CA GLU A 65 7.64 26.73 -12.20
C GLU A 65 9.16 26.80 -11.96
N LEU A 66 9.76 25.71 -11.45
CA LEU A 66 11.18 25.66 -11.12
C LEU A 66 11.90 24.61 -11.97
N ASP A 67 12.31 25.03 -13.17
CA ASP A 67 13.10 24.21 -14.11
C ASP A 67 14.55 24.03 -13.60
N ILE A 68 14.93 22.79 -13.27
CA ILE A 68 16.25 22.42 -12.74
C ILE A 68 16.79 21.22 -13.52
N SER A 69 18.08 21.24 -13.89
CA SER A 69 18.78 19.99 -14.26
C SER A 69 19.57 19.47 -13.05
N LEU A 70 19.41 18.19 -12.71
CA LEU A 70 20.18 17.49 -11.69
C LEU A 70 21.00 16.37 -12.35
N ALA A 71 22.27 16.64 -12.63
CA ALA A 71 23.19 15.64 -13.16
C ALA A 71 23.97 14.93 -12.04
N ILE A 72 24.16 13.62 -12.19
CA ILE A 72 24.87 12.76 -11.23
C ILE A 72 26.41 12.91 -11.35
N GLU A 73 26.91 13.49 -12.45
CA GLU A 73 28.28 13.95 -12.68
C GLU A 73 28.33 15.44 -13.07
N ASP A 74 29.04 16.27 -12.31
CA ASP A 74 30.32 16.90 -12.72
C ASP A 74 30.87 17.74 -11.54
N LEU A 75 31.68 17.13 -10.65
CA LEU A 75 32.22 17.82 -9.45
C LEU A 75 32.93 19.14 -9.82
N GLU A 76 32.36 20.31 -9.53
CA GLU A 76 33.11 21.57 -9.60
C GLU A 76 34.09 21.69 -8.41
N GLN A 77 35.10 22.55 -8.57
CA GLN A 77 36.21 22.66 -7.64
C GLN A 77 35.81 23.42 -6.36
N ILE A 78 35.46 22.70 -5.28
CA ILE A 78 35.28 23.33 -3.97
C ILE A 78 36.65 23.59 -3.31
N GLU A 79 36.93 24.88 -3.07
CA GLU A 79 38.07 25.36 -2.26
C GLU A 79 37.58 25.65 -0.83
N ILE A 80 38.20 24.97 0.15
CA ILE A 80 37.86 25.06 1.58
C ILE A 80 39.00 25.74 2.34
N ASP A 81 38.76 26.97 2.81
CA ASP A 81 39.70 27.70 3.65
C ASP A 81 39.97 26.93 4.95
N GLY A 82 41.22 26.48 5.14
CA GLY A 82 41.66 25.63 6.26
C GLY A 82 41.76 24.13 5.94
N PHE A 83 41.18 23.65 4.84
CA PHE A 83 41.14 22.21 4.51
C PHE A 83 41.61 21.86 3.07
N GLY A 84 41.67 22.83 2.15
CA GLY A 84 42.21 22.65 0.80
C GLY A 84 41.12 22.44 -0.27
N ILE A 85 41.53 21.92 -1.44
CA ILE A 85 40.63 21.58 -2.55
C ILE A 85 40.31 20.08 -2.48
N LEU A 86 39.10 19.66 -2.88
CA LEU A 86 38.69 18.26 -2.96
C LEU A 86 38.16 17.87 -4.36
N LYS A 87 38.37 16.60 -4.71
CA LYS A 87 37.92 15.79 -5.86
C LYS A 87 38.45 14.35 -5.59
N ALA A 88 37.95 13.24 -6.13
CA ALA A 88 36.72 12.92 -6.87
C ALA A 88 36.72 11.41 -7.24
N GLY A 89 35.54 10.82 -7.44
CA GLY A 89 35.27 9.84 -8.52
C GLY A 89 34.38 10.51 -9.59
N ASP A 90 33.88 9.85 -10.64
CA ASP A 90 34.49 8.75 -11.40
C ASP A 90 35.64 9.34 -12.26
N GLY A 91 36.86 9.43 -11.71
CA GLY A 91 37.99 10.02 -12.44
C GLY A 91 39.25 10.29 -11.61
N GLU A 92 40.42 10.30 -12.25
CA GLU A 92 41.72 10.42 -11.55
C GLU A 92 41.90 11.76 -10.78
N ILE A 93 42.28 11.68 -9.51
CA ILE A 93 42.71 12.82 -8.68
C ILE A 93 44.19 13.17 -8.97
N PRO A 94 44.52 14.31 -9.64
CA PRO A 94 45.86 14.47 -10.20
C PRO A 94 47.02 14.73 -9.23
N TRP A 95 46.79 14.93 -7.92
CA TRP A 95 47.87 15.18 -6.93
C TRP A 95 48.26 14.00 -6.04
N LEU A 96 47.43 12.95 -5.93
CA LEU A 96 47.82 11.72 -5.23
C LEU A 96 48.77 10.86 -6.09
N GLY A 97 48.74 11.06 -7.41
CA GLY A 97 49.47 10.22 -8.36
C GLY A 97 48.85 8.82 -8.46
N HIS A 98 49.37 8.01 -9.38
CA HIS A 98 48.70 6.78 -9.82
C HIS A 98 48.80 5.58 -8.84
N GLN A 99 48.69 5.77 -7.50
CA GLN A 99 48.94 4.71 -6.50
C GLN A 99 48.03 4.68 -5.23
N THR A 100 46.73 4.96 -5.35
CA THR A 100 45.62 4.51 -4.45
C THR A 100 44.27 4.60 -5.19
N PRO A 101 43.19 3.89 -4.77
CA PRO A 101 41.88 3.89 -5.44
C PRO A 101 40.98 5.07 -5.00
N PHE A 102 40.16 5.60 -5.92
CA PHE A 102 39.38 6.84 -5.72
C PHE A 102 37.93 6.68 -6.23
N GLU A 103 37.20 5.72 -5.67
CA GLU A 103 36.06 5.08 -6.36
C GLU A 103 34.65 5.43 -5.82
N PHE A 104 34.49 6.30 -4.79
CA PHE A 104 33.26 6.33 -3.96
C PHE A 104 32.67 7.70 -3.56
N LEU A 105 32.78 8.78 -4.36
CA LEU A 105 32.07 10.04 -4.06
C LEU A 105 31.27 10.54 -5.27
N ARG A 106 30.00 10.86 -5.04
CA ARG A 106 28.95 11.24 -6.01
C ARG A 106 28.10 12.34 -5.39
N GLY A 107 27.58 13.28 -6.19
CA GLY A 107 26.79 14.38 -5.63
C GLY A 107 26.15 15.23 -6.73
N TYR A 108 24.87 15.57 -6.52
CA TYR A 108 24.07 16.32 -7.49
C TYR A 108 24.75 17.64 -7.88
N ASN A 109 24.85 17.87 -9.20
CA ASN A 109 25.53 19.02 -9.80
C ASN A 109 26.94 19.28 -9.22
N GLY A 110 27.62 18.21 -8.80
CA GLY A 110 28.98 18.28 -8.32
C GLY A 110 29.15 18.84 -6.90
N THR A 111 28.12 18.76 -6.05
CA THR A 111 28.13 19.36 -4.71
C THR A 111 27.65 18.39 -3.64
N VAL A 112 28.17 18.54 -2.41
CA VAL A 112 27.77 17.78 -1.22
C VAL A 112 27.57 18.77 -0.05
N PRO A 113 26.34 18.94 0.47
CA PRO A 113 25.08 18.48 -0.12
C PRO A 113 24.85 19.09 -1.52
N GLY A 114 23.91 18.50 -2.25
CA GLY A 114 23.40 18.99 -3.53
C GLY A 114 22.81 20.41 -3.46
N PRO A 115 22.41 20.99 -4.61
CA PRO A 115 21.72 22.29 -4.66
C PRO A 115 20.56 22.38 -3.67
N LEU A 116 20.46 23.49 -2.95
CA LEU A 116 19.29 23.77 -2.13
C LEU A 116 18.11 24.13 -3.04
N LEU A 117 17.03 23.37 -2.97
CA LEU A 117 15.78 23.67 -3.67
C LEU A 117 14.84 24.44 -2.74
N ILE A 118 14.19 25.47 -3.24
CA ILE A 118 13.21 26.28 -2.49
C ILE A 118 11.94 26.41 -3.32
N ALA A 119 10.84 25.91 -2.78
CA ALA A 119 9.51 25.92 -3.40
C ALA A 119 8.47 26.60 -2.50
N GLU A 120 7.29 26.89 -3.04
CA GLU A 120 6.08 27.30 -2.35
C GLU A 120 4.95 26.28 -2.64
N PRO A 121 3.92 26.17 -1.78
CA PRO A 121 2.69 25.48 -2.15
C PRO A 121 2.07 26.11 -3.40
N GLY A 122 1.73 25.25 -4.36
CA GLY A 122 1.24 25.58 -5.68
C GLY A 122 2.31 25.94 -6.71
N ASP A 123 3.55 25.49 -6.50
CA ASP A 123 4.60 25.50 -7.52
C ASP A 123 4.77 24.11 -8.14
N THR A 124 5.38 24.04 -9.33
CA THR A 124 5.84 22.77 -9.93
C THR A 124 7.36 22.72 -9.98
N LEU A 125 7.95 21.62 -9.52
CA LEU A 125 9.38 21.31 -9.70
C LEU A 125 9.53 20.48 -10.97
N ASN A 126 10.13 21.05 -12.03
CA ASN A 126 10.44 20.32 -13.26
C ASN A 126 11.93 19.98 -13.24
N ILE A 127 12.28 18.70 -13.08
CA ILE A 127 13.65 18.25 -12.81
C ILE A 127 14.14 17.35 -13.96
N GLU A 128 15.04 17.86 -14.80
CA GLU A 128 15.80 17.06 -15.77
C GLU A 128 16.88 16.27 -15.00
N LEU A 129 16.58 15.04 -14.61
CA LEU A 129 17.48 14.12 -13.91
C LEU A 129 18.37 13.40 -14.92
N GLU A 130 19.68 13.65 -14.90
CA GLU A 130 20.67 12.98 -15.75
C GLU A 130 21.49 11.97 -14.93
N ASN A 131 21.20 10.67 -15.08
CA ASN A 131 22.07 9.61 -14.59
C ASN A 131 23.17 9.35 -15.61
N ASN A 132 24.30 10.02 -15.44
CA ASN A 132 25.49 9.90 -16.27
C ASN A 132 26.63 9.11 -15.61
N SER A 133 26.35 8.29 -14.58
CA SER A 133 27.37 7.45 -13.93
C SER A 133 28.10 6.54 -14.94
N THR A 134 29.42 6.41 -14.80
CA THR A 134 30.22 5.54 -15.69
C THR A 134 30.03 4.03 -15.44
N ASN A 135 29.42 3.65 -14.32
CA ASN A 135 29.11 2.28 -13.98
C ASN A 135 27.69 1.92 -14.45
N PRO A 136 27.50 0.99 -15.41
CA PRO A 136 26.18 0.62 -15.92
C PRO A 136 25.28 -0.09 -14.89
N ALA A 137 25.81 -0.48 -13.73
CA ALA A 137 25.04 -1.03 -12.62
C ALA A 137 24.54 0.02 -11.62
N GLN A 138 24.86 1.32 -11.81
CA GLN A 138 24.38 2.40 -10.94
C GLN A 138 23.10 3.00 -11.51
N ASN A 139 22.00 2.27 -11.39
CA ASN A 139 20.66 2.83 -11.58
C ASN A 139 20.35 3.80 -10.44
N SER A 140 19.53 4.82 -10.68
CA SER A 140 19.16 5.84 -9.69
C SER A 140 17.72 6.28 -9.96
N ASN A 141 17.10 6.94 -9.01
CA ASN A 141 15.85 7.69 -9.21
C ASN A 141 15.93 8.97 -8.36
N PHE A 142 14.79 9.61 -8.12
CA PHE A 142 14.67 10.79 -7.26
C PHE A 142 13.61 10.52 -6.21
N HIS A 143 13.88 10.90 -4.96
CA HIS A 143 12.91 10.89 -3.88
C HIS A 143 12.84 12.26 -3.19
N PHE A 144 11.64 12.78 -2.99
CA PHE A 144 11.31 13.94 -2.17
C PHE A 144 10.94 13.50 -0.74
N HIS A 145 11.95 13.25 0.06
CA HIS A 145 11.78 12.85 1.46
C HIS A 145 11.10 13.95 2.28
N GLY A 146 9.84 13.68 2.67
CA GLY A 146 8.95 14.62 3.36
C GLY A 146 8.11 15.50 2.43
N GLY A 147 7.85 15.04 1.21
CA GLY A 147 6.82 15.60 0.33
C GLY A 147 5.49 14.87 0.50
N HIS A 148 4.41 15.64 0.67
CA HIS A 148 3.04 15.18 0.45
C HIS A 148 2.70 15.42 -1.02
N VAL A 149 3.24 14.59 -1.90
CA VAL A 149 3.18 14.76 -3.36
C VAL A 149 2.78 13.46 -4.06
N SER A 150 2.40 13.56 -5.34
CA SER A 150 2.00 12.39 -6.14
C SER A 150 3.19 11.42 -6.33
N PRO A 151 3.00 10.11 -6.04
CA PRO A 151 3.97 9.06 -6.37
C PRO A 151 3.76 8.49 -7.79
N LEU A 152 2.76 8.98 -8.52
CA LEU A 152 2.41 8.47 -9.85
C LEU A 152 3.38 8.96 -10.92
N GLY A 153 3.56 8.13 -11.96
CA GLY A 153 4.24 8.54 -13.19
C GLY A 153 5.64 9.14 -12.98
N HIS A 154 5.77 10.40 -13.41
CA HIS A 154 7.00 11.20 -13.33
C HIS A 154 7.13 12.01 -12.02
N GLY A 155 6.30 11.76 -11.01
CA GLY A 155 6.35 12.40 -9.70
C GLY A 155 7.41 11.82 -8.75
N ASP A 156 7.07 11.66 -7.46
CA ASP A 156 7.94 11.06 -6.43
C ASP A 156 7.97 9.52 -6.52
N ASN A 157 8.25 9.00 -7.73
CA ASN A 157 8.09 7.60 -8.08
C ASN A 157 9.38 6.80 -7.85
N VAL A 158 9.55 6.27 -6.65
CA VAL A 158 10.74 5.48 -6.26
C VAL A 158 10.73 4.02 -6.73
N LEU A 159 9.63 3.53 -7.29
CA LEU A 159 9.56 2.17 -7.84
C LEU A 159 10.15 2.08 -9.26
N PHE A 160 10.23 3.22 -9.95
CA PHE A 160 10.91 3.32 -11.23
C PHE A 160 12.41 3.65 -11.08
N GLY A 161 13.22 3.28 -12.08
CA GLY A 161 14.68 3.42 -12.06
C GLY A 161 15.26 3.96 -13.36
N LEU A 162 15.99 5.07 -13.27
CA LEU A 162 16.76 5.67 -14.36
C LEU A 162 18.10 4.95 -14.54
N GLU A 163 18.26 4.27 -15.68
CA GLU A 163 19.51 3.58 -16.05
C GLU A 163 20.70 4.55 -16.23
N SER A 164 21.92 4.05 -16.03
CA SER A 164 23.16 4.77 -16.36
C SER A 164 23.23 5.15 -17.84
N GLY A 165 23.62 6.40 -18.10
CA GLY A 165 23.69 7.03 -19.43
C GLY A 165 22.36 7.58 -19.94
N LYS A 166 21.33 7.74 -19.10
CA LYS A 166 20.00 8.24 -19.46
C LYS A 166 19.67 9.56 -18.78
N THR A 167 18.67 10.23 -19.33
CA THR A 167 18.04 11.44 -18.80
C THR A 167 16.55 11.20 -18.72
N TRP A 168 15.90 11.74 -17.70
CA TRP A 168 14.47 11.64 -17.46
C TRP A 168 13.98 12.93 -16.82
N ASP A 169 12.79 13.38 -17.20
CA ASP A 169 12.13 14.56 -16.65
C ASP A 169 11.22 14.10 -15.49
N VAL A 170 11.40 14.70 -14.31
CA VAL A 170 10.66 14.42 -13.08
C VAL A 170 9.86 15.68 -12.72
N ASP A 171 8.53 15.57 -12.77
CA ASP A 171 7.60 16.70 -12.63
C ASP A 171 6.78 16.53 -11.33
N ILE A 172 7.06 17.38 -10.34
CA ILE A 172 6.42 17.32 -9.01
C ILE A 172 5.61 18.60 -8.76
N GLU A 173 4.28 18.49 -8.83
CA GLU A 173 3.35 19.55 -8.37
C GLU A 173 3.30 19.55 -6.83
N ILE A 174 3.58 20.71 -6.20
CA ILE A 174 3.56 20.89 -4.75
C ILE A 174 2.16 21.35 -4.32
N PRO A 175 1.35 20.56 -3.60
CA PRO A 175 -0.02 20.94 -3.28
C PRO A 175 -0.10 22.01 -2.18
N ASP A 176 -1.23 22.74 -2.13
CA ASP A 176 -1.49 23.82 -1.16
C ASP A 176 -1.38 23.37 0.30
N ASN A 177 -1.65 22.10 0.59
CA ASN A 177 -1.65 21.53 1.94
C ASN A 177 -0.28 20.99 2.40
N GLN A 178 0.73 20.94 1.52
CA GLN A 178 2.10 20.53 1.85
C GLN A 178 2.60 21.18 3.15
N PRO A 179 3.11 20.40 4.13
CA PRO A 179 3.70 20.97 5.33
C PRO A 179 4.86 21.92 5.03
N LEU A 180 4.81 23.11 5.62
CA LEU A 180 5.83 24.15 5.41
C LEU A 180 7.07 23.85 6.25
N GLY A 181 8.24 23.78 5.61
CA GLY A 181 9.49 23.55 6.30
C GLY A 181 10.57 22.83 5.49
N SER A 182 11.41 22.07 6.21
CA SER A 182 12.61 21.44 5.67
C SER A 182 12.38 19.97 5.37
N SER A 183 12.47 19.66 4.11
CA SER A 183 12.56 18.32 3.56
C SER A 183 13.93 18.18 2.90
N TRP A 184 14.14 17.08 2.19
CA TRP A 184 15.38 16.82 1.47
C TRP A 184 15.11 15.88 0.30
N TYR A 185 16.09 15.74 -0.59
CA TYR A 185 15.98 14.86 -1.74
C TYR A 185 17.23 14.01 -1.90
N HIS A 186 17.03 12.77 -2.34
CA HIS A 186 18.09 11.77 -2.51
C HIS A 186 17.62 10.66 -3.48
N PRO A 187 18.53 9.86 -4.07
CA PRO A 187 18.14 8.61 -4.73
C PRO A 187 17.53 7.62 -3.74
N HIS A 188 16.60 6.81 -4.21
CA HIS A 188 15.87 5.79 -3.46
C HIS A 188 15.66 4.57 -4.38
N TYR A 189 16.74 4.10 -5.01
CA TYR A 189 16.72 2.92 -5.87
C TYR A 189 17.19 1.72 -5.05
N HIS A 190 16.25 0.82 -4.75
CA HIS A 190 16.46 -0.30 -3.84
C HIS A 190 17.70 -1.13 -4.18
N GLY A 191 18.52 -1.40 -3.16
CA GLY A 191 19.79 -2.12 -3.28
C GLY A 191 20.99 -1.21 -3.57
N LEU A 192 20.77 0.07 -3.90
CA LEU A 192 21.80 1.07 -4.19
C LEU A 192 21.69 2.35 -3.32
N THR A 193 20.58 2.57 -2.60
CA THR A 193 20.36 3.78 -1.79
C THR A 193 21.53 4.02 -0.82
N ASN A 194 21.96 3.00 -0.08
CA ASN A 194 23.06 3.09 0.88
C ASN A 194 24.38 3.50 0.21
N GLU A 195 24.72 2.94 -0.95
CA GLU A 195 25.95 3.29 -1.67
C GLU A 195 25.90 4.74 -2.17
N GLN A 196 24.76 5.16 -2.71
CA GLN A 196 24.57 6.47 -3.33
C GLN A 196 24.56 7.60 -2.30
N LEU A 197 23.85 7.43 -1.18
CA LEU A 197 23.85 8.43 -0.10
C LEU A 197 25.18 8.45 0.66
N ALA A 198 25.82 7.30 0.91
CA ALA A 198 27.17 7.27 1.48
C ALA A 198 28.21 7.96 0.58
N SER A 199 27.96 8.01 -0.73
CA SER A 199 28.79 8.75 -1.70
C SER A 199 28.56 10.27 -1.67
N GLY A 200 27.44 10.74 -1.10
CA GLY A 200 27.06 12.16 -1.02
C GLY A 200 25.88 12.61 -1.90
N LEU A 201 25.13 11.70 -2.53
CA LEU A 201 23.95 12.04 -3.36
C LEU A 201 22.73 12.40 -2.51
N ALA A 202 22.76 13.57 -1.86
CA ALA A 202 21.62 14.12 -1.15
C ALA A 202 21.67 15.66 -1.12
N GLY A 203 20.52 16.32 -1.16
CA GLY A 203 20.39 17.78 -1.08
C GLY A 203 19.19 18.23 -0.25
N LEU A 204 19.18 19.49 0.18
CA LEU A 204 18.08 20.06 0.96
C LEU A 204 16.97 20.61 0.06
N LEU A 205 15.72 20.45 0.49
CA LEU A 205 14.53 21.04 -0.16
C LEU A 205 13.71 21.77 0.91
N VAL A 206 13.34 23.02 0.68
CA VAL A 206 12.56 23.82 1.64
C VAL A 206 11.28 24.31 0.99
N VAL A 207 10.13 23.94 1.56
CA VAL A 207 8.82 24.49 1.18
C VAL A 207 8.51 25.67 2.10
N ASN A 208 8.52 26.87 1.53
CA ASN A 208 8.25 28.12 2.23
C ASN A 208 6.78 28.56 2.05
N PRO A 209 6.24 29.42 2.93
CA PRO A 209 4.99 30.11 2.65
C PRO A 209 5.08 30.95 1.35
N GLN A 210 3.95 31.09 0.64
CA GLN A 210 3.86 31.86 -0.60
C GLN A 210 4.38 33.30 -0.45
N HIS A 211 5.16 33.79 -1.41
CA HIS A 211 5.80 35.12 -1.39
C HIS A 211 4.84 36.31 -1.27
N ASP A 212 3.58 36.18 -1.68
CA ASP A 212 2.57 37.24 -1.59
C ASP A 212 1.55 37.03 -0.45
N LEU A 213 1.81 36.07 0.44
CA LEU A 213 1.04 35.84 1.67
C LEU A 213 0.95 37.14 2.51
N GLN A 214 -0.26 37.43 3.01
CA GLN A 214 -0.59 38.77 3.52
C GLN A 214 0.08 39.15 4.85
N ASP A 215 0.61 38.17 5.59
CA ASP A 215 1.15 38.29 6.94
C ASP A 215 2.64 37.84 7.06
N LEU A 216 3.39 37.91 5.95
CA LEU A 216 4.86 37.81 5.94
C LEU A 216 5.59 38.88 6.80
N ASP A 217 4.87 39.80 7.46
CA ASP A 217 5.43 40.69 8.48
C ASP A 217 5.54 40.04 9.87
N LYS A 218 5.00 38.83 10.07
CA LYS A 218 5.13 38.03 11.31
C LYS A 218 6.47 37.29 11.39
N TRP A 219 6.73 36.45 10.40
CA TRP A 219 8.02 35.79 10.13
C TRP A 219 8.36 36.06 8.66
N ASN A 220 9.61 36.40 8.33
CA ASN A 220 10.02 36.58 6.93
C ASN A 220 11.28 35.76 6.68
N PRO A 221 11.19 34.63 5.96
CA PRO A 221 12.36 33.79 5.71
C PRO A 221 13.41 34.44 4.77
N GLU A 222 13.13 35.56 4.08
CA GLU A 222 14.18 36.39 3.41
C GLU A 222 15.03 37.19 4.42
N GLU A 223 14.43 37.69 5.51
CA GLU A 223 15.06 38.65 6.42
C GLU A 223 15.53 38.01 7.75
N MET A 224 14.98 36.87 8.14
CA MET A 224 15.22 36.24 9.45
C MET A 224 16.40 35.26 9.43
N PRO A 225 17.29 35.27 10.45
CA PRO A 225 18.41 34.33 10.53
C PRO A 225 17.92 32.87 10.68
N MET A 226 18.03 32.11 9.60
CA MET A 226 17.75 30.68 9.52
C MET A 226 19.02 29.96 9.06
N HIS A 227 19.36 28.88 9.73
CA HIS A 227 20.58 28.10 9.47
C HIS A 227 20.18 26.65 9.23
N PHE A 228 20.24 26.21 7.98
CA PHE A 228 19.94 24.82 7.61
C PHE A 228 21.23 23.99 7.66
N MET A 229 21.13 22.80 8.22
CA MET A 229 22.27 21.95 8.58
C MET A 229 22.03 20.52 8.13
N ALA A 230 22.44 20.20 6.90
CA ALA A 230 22.53 18.83 6.42
C ALA A 230 23.70 18.13 7.09
N ILE A 231 23.44 17.04 7.81
CA ILE A 231 24.46 16.20 8.45
C ILE A 231 24.78 15.03 7.52
N ASN A 232 26.07 14.86 7.19
CA ASN A 232 26.58 13.73 6.39
C ASN A 232 27.82 13.11 7.04
N SER A 233 27.87 11.78 7.07
CA SER A 233 28.94 10.95 7.64
C SER A 233 29.95 10.50 6.58
N PHE A 234 31.24 10.68 6.86
CA PHE A 234 32.34 10.22 5.98
C PHE A 234 33.42 9.42 6.74
N GLY A 235 33.92 8.34 6.13
CA GLY A 235 34.97 7.49 6.67
C GLY A 235 36.40 7.95 6.34
N ILE A 236 37.35 7.74 7.28
CA ILE A 236 38.74 8.24 7.22
C ILE A 236 39.78 7.09 7.31
N GLN A 237 40.91 7.26 6.59
CA GLN A 237 42.26 6.76 6.91
C GLN A 237 42.47 5.57 7.86
N GLN A 238 42.10 4.33 7.52
CA GLN A 238 42.80 3.18 8.12
C GLN A 238 44.14 2.93 7.42
N THR A 239 45.21 3.58 7.92
CA THR A 239 46.56 3.35 7.40
C THR A 239 47.16 2.09 8.03
N ASN A 240 47.71 1.19 7.22
CA ASN A 240 48.39 -0.01 7.71
C ASN A 240 49.80 0.33 8.21
N ARG A 241 49.99 0.34 9.54
CA ARG A 241 51.30 0.62 10.16
C ARG A 241 52.17 -0.63 10.21
N LYS A 242 53.40 -0.48 9.72
CA LYS A 242 54.46 -1.50 9.76
C LYS A 242 54.98 -1.70 11.16
N GLY A 243 55.23 -2.97 11.52
CA GLY A 243 55.70 -3.27 12.86
C GLY A 243 57.03 -2.62 13.22
N ASN A 244 57.04 -2.02 14.40
CA ASN A 244 58.11 -1.20 14.92
C ASN A 244 58.43 -1.68 16.36
N PRO A 245 59.70 -1.92 16.73
CA PRO A 245 60.02 -2.37 18.09
C PRO A 245 59.62 -1.42 19.23
N ASP A 246 59.35 -0.15 18.92
CA ASP A 246 58.87 0.87 19.86
C ASP A 246 57.34 1.11 19.75
N ASP A 247 56.62 0.38 18.89
CA ASP A 247 55.16 0.40 18.73
C ASP A 247 54.48 -0.55 19.73
N PRO A 248 53.39 -0.15 20.41
CA PRO A 248 52.76 -0.96 21.45
C PRO A 248 51.89 -2.13 20.93
N LEU A 249 51.33 -2.06 19.71
CA LEU A 249 50.44 -3.11 19.17
C LEU A 249 51.06 -3.88 18.00
N ASN A 250 51.95 -3.26 17.21
CA ASN A 250 52.66 -3.93 16.13
C ASN A 250 54.17 -3.95 16.34
N GLN A 251 54.67 -4.99 17.03
CA GLN A 251 56.11 -5.16 17.27
C GLN A 251 56.81 -6.07 16.25
N ASP A 252 56.06 -6.72 15.36
CA ASP A 252 56.63 -7.61 14.34
C ASP A 252 56.87 -6.83 13.03
N PRO A 253 58.13 -6.56 12.64
CA PRO A 253 58.45 -5.80 11.42
C PRO A 253 58.10 -6.52 10.10
N ASN A 254 57.43 -7.68 10.16
CA ASN A 254 56.88 -8.41 9.02
C ASN A 254 55.34 -8.42 9.02
N LEU A 255 54.70 -7.86 10.05
CA LEU A 255 53.26 -7.69 10.15
C LEU A 255 52.92 -6.22 9.86
N GLU A 256 51.85 -6.00 9.11
CA GLU A 256 51.20 -4.70 8.92
C GLU A 256 49.82 -4.84 9.56
N ILE A 257 49.46 -3.91 10.45
CA ILE A 257 48.14 -3.89 11.09
C ILE A 257 47.48 -2.54 10.84
N PRO A 258 46.14 -2.48 10.78
CA PRO A 258 45.43 -1.21 10.70
C PRO A 258 45.75 -0.31 11.89
N ALA A 259 45.83 0.99 11.63
CA ALA A 259 45.79 2.02 12.65
C ALA A 259 44.55 2.88 12.40
N GLY A 260 43.65 2.95 13.39
CA GLY A 260 42.79 4.11 13.54
C GLY A 260 43.71 5.32 13.69
N THR A 261 43.70 6.20 12.70
CA THR A 261 44.68 7.29 12.61
C THR A 261 43.93 8.59 12.87
N PRO A 262 44.18 9.30 13.99
CA PRO A 262 43.70 10.68 14.10
C PRO A 262 44.29 11.47 12.92
N LEU A 263 43.52 12.35 12.28
CA LEU A 263 43.94 13.16 11.12
C LEU A 263 45.38 13.73 11.28
N GLU A 264 46.38 13.01 10.76
CA GLU A 264 47.78 13.38 10.86
C GLU A 264 48.11 14.34 9.72
N VAL A 265 48.79 15.43 10.05
CA VAL A 265 49.31 16.37 9.05
C VAL A 265 50.60 15.78 8.46
N LEU A 266 50.46 14.97 7.43
CA LEU A 266 51.54 14.20 6.80
C LEU A 266 52.57 15.10 6.10
N ASP A 267 52.13 16.19 5.47
CA ASP A 267 53.00 17.16 4.79
C ASP A 267 52.38 18.57 4.77
N LYS A 268 53.07 19.52 4.13
CA LYS A 268 52.55 20.85 3.82
C LYS A 268 52.82 21.30 2.38
N THR A 269 51.84 21.95 1.77
CA THR A 269 51.97 22.53 0.42
C THR A 269 52.99 23.67 0.38
N GLU A 270 53.41 24.13 -0.81
CA GLU A 270 54.31 25.29 -0.94
C GLU A 270 53.73 26.60 -0.34
N ASN A 271 52.42 26.68 -0.15
CA ASN A 271 51.72 27.79 0.50
C ASN A 271 51.62 27.65 2.02
N GLY A 272 51.79 26.43 2.55
CA GLY A 272 51.74 26.11 3.98
C GLY A 272 50.44 25.47 4.47
N GLU A 273 49.52 25.12 3.57
CA GLU A 273 48.34 24.29 3.89
C GLU A 273 48.78 22.89 4.36
N LYS A 274 47.96 22.23 5.16
CA LYS A 274 48.20 20.90 5.74
C LYS A 274 47.73 19.80 4.77
N VAL A 275 48.44 18.67 4.71
CA VAL A 275 48.06 17.48 3.93
C VAL A 275 47.66 16.35 4.88
N TYR A 276 46.58 15.63 4.55
CA TYR A 276 45.99 14.54 5.34
C TYR A 276 45.79 13.28 4.45
N GLU A 277 45.56 12.09 5.04
CA GLU A 277 45.14 10.84 4.34
C GLU A 277 43.66 10.54 4.62
N LEU A 278 42.92 10.01 3.63
CA LEU A 278 41.48 9.69 3.65
C LEU A 278 41.24 8.27 3.10
N SER A 279 40.13 7.62 3.48
CA SER A 279 40.13 6.15 3.65
C SER A 279 40.16 5.26 2.41
N ASP A 280 40.74 4.07 2.62
CA ASP A 280 40.45 2.83 1.87
C ASP A 280 39.49 1.93 2.68
N ALA A 281 38.89 2.41 3.79
CA ALA A 281 37.93 1.66 4.58
C ALA A 281 36.69 1.33 3.73
N VAL A 282 36.37 0.04 3.65
CA VAL A 282 35.30 -0.50 2.81
C VAL A 282 33.95 -0.15 3.44
N GLY A 283 33.35 0.94 2.96
CA GLY A 283 32.00 1.39 3.31
C GLY A 283 31.83 1.93 4.74
N ILE A 284 30.92 2.89 4.86
CA ILE A 284 30.42 3.38 6.17
C ILE A 284 29.20 2.53 6.61
N GLY A 285 28.71 1.66 5.70
CA GLY A 285 27.48 0.87 5.86
C GLY A 285 27.67 -0.64 6.00
N PHE A 286 28.87 -1.15 6.25
CA PHE A 286 29.13 -2.60 6.38
C PHE A 286 29.86 -2.96 7.69
N ASN A 287 29.27 -3.86 8.48
CA ASN A 287 29.68 -4.18 9.85
C ASN A 287 30.56 -5.45 9.94
N ALA A 288 31.90 -5.35 9.96
CA ALA A 288 32.75 -6.55 9.92
C ALA A 288 34.10 -6.57 10.67
N LEU A 289 34.47 -7.83 11.01
CA LEU A 289 35.79 -8.49 11.25
C LEU A 289 36.29 -8.71 12.72
N PRO A 290 36.99 -9.84 13.02
CA PRO A 290 36.66 -11.26 12.80
C PRO A 290 36.73 -12.11 14.11
N GLU A 291 36.26 -13.36 14.07
CA GLU A 291 35.80 -14.11 15.26
C GLU A 291 36.85 -14.65 16.28
N SER A 292 38.17 -14.63 16.03
CA SER A 292 39.14 -14.92 17.11
C SER A 292 40.58 -14.42 16.87
N TYR A 293 41.12 -13.71 17.87
CA TYR A 293 42.55 -13.36 17.96
C TYR A 293 43.29 -14.37 18.84
N ASP A 294 43.99 -15.33 18.23
CA ASP A 294 45.05 -16.10 18.90
C ASP A 294 46.37 -15.32 18.82
N PRO A 295 46.89 -14.76 19.94
CA PRO A 295 48.15 -14.02 19.93
C PRO A 295 49.38 -14.87 19.61
N GLU A 296 49.28 -16.21 19.54
CA GLU A 296 50.35 -17.07 19.03
C GLU A 296 50.21 -17.39 17.52
N ASN A 297 49.08 -17.09 16.84
CA ASN A 297 48.90 -17.41 15.42
C ASN A 297 47.78 -16.56 14.72
N PRO A 298 48.08 -15.32 14.27
CA PRO A 298 47.08 -14.29 13.92
C PRO A 298 46.46 -14.39 12.50
N THR A 299 46.13 -15.60 12.02
CA THR A 299 45.35 -15.80 10.79
C THR A 299 44.37 -16.95 10.97
N GLY A 300 43.07 -16.68 10.82
CA GLY A 300 41.97 -17.62 11.12
C GLY A 300 42.03 -18.95 10.35
N VAL A 301 41.36 -19.98 10.90
CA VAL A 301 41.36 -21.35 10.35
C VAL A 301 40.07 -21.61 9.56
N PRO A 302 40.11 -21.80 8.22
CA PRO A 302 38.91 -21.86 7.37
C PRO A 302 38.01 -23.10 7.49
N GLU A 303 38.10 -23.90 8.56
CA GLU A 303 37.52 -25.26 8.60
C GLU A 303 36.27 -25.42 9.51
N GLN A 304 35.69 -24.34 10.08
CA GLN A 304 34.65 -24.49 11.13
C GLN A 304 33.33 -23.70 11.01
N PHE A 305 33.14 -22.81 10.02
CA PHE A 305 31.86 -22.10 9.79
C PHE A 305 31.23 -21.49 11.05
N LEU A 306 32.01 -20.66 11.75
CA LEU A 306 31.51 -19.77 12.80
C LEU A 306 31.90 -18.34 12.38
N PHE A 307 30.87 -17.55 12.14
CA PHE A 307 30.88 -16.10 11.99
C PHE A 307 29.50 -15.62 12.46
N GLU A 308 29.42 -15.08 13.67
CA GLU A 308 28.22 -14.38 14.15
C GLU A 308 28.19 -12.95 13.58
N TYR A 309 27.26 -12.68 12.65
CA TYR A 309 26.89 -11.29 12.30
C TYR A 309 26.33 -10.59 13.55
N GLY A 310 26.51 -9.28 13.65
CA GLY A 310 26.36 -8.61 14.94
C GLY A 310 27.47 -8.97 15.95
N GLY A 311 28.68 -9.31 15.47
CA GLY A 311 29.88 -9.48 16.29
C GLY A 311 30.36 -8.22 17.04
N GLY A 312 29.73 -7.06 16.78
CA GLY A 312 29.90 -5.81 17.53
C GLY A 312 29.42 -5.85 18.99
N VAL A 313 29.42 -7.01 19.66
CA VAL A 313 29.33 -7.08 21.14
C VAL A 313 30.70 -6.78 21.77
N LEU A 314 31.79 -6.91 21.00
CA LEU A 314 33.17 -6.75 21.47
C LEU A 314 34.09 -5.98 20.49
N ALA A 315 33.58 -5.53 19.34
CA ALA A 315 34.29 -4.60 18.46
C ALA A 315 33.87 -3.17 18.81
N GLU A 316 34.85 -2.35 19.19
CA GLU A 316 34.69 -0.94 19.53
C GLU A 316 34.16 -0.13 18.31
N PRO A 317 33.46 1.00 18.51
CA PRO A 317 32.95 1.83 17.42
C PRO A 317 34.06 2.16 16.42
N VAL A 318 33.76 2.11 15.11
CA VAL A 318 34.77 2.30 14.06
C VAL A 318 35.36 3.71 14.16
N GLU A 319 36.55 3.85 14.75
CA GLU A 319 37.08 5.12 15.30
C GLU A 319 37.48 6.19 14.25
N ASN A 320 36.99 6.09 13.02
CA ASN A 320 37.40 6.88 11.86
C ASN A 320 36.22 7.46 11.04
N ALA A 321 35.02 7.59 11.59
CA ALA A 321 33.96 8.39 10.95
C ALA A 321 34.00 9.86 11.39
N ILE A 322 33.56 10.77 10.52
CA ILE A 322 33.27 12.17 10.85
C ILE A 322 31.89 12.57 10.38
N HIS A 323 31.12 13.23 11.25
CA HIS A 323 29.94 13.97 10.83
C HIS A 323 30.36 15.35 10.30
N THR A 324 29.81 15.74 9.16
CA THR A 324 29.96 17.07 8.57
C THR A 324 28.62 17.81 8.64
N VAL A 325 28.66 19.13 8.57
CA VAL A 325 27.48 19.99 8.42
C VAL A 325 27.63 20.78 7.13
N ASN A 326 26.69 20.63 6.20
CA ASN A 326 26.74 21.21 4.85
C ASN A 326 28.07 20.87 4.12
N GLY A 327 28.54 19.63 4.24
CA GLY A 327 29.84 19.18 3.70
C GLY A 327 31.08 19.74 4.41
N GLN A 328 30.92 20.41 5.56
CA GLN A 328 32.01 21.00 6.33
C GLN A 328 32.22 20.28 7.67
N TYR A 329 33.46 19.95 8.02
CA TYR A 329 33.79 19.42 9.35
C TYR A 329 33.87 20.55 10.40
N ASN A 330 33.00 20.53 11.41
CA ASN A 330 32.91 21.55 12.48
C ASN A 330 33.05 23.02 12.00
N PRO A 331 32.13 23.50 11.13
CA PRO A 331 32.11 24.89 10.71
C PRO A 331 31.83 25.85 11.87
N THR A 332 32.19 27.12 11.68
CA THR A 332 32.05 28.22 12.63
C THR A 332 31.04 29.24 12.10
N LEU A 333 29.89 29.33 12.77
CA LEU A 333 28.83 30.31 12.52
C LEU A 333 29.00 31.53 13.43
N GLU A 334 29.00 32.75 12.88
CA GLU A 334 29.14 33.99 13.65
C GLU A 334 27.79 34.72 13.77
N LEU A 335 27.29 34.87 14.99
CA LEU A 335 25.96 35.42 15.34
C LEU A 335 26.06 36.63 16.28
N LYS A 336 24.91 37.26 16.57
CA LYS A 336 24.82 38.32 17.58
C LYS A 336 23.83 38.02 18.69
N THR A 337 24.01 38.70 19.81
CA THR A 337 22.99 38.77 20.86
C THR A 337 21.81 39.62 20.42
N GLY A 338 20.60 39.23 20.84
CA GLY A 338 19.40 40.05 20.64
C GLY A 338 18.64 39.84 19.32
N GLU A 339 18.91 38.73 18.62
CA GLU A 339 18.17 38.27 17.44
C GLU A 339 17.76 36.79 17.62
N TRP A 340 16.57 36.41 17.14
CA TRP A 340 16.18 35.00 17.04
C TRP A 340 16.96 34.34 15.90
N ASN A 341 17.41 33.11 16.13
CA ASN A 341 18.04 32.28 15.12
C ASN A 341 17.32 30.93 15.09
N MET A 342 16.91 30.49 13.90
CA MET A 342 16.41 29.14 13.68
C MET A 342 17.55 28.22 13.26
N PHE A 343 17.59 27.02 13.83
CA PHE A 343 18.47 25.94 13.40
C PHE A 343 17.61 24.75 13.03
N THR A 344 17.76 24.28 11.80
CA THR A 344 17.09 23.07 11.30
C THR A 344 18.16 22.07 10.92
N LEU A 345 18.18 20.94 11.64
CA LEU A 345 19.13 19.87 11.41
C LEU A 345 18.41 18.76 10.64
N ALA A 346 19.01 18.34 9.52
CA ALA A 346 18.55 17.22 8.70
C ALA A 346 19.60 16.12 8.74
N ASN A 347 19.20 14.91 9.13
CA ASN A 347 20.13 13.79 9.23
C ASN A 347 20.12 12.97 7.94
N MET A 348 21.13 13.20 7.10
CA MET A 348 21.35 12.48 5.85
C MET A 348 22.41 11.37 6.03
N ASP A 349 22.65 10.93 7.27
CA ASP A 349 23.55 9.82 7.56
C ASP A 349 22.85 8.48 7.30
N ILE A 350 23.61 7.52 6.78
CA ILE A 350 23.10 6.22 6.35
C ILE A 350 22.68 5.29 7.50
N ASN A 351 23.14 5.56 8.73
CA ASN A 351 22.88 4.75 9.93
C ASN A 351 23.00 5.51 11.28
N ALA A 352 23.60 6.70 11.29
CA ALA A 352 23.98 7.39 12.51
C ALA A 352 22.78 8.06 13.20
N HIS A 353 22.66 7.83 14.51
CA HIS A 353 21.69 8.55 15.35
C HIS A 353 22.35 9.68 16.13
N HIS A 354 21.64 10.80 16.26
CA HIS A 354 22.09 11.95 17.04
C HIS A 354 21.09 12.34 18.14
N VAL A 355 21.59 12.51 19.35
CA VAL A 355 20.94 13.28 20.42
C VAL A 355 21.72 14.58 20.56
N VAL A 356 21.14 15.68 20.06
CA VAL A 356 21.84 16.96 19.92
C VAL A 356 21.55 17.88 21.11
N GLN A 357 22.56 18.61 21.56
CA GLN A 357 22.43 19.66 22.57
C GLN A 357 23.16 20.93 22.14
N LEU A 358 22.53 22.09 22.34
CA LEU A 358 23.22 23.37 22.29
C LEU A 358 23.91 23.61 23.63
N VAL A 359 25.24 23.64 23.64
CA VAL A 359 26.05 23.82 24.87
C VAL A 359 26.89 25.10 24.83
N LYS A 360 26.94 25.85 25.94
CA LYS A 360 27.75 27.06 26.11
C LYS A 360 29.06 26.74 26.82
N LYS A 361 30.17 27.35 26.40
CA LYS A 361 31.48 27.22 27.06
C LYS A 361 31.64 28.19 28.22
N GLU A 362 31.73 27.68 29.45
CA GLU A 362 32.02 28.47 30.64
C GLU A 362 33.31 28.00 31.33
N GLY A 363 34.43 28.62 30.93
CA GLY A 363 35.76 28.26 31.41
C GLY A 363 36.18 26.88 30.90
N ASP A 364 36.27 25.91 31.81
CA ASP A 364 36.63 24.52 31.53
C ASP A 364 35.40 23.58 31.45
N LYS A 365 34.17 24.13 31.44
CA LYS A 365 32.90 23.38 31.37
C LYS A 365 32.12 23.70 30.10
N LEU A 366 31.34 22.73 29.64
CA LEU A 366 30.21 22.91 28.74
C LEU A 366 28.91 22.86 29.57
N ILE A 367 27.92 23.68 29.22
CA ILE A 367 26.65 23.79 29.94
C ILE A 367 25.51 23.77 28.90
N PRO A 368 24.60 22.78 28.92
CA PRO A 368 23.42 22.77 28.05
C PRO A 368 22.59 24.06 28.16
N GLN A 369 21.97 24.45 27.07
CA GLN A 369 21.20 25.69 26.95
C GLN A 369 19.75 25.38 26.61
N GLU A 370 18.84 26.11 27.23
CA GLU A 370 17.41 26.04 26.89
C GLU A 370 17.15 26.65 25.51
N VAL A 371 16.44 25.90 24.67
CA VAL A 371 16.01 26.26 23.31
C VAL A 371 14.50 26.04 23.16
N SER A 372 13.87 26.74 22.23
CA SER A 372 12.47 26.51 21.86
C SER A 372 12.40 25.52 20.71
N PHE A 373 11.86 24.33 20.93
CA PHE A 373 11.55 23.36 19.88
C PHE A 373 10.32 23.80 19.09
N VAL A 374 10.42 23.80 17.76
CA VAL A 374 9.38 24.36 16.86
C VAL A 374 9.04 23.49 15.65
N GLY A 375 9.65 22.33 15.46
CA GLY A 375 9.23 21.42 14.39
C GLY A 375 9.99 20.11 14.33
N ILE A 376 9.32 19.12 13.72
CA ILE A 376 9.93 17.87 13.25
C ILE A 376 9.74 17.81 11.74
N ASP A 377 10.68 17.14 11.08
CA ASP A 377 10.57 16.67 9.70
C ASP A 377 10.13 17.81 8.76
N ALA A 378 9.23 17.53 7.80
CA ALA A 378 8.74 18.53 6.84
C ALA A 378 8.06 19.71 7.54
N ASN A 379 7.42 19.48 8.69
CA ASN A 379 6.70 20.50 9.47
C ASN A 379 7.63 21.31 10.39
N THR A 380 8.63 21.96 9.80
CA THR A 380 9.67 22.71 10.54
C THR A 380 9.14 23.97 11.22
N PHE A 381 8.06 24.58 10.71
CA PHE A 381 7.49 25.82 11.28
C PHE A 381 6.26 25.59 12.18
N GLY A 382 5.55 24.46 12.09
CA GLY A 382 4.24 24.26 12.72
C GLY A 382 4.23 24.37 14.25
N GLY A 383 5.36 24.12 14.93
CA GLY A 383 5.49 24.33 16.37
C GLY A 383 5.42 25.80 16.82
N LEU A 384 5.38 26.77 15.90
CA LEU A 384 5.06 28.17 16.18
C LEU A 384 3.55 28.41 16.36
N ALA A 385 2.70 27.61 15.74
CA ALA A 385 1.25 27.70 15.85
C ALA A 385 0.75 27.16 17.21
N GLY A 386 -0.51 27.46 17.56
CA GLY A 386 -1.28 26.73 18.59
C GLY A 386 -0.67 26.59 19.99
N ASP A 387 0.24 27.48 20.42
CA ASP A 387 1.08 27.34 21.63
C ASP A 387 1.89 26.01 21.67
N LYS A 388 2.20 25.41 20.50
CA LYS A 388 2.84 24.08 20.41
C LYS A 388 4.29 24.05 20.90
N SER A 389 5.05 25.14 20.74
CA SER A 389 6.49 25.20 21.07
C SER A 389 6.83 24.70 22.47
N LYS A 390 7.93 23.94 22.59
CA LYS A 390 8.39 23.36 23.88
C LYS A 390 9.75 23.93 24.26
N GLN A 391 9.99 24.23 25.53
CA GLN A 391 11.35 24.52 26.01
C GLN A 391 12.06 23.21 26.34
N ILE A 392 13.23 22.99 25.73
CA ILE A 392 14.03 21.77 25.90
C ILE A 392 15.52 22.13 26.04
N THR A 393 16.30 21.20 26.60
CA THR A 393 17.78 21.28 26.71
C THR A 393 18.50 20.11 26.04
N GLU A 394 17.77 19.02 25.81
CA GLU A 394 18.11 17.82 25.06
C GLU A 394 17.17 17.79 23.86
N PHE A 395 17.69 17.68 22.64
CA PHE A 395 16.83 17.59 21.45
C PHE A 395 16.27 16.17 21.37
N PRO A 396 15.08 15.98 20.78
CA PRO A 396 14.61 14.66 20.39
C PRO A 396 15.67 13.88 19.59
N ILE A 397 15.56 12.56 19.61
CA ILE A 397 16.36 11.69 18.74
C ILE A 397 16.21 12.18 17.30
N LEU A 398 17.36 12.46 16.69
CA LEU A 398 17.52 12.77 15.29
C LEU A 398 18.08 11.51 14.63
N ASN A 399 17.17 10.59 14.32
CA ASN A 399 17.43 9.39 13.51
C ASN A 399 17.78 9.76 12.05
N PRO A 400 18.41 8.85 11.29
CA PRO A 400 18.47 8.93 9.83
C PRO A 400 17.13 9.32 9.19
N GLY A 401 17.15 10.21 8.20
CA GLY A 401 15.98 10.79 7.53
C GLY A 401 15.24 11.88 8.31
N GLY A 402 15.32 11.88 9.64
CA GLY A 402 14.62 12.85 10.47
C GLY A 402 15.14 14.28 10.29
N ARG A 403 14.25 15.27 10.42
CA ARG A 403 14.62 16.69 10.60
C ARG A 403 14.14 17.18 11.96
N LYS A 404 14.87 18.10 12.59
CA LYS A 404 14.49 18.69 13.89
C LYS A 404 14.82 20.18 13.90
N SER A 405 13.85 21.00 14.32
CA SER A 405 13.91 22.47 14.18
C SER A 405 13.74 23.18 15.52
N ILE A 406 14.67 24.09 15.83
CA ILE A 406 14.72 24.84 17.09
C ILE A 406 14.94 26.34 16.87
N LEU A 407 14.42 27.17 17.77
CA LEU A 407 14.74 28.58 17.90
C LEU A 407 15.59 28.85 19.14
N LYS A 408 16.64 29.68 18.94
CA LYS A 408 17.41 30.25 20.04
C LYS A 408 17.54 31.77 19.91
N TRP A 409 17.15 32.46 20.97
CA TRP A 409 17.60 33.81 21.27
C TRP A 409 18.88 33.72 22.10
N PHE A 410 19.93 34.45 21.71
CA PHE A 410 21.17 34.51 22.50
C PHE A 410 21.19 35.76 23.38
N GLU A 411 21.13 35.56 24.70
CA GLU A 411 21.18 36.64 25.71
C GLU A 411 22.59 37.19 25.92
N GLU A 412 23.61 36.34 25.84
CA GLU A 412 25.00 36.65 26.21
C GLU A 412 25.99 36.34 25.06
N PRO A 413 27.07 37.13 24.89
CA PRO A 413 28.13 36.80 23.96
C PRO A 413 29.03 35.68 24.51
N GLY A 414 29.51 34.80 23.62
CA GLY A 414 30.35 33.66 24.00
C GLY A 414 30.49 32.64 22.88
N THR A 415 31.23 31.56 23.17
CA THR A 415 31.33 30.40 22.28
C THR A 415 30.33 29.33 22.73
N TYR A 416 29.52 28.88 21.79
CA TYR A 416 28.54 27.81 21.91
C TYR A 416 28.88 26.69 20.91
N TYR A 417 28.36 25.49 21.12
CA TYR A 417 28.52 24.36 20.22
C TYR A 417 27.19 23.62 20.05
N LEU A 418 26.92 23.13 18.85
CA LEU A 418 25.98 22.02 18.66
C LEU A 418 26.78 20.73 18.85
N LEU A 419 26.52 20.05 19.96
CA LEU A 419 27.17 18.80 20.37
C LEU A 419 26.20 17.65 20.10
N SER A 420 26.63 16.66 19.31
CA SER A 420 25.94 15.38 19.20
C SER A 420 26.45 14.42 20.28
N ASN A 421 25.54 13.59 20.82
CA ASN A 421 25.81 12.40 21.61
C ASN A 421 26.70 12.65 22.84
N GLY A 422 26.50 13.80 23.50
CA GLY A 422 27.31 14.22 24.65
C GLY A 422 27.24 13.21 25.80
N THR A 423 28.38 12.74 26.31
CA THR A 423 28.41 11.71 27.36
C THR A 423 28.61 12.29 28.75
N GLU A 424 28.40 11.47 29.81
CA GLU A 424 28.77 11.82 31.20
C GLU A 424 30.22 12.33 31.33
N GLU A 425 31.16 11.87 30.48
CA GLU A 425 32.56 12.35 30.51
C GLU A 425 32.69 13.82 30.08
N ILE A 426 31.80 14.32 29.22
CA ILE A 426 31.76 15.72 28.76
C ILE A 426 30.94 16.58 29.71
N LEU A 427 29.75 16.11 30.07
CA LEU A 427 28.69 16.94 30.68
C LEU A 427 28.46 16.61 32.16
N GLY A 428 28.84 15.41 32.63
CA GLY A 428 28.41 14.87 33.93
C GLY A 428 26.90 14.61 33.95
N ASP A 429 26.27 14.83 35.10
CA ASP A 429 24.81 14.77 35.35
C ASP A 429 23.94 15.71 34.46
N ASP A 430 24.54 16.41 33.48
CA ASP A 430 23.89 17.28 32.49
C ASP A 430 23.88 16.61 31.08
N ALA A 431 24.21 15.31 30.97
CA ALA A 431 24.17 14.55 29.72
C ALA A 431 22.72 14.17 29.33
N PRO A 432 22.45 13.87 28.04
CA PRO A 432 21.16 13.35 27.58
C PRO A 432 20.78 12.03 28.27
N VAL A 433 19.54 11.91 28.74
CA VAL A 433 19.08 10.73 29.50
C VAL A 433 19.21 9.44 28.68
N LEU A 434 18.97 9.54 27.37
CA LEU A 434 19.12 8.43 26.41
C LEU A 434 20.57 7.94 26.27
N THR A 435 21.55 8.75 26.65
CA THR A 435 22.98 8.41 26.65
C THR A 435 23.54 8.06 28.04
N GLU A 436 22.76 8.24 29.12
CA GLU A 436 23.19 7.98 30.50
C GLU A 436 22.90 6.54 30.97
N ASP A 437 21.68 6.04 30.78
CA ASP A 437 21.19 4.81 31.46
C ASP A 437 20.33 3.89 30.57
N ALA A 438 20.12 4.22 29.28
CA ALA A 438 19.04 3.62 28.49
C ALA A 438 19.35 3.38 26.99
N GLY A 439 19.96 2.23 26.68
CA GLY A 439 19.53 1.42 25.53
C GLY A 439 19.93 1.83 24.12
N PHE A 440 20.20 3.10 23.86
CA PHE A 440 20.89 3.53 22.63
C PHE A 440 22.32 2.98 22.56
N ASP A 441 22.88 2.57 23.70
CA ASP A 441 24.05 1.71 23.78
C ASP A 441 23.66 0.22 23.55
N ASP A 442 23.21 -0.10 22.33
CA ASP A 442 23.32 -1.46 21.77
C ASP A 442 24.77 -1.79 21.33
N GLY A 443 25.68 -0.85 21.59
CA GLY A 443 27.11 -0.88 21.28
C GLY A 443 27.45 -0.41 19.86
N ARG A 444 26.49 0.02 19.02
CA ARG A 444 26.68 -0.01 17.55
C ARG A 444 26.20 1.20 16.74
N PHE A 445 25.08 1.85 17.07
CA PHE A 445 24.50 2.89 16.18
C PHE A 445 24.60 4.34 16.68
N THR A 446 24.93 4.55 17.97
CA THR A 446 25.20 5.90 18.50
C THR A 446 26.69 6.21 18.41
N TRP A 447 27.08 6.97 17.40
CA TRP A 447 28.47 7.40 17.23
C TRP A 447 28.93 8.25 18.41
N GLY A 448 30.19 8.11 18.82
CA GLY A 448 30.75 8.83 19.94
C GLY A 448 30.62 10.36 19.78
N PRO A 449 30.57 11.13 20.88
CA PRO A 449 30.25 12.54 20.82
C PRO A 449 31.09 13.33 19.81
N GLN A 450 30.45 14.29 19.14
CA GLN A 450 31.14 15.18 18.20
C GLN A 450 30.53 16.59 18.23
N VAL A 451 31.37 17.62 18.17
CA VAL A 451 30.91 18.96 17.81
C VAL A 451 30.55 18.98 16.32
N LEU A 452 29.27 19.15 16.03
CA LEU A 452 28.73 19.33 14.67
C LEU A 452 29.05 20.72 14.13
N SER A 453 28.88 21.75 14.96
CA SER A 453 29.12 23.15 14.59
C SER A 453 29.50 24.01 15.79
N THR A 454 30.40 24.98 15.57
CA THR A 454 30.82 25.99 16.53
C THR A 454 30.08 27.30 16.27
N ILE A 455 29.50 27.90 17.32
CA ILE A 455 28.71 29.13 17.22
C ILE A 455 29.38 30.23 18.06
N GLU A 456 29.81 31.31 17.40
CA GLU A 456 30.50 32.45 18.00
C GLU A 456 29.53 33.64 18.10
N VAL A 457 29.02 33.91 19.29
CA VAL A 457 28.03 34.97 19.55
C VAL A 457 28.71 36.25 20.03
N THR A 458 28.40 37.37 19.39
CA THR A 458 28.98 38.69 19.70
C THR A 458 27.93 39.73 20.06
N GLY A 459 28.27 40.71 20.90
CA GLY A 459 27.35 41.81 21.25
C GLY A 459 27.43 42.22 22.72
N ASP A 460 26.40 42.95 23.16
CA ASP A 460 26.16 43.27 24.57
C ASP A 460 25.16 42.25 25.17
N GLU A 461 25.16 42.07 26.48
CA GLU A 461 24.15 41.26 27.20
C GLU A 461 22.75 41.89 27.06
N VAL A 462 21.75 41.06 26.73
CA VAL A 462 20.36 41.48 26.48
C VAL A 462 19.35 40.54 27.15
N ALA A 463 18.12 41.04 27.34
CA ALA A 463 17.01 40.18 27.75
C ALA A 463 16.42 39.43 26.54
N THR A 464 15.87 38.24 26.78
CA THR A 464 15.13 37.43 25.81
C THR A 464 13.96 38.20 25.20
N GLY A 465 13.80 38.11 23.88
CA GLY A 465 12.66 38.67 23.15
C GLY A 465 11.40 37.81 23.28
N PRO A 466 10.22 38.31 22.88
CA PRO A 466 9.07 37.44 22.65
C PRO A 466 9.38 36.49 21.48
N LEU A 467 8.84 35.26 21.51
CA LEU A 467 8.84 34.38 20.33
C LEU A 467 8.12 35.09 19.16
N PRO A 468 8.53 34.85 17.90
CA PRO A 468 7.82 35.34 16.72
C PRO A 468 6.40 34.75 16.59
N GLU A 469 5.56 35.41 15.79
CA GLU A 469 4.16 35.00 15.54
C GLU A 469 4.08 34.06 14.32
N ALA A 470 3.14 33.11 14.32
CA ALA A 470 2.96 32.13 13.22
C ALA A 470 2.07 32.68 12.08
N TYR A 471 2.32 32.23 10.84
CA TYR A 471 1.45 32.50 9.69
C TYR A 471 0.04 31.96 9.89
N GLU A 472 -0.96 32.56 9.24
CA GLU A 472 -2.33 32.05 9.28
C GLU A 472 -2.42 30.58 8.78
N THR A 473 -1.71 30.22 7.71
CA THR A 473 -1.64 28.83 7.18
C THR A 473 -1.07 27.81 8.18
N LEU A 474 -0.13 28.20 9.05
CA LEU A 474 0.41 27.29 10.07
C LEU A 474 -0.60 27.01 11.19
N GLU A 475 -1.43 28.00 11.52
CA GLU A 475 -2.53 27.81 12.48
C GLU A 475 -3.62 26.90 11.90
N GLU A 476 -3.85 26.97 10.57
CA GLU A 476 -4.76 26.07 9.84
C GLU A 476 -4.22 24.62 9.81
N GLN A 477 -2.96 24.41 9.40
CA GLN A 477 -2.29 23.09 9.44
C GLN A 477 -2.23 22.52 10.88
N SER A 478 -2.00 23.37 11.89
CA SER A 478 -2.06 22.95 13.30
C SER A 478 -3.48 22.59 13.75
N GLN A 479 -4.53 23.20 13.18
CA GLN A 479 -5.91 22.84 13.49
C GLN A 479 -6.25 21.46 12.91
N GLU A 480 -5.88 21.18 11.65
CA GLU A 480 -6.08 19.85 11.05
C GLU A 480 -5.33 18.74 11.83
N THR A 481 -4.11 19.04 12.29
CA THR A 481 -3.34 18.14 13.17
C THR A 481 -4.09 17.87 14.48
N ASP A 482 -4.68 18.90 15.10
CA ASP A 482 -5.46 18.75 16.34
C ASP A 482 -6.80 18.02 16.11
N GLU A 483 -7.42 18.16 14.93
CA GLU A 483 -8.61 17.41 14.55
C GLU A 483 -8.31 15.91 14.39
N LEU A 484 -7.17 15.55 13.79
CA LEU A 484 -6.69 14.16 13.75
C LEU A 484 -6.37 13.60 15.14
N VAL A 485 -5.69 14.38 16.00
CA VAL A 485 -5.41 13.99 17.40
C VAL A 485 -6.71 13.72 18.17
N GLU A 486 -7.73 14.57 18.01
CA GLU A 486 -9.02 14.43 18.68
C GLU A 486 -9.85 13.26 18.11
N ALA A 487 -9.81 13.02 16.79
CA ALA A 487 -10.43 11.84 16.17
C ALA A 487 -9.86 10.54 16.73
N VAL A 488 -8.53 10.40 16.75
CA VAL A 488 -7.82 9.24 17.33
C VAL A 488 -8.16 9.05 18.81
N LYS A 489 -8.24 10.14 19.60
CA LYS A 489 -8.64 10.08 21.02
C LYS A 489 -10.08 9.63 21.25
N ASN A 490 -10.98 9.94 20.32
CA ASN A 490 -12.38 9.52 20.39
C ASN A 490 -12.61 8.11 19.81
N GLY A 491 -11.63 7.55 19.10
CA GLY A 491 -11.73 6.28 18.38
C GLY A 491 -12.42 6.41 17.02
N ASP A 492 -12.47 7.64 16.48
CA ASP A 492 -13.06 7.97 15.19
C ASP A 492 -12.02 7.74 14.06
N VAL A 493 -11.61 6.48 13.85
CA VAL A 493 -10.71 6.04 12.77
C VAL A 493 -11.40 4.99 11.89
N ASP A 494 -11.11 4.98 10.59
CA ASP A 494 -11.70 4.04 9.63
C ASP A 494 -11.10 2.63 9.72
N LYS A 495 -9.81 2.53 10.06
CA LYS A 495 -9.08 1.25 10.14
C LYS A 495 -7.94 1.30 11.15
N GLU A 496 -7.82 0.25 11.94
CA GLU A 496 -6.63 -0.02 12.76
C GLU A 496 -5.80 -1.14 12.11
N ARG A 497 -4.48 -0.99 12.07
CA ARG A 497 -3.55 -1.99 11.53
C ARG A 497 -2.41 -2.29 12.51
N LYS A 498 -1.79 -3.46 12.38
CA LYS A 498 -0.60 -3.84 13.15
C LYS A 498 0.48 -4.35 12.21
N TYR A 499 1.70 -3.83 12.36
CA TYR A 499 2.88 -4.25 11.59
C TYR A 499 3.95 -4.78 12.53
N ILE A 500 4.70 -5.78 12.08
CA ILE A 500 5.77 -6.41 12.85
C ILE A 500 7.08 -6.25 12.09
N TRP A 501 8.02 -5.51 12.68
CA TRP A 501 9.37 -5.30 12.19
C TRP A 501 10.31 -6.23 12.95
N SER A 502 11.14 -6.98 12.23
CA SER A 502 12.02 -7.98 12.83
C SER A 502 13.37 -8.05 12.13
N ALA A 503 14.43 -8.34 12.90
CA ALA A 503 15.80 -8.46 12.44
C ALA A 503 16.47 -9.73 13.00
N ASN A 504 16.86 -10.67 12.13
CA ASN A 504 17.52 -11.94 12.50
C ASN A 504 18.33 -12.51 11.33
N ILE A 505 19.54 -13.00 11.60
CA ILE A 505 20.49 -13.53 10.61
C ILE A 505 19.97 -14.77 9.88
N GLY A 506 19.07 -15.54 10.52
CA GLY A 506 18.55 -16.77 9.96
C GLY A 506 17.80 -16.60 8.62
N GLY A 507 17.34 -15.39 8.29
CA GLY A 507 16.67 -15.08 7.02
C GLY A 507 17.59 -15.25 5.81
N ALA A 508 18.69 -14.48 5.74
CA ALA A 508 19.73 -14.63 4.72
C ALA A 508 20.24 -16.09 4.60
N LEU A 509 20.47 -16.76 5.74
CA LEU A 509 20.89 -18.17 5.76
C LEU A 509 19.84 -19.13 5.19
N ALA A 510 18.55 -18.78 5.21
CA ALA A 510 17.47 -19.59 4.65
C ALA A 510 17.47 -19.55 3.11
N GLU A 511 17.75 -18.38 2.52
CA GLU A 511 17.93 -18.20 1.07
C GLU A 511 19.24 -18.84 0.54
N GLY A 512 20.04 -19.41 1.45
CA GLY A 512 21.32 -20.04 1.12
C GLY A 512 22.48 -19.05 1.01
N ASN A 513 22.23 -17.77 1.31
CA ASN A 513 23.23 -16.74 1.36
C ASN A 513 24.04 -16.88 2.66
N ALA A 514 25.36 -16.92 2.52
CA ALA A 514 26.25 -16.61 3.64
C ALA A 514 26.50 -15.10 3.55
N PRO A 515 26.18 -14.32 4.60
CA PRO A 515 26.33 -12.87 4.52
C PRO A 515 27.78 -12.47 4.18
N ASP A 516 27.94 -11.67 3.13
CA ASP A 516 29.19 -11.10 2.64
C ASP A 516 29.10 -9.58 2.79
N ASP A 517 30.03 -9.02 3.57
CA ASP A 517 30.09 -7.61 3.96
C ASP A 517 30.29 -6.61 2.79
N THR A 518 30.17 -7.07 1.54
CA THR A 518 30.23 -6.24 0.32
C THR A 518 29.09 -6.47 -0.66
N GLU A 519 28.18 -7.43 -0.43
CA GLU A 519 27.08 -7.77 -1.35
C GLU A 519 25.73 -7.71 -0.60
N VAL A 520 24.93 -6.67 -0.86
CA VAL A 520 23.60 -6.46 -0.23
C VAL A 520 22.68 -7.68 -0.35
N LEU A 521 22.67 -8.33 -1.53
CA LEU A 521 21.93 -9.56 -1.83
C LEU A 521 22.13 -10.65 -0.75
N SER A 522 23.33 -10.71 -0.16
CA SER A 522 23.67 -11.73 0.83
C SER A 522 22.99 -11.53 2.19
N PHE A 523 22.29 -10.40 2.39
CA PHE A 523 21.58 -10.01 3.60
C PHE A 523 20.05 -9.96 3.44
N GLU A 524 19.53 -10.22 2.24
CA GLU A 524 18.09 -10.26 1.99
C GLU A 524 17.37 -11.21 2.96
N GLY A 525 16.20 -10.77 3.45
CA GLY A 525 15.44 -11.50 4.46
C GLY A 525 15.99 -11.46 5.88
N THR A 526 17.17 -10.87 6.14
CA THR A 526 17.60 -10.62 7.53
C THR A 526 16.71 -9.59 8.23
N TYR A 527 16.33 -8.53 7.51
CA TYR A 527 15.44 -7.48 7.99
C TYR A 527 14.09 -7.59 7.28
N ARG A 528 13.00 -7.65 8.05
CA ARG A 528 11.67 -8.02 7.54
C ARG A 528 10.55 -7.18 8.13
N ILE A 529 9.57 -6.86 7.30
CA ILE A 529 8.30 -6.23 7.67
C ILE A 529 7.18 -7.27 7.47
N ASN A 530 6.39 -7.52 8.52
CA ASN A 530 5.42 -8.61 8.64
C ASN A 530 6.00 -10.02 8.38
N GLY A 531 7.33 -10.16 8.41
CA GLY A 531 8.05 -11.39 8.12
C GLY A 531 8.35 -11.62 6.64
N GLU A 532 8.02 -10.67 5.77
CA GLU A 532 8.45 -10.57 4.37
C GLU A 532 9.58 -9.53 4.25
N TYR A 533 10.30 -9.50 3.14
CA TYR A 533 11.32 -8.49 2.82
C TYR A 533 11.12 -7.98 1.39
N PHE A 534 11.55 -6.74 1.12
CA PHE A 534 11.68 -6.23 -0.24
C PHE A 534 12.89 -6.89 -0.89
N SER A 535 12.71 -7.59 -2.00
CA SER A 535 13.79 -8.24 -2.74
C SER A 535 14.30 -7.36 -3.89
N THR A 536 15.60 -7.33 -4.09
CA THR A 536 16.25 -6.69 -5.24
C THR A 536 15.92 -7.33 -6.59
N ASP A 537 15.46 -8.59 -6.63
CA ASP A 537 15.01 -9.28 -7.85
C ASP A 537 13.49 -9.16 -8.12
N GLY A 538 12.80 -8.31 -7.36
CA GLY A 538 11.36 -8.06 -7.50
C GLY A 538 10.43 -9.21 -7.12
N SER A 539 10.96 -10.37 -6.71
CA SER A 539 10.18 -11.59 -6.41
C SER A 539 9.32 -11.48 -5.14
N SER A 540 9.74 -10.64 -4.20
CA SER A 540 9.11 -10.33 -2.92
C SER A 540 8.96 -8.81 -2.75
N MET A 541 7.85 -8.27 -3.26
CA MET A 541 7.44 -6.86 -3.12
C MET A 541 5.94 -6.79 -2.81
N THR A 542 5.52 -7.50 -1.78
CA THR A 542 4.12 -7.57 -1.31
C THR A 542 3.74 -6.29 -0.57
N PRO A 543 2.71 -5.52 -0.99
CA PRO A 543 2.20 -4.40 -0.22
C PRO A 543 1.81 -4.82 1.19
N VAL A 544 2.30 -4.10 2.19
CA VAL A 544 1.87 -4.30 3.58
C VAL A 544 0.51 -3.66 3.86
N ALA A 545 0.09 -2.72 3.00
CA ALA A 545 -1.23 -2.11 3.08
C ALA A 545 -1.75 -1.60 1.73
N MET A 546 -3.04 -1.81 1.54
CA MET A 546 -3.90 -1.05 0.62
C MET A 546 -4.86 -0.17 1.44
N PRO A 547 -4.49 1.09 1.78
CA PRO A 547 -5.40 2.10 2.31
C PRO A 547 -6.23 2.74 1.17
N MET A 548 -7.40 3.30 1.53
CA MET A 548 -8.25 4.03 0.58
C MET A 548 -8.16 5.54 0.85
N LEU A 549 -8.32 6.38 -0.18
CA LEU A 549 -8.45 7.83 0.01
C LEU A 549 -9.66 8.20 0.89
N ASP A 550 -9.69 9.42 1.43
CA ASP A 550 -10.61 9.89 2.47
C ASP A 550 -10.75 8.95 3.69
N THR A 551 -9.71 8.17 4.03
CA THR A 551 -9.71 7.35 5.28
C THR A 551 -8.68 7.81 6.29
N THR A 552 -9.05 7.78 7.56
CA THR A 552 -8.12 7.92 8.69
C THR A 552 -7.72 6.54 9.20
N GLU A 553 -6.44 6.19 9.12
CA GLU A 553 -5.95 4.92 9.68
C GLU A 553 -5.00 5.14 10.86
N MET A 554 -5.05 4.21 11.82
CA MET A 554 -4.13 4.14 12.97
C MET A 554 -3.32 2.85 12.93
N TRP A 555 -2.01 2.97 12.90
CA TRP A 555 -1.06 1.87 12.71
C TRP A 555 -0.26 1.63 13.99
N THR A 556 -0.33 0.41 14.52
CA THR A 556 0.54 -0.06 15.61
C THR A 556 1.76 -0.75 14.99
N ILE A 557 2.89 -0.06 14.94
CA ILE A 557 4.15 -0.61 14.43
C ILE A 557 4.90 -1.21 15.62
N VAL A 558 5.24 -2.50 15.52
CA VAL A 558 5.90 -3.26 16.58
C VAL A 558 7.28 -3.66 16.12
N ASN A 559 8.29 -3.33 16.90
CA ASN A 559 9.64 -3.82 16.67
C ASN A 559 9.89 -5.03 17.59
N GLU A 560 9.94 -6.22 17.00
CA GLU A 560 10.26 -7.50 17.64
C GLU A 560 11.76 -7.83 17.56
N SER A 561 12.60 -6.94 17.02
CA SER A 561 14.05 -7.10 16.96
C SER A 561 14.62 -7.33 18.36
N GLY A 562 15.17 -8.52 18.56
CA GLY A 562 15.63 -9.05 19.84
C GLY A 562 14.87 -10.31 20.29
N LEU A 563 13.77 -10.67 19.62
CA LEU A 563 13.09 -11.96 19.80
C LEU A 563 13.69 -13.07 18.91
N SER A 564 13.87 -14.23 19.53
CA SER A 564 14.13 -15.53 18.89
C SER A 564 13.02 -15.94 17.89
N ASP A 565 13.38 -16.19 16.62
CA ASP A 565 12.46 -16.66 15.56
C ASP A 565 12.64 -18.18 15.27
N PRO A 566 11.72 -19.05 15.72
CA PRO A 566 11.83 -20.50 15.57
C PRO A 566 11.51 -21.00 14.14
N SER A 567 11.08 -20.13 13.22
CA SER A 567 10.86 -20.48 11.81
C SER A 567 12.16 -20.50 11.00
N LEU A 568 13.20 -19.79 11.47
CA LEU A 568 14.46 -19.60 10.75
C LEU A 568 15.57 -20.60 11.14
N PRO A 569 16.50 -20.91 10.22
CA PRO A 569 17.71 -21.69 10.50
C PRO A 569 18.79 -20.84 11.18
N GLN A 570 19.21 -21.25 12.39
CA GLN A 570 20.09 -20.49 13.31
C GLN A 570 19.46 -19.18 13.78
N ASP A 571 19.07 -19.20 15.05
CA ASP A 571 18.30 -18.13 15.68
C ASP A 571 19.25 -17.20 16.44
N LEU A 572 19.71 -16.14 15.78
CA LEU A 572 20.59 -15.11 16.32
C LEU A 572 19.85 -13.76 16.21
N PRO A 573 19.00 -13.43 17.20
CA PRO A 573 18.16 -12.24 17.14
C PRO A 573 18.97 -10.96 17.39
N LEU A 574 18.69 -9.94 16.59
CA LEU A 574 19.38 -8.64 16.64
C LEU A 574 18.54 -7.66 17.47
N VAL A 575 19.11 -7.07 18.52
CA VAL A 575 18.42 -6.09 19.41
C VAL A 575 18.73 -4.68 18.88
N GLU A 576 18.00 -4.22 17.87
CA GLU A 576 18.33 -3.01 17.10
C GLU A 576 17.16 -2.02 16.98
N PHE A 577 17.48 -0.73 17.02
CA PHE A 577 16.55 0.35 16.69
C PHE A 577 16.34 0.45 15.18
N HIS A 578 15.11 0.74 14.75
CA HIS A 578 14.78 0.95 13.34
C HIS A 578 14.04 2.28 13.15
N PRO A 579 14.61 3.27 12.43
CA PRO A 579 13.90 4.47 12.04
C PRO A 579 12.79 4.12 11.04
N PHE A 580 11.54 4.17 11.45
CA PHE A 580 10.42 4.10 10.51
C PHE A 580 10.40 5.37 9.66
N HIS A 581 10.33 5.21 8.34
CA HIS A 581 9.92 6.24 7.39
C HIS A 581 8.76 5.73 6.53
N ILE A 582 7.87 6.61 6.11
CA ILE A 582 6.82 6.38 5.13
C ILE A 582 6.80 7.57 4.15
N HIS A 583 6.72 7.26 2.86
CA HIS A 583 6.61 8.29 1.81
C HIS A 583 5.17 8.85 1.73
N GLN A 584 5.02 9.98 1.05
CA GLN A 584 3.75 10.64 0.69
C GLN A 584 2.85 11.11 1.85
N ASN A 585 2.70 10.43 2.99
CA ASN A 585 1.80 10.85 4.08
C ASN A 585 2.55 11.11 5.40
N GLU A 586 2.24 12.24 6.04
CA GLU A 586 2.64 12.48 7.41
C GLU A 586 1.73 11.76 8.43
N PHE A 587 2.28 11.55 9.62
CA PHE A 587 1.57 10.97 10.74
C PHE A 587 1.77 11.75 12.05
N ILE A 588 0.80 11.61 12.96
CA ILE A 588 0.99 11.90 14.38
C ILE A 588 1.42 10.63 15.11
N VAL A 589 2.22 10.76 16.18
CA VAL A 589 2.47 9.66 17.13
C VAL A 589 1.50 9.80 18.30
N SER A 590 0.78 8.74 18.66
CA SER A 590 -0.20 8.76 19.77
C SER A 590 0.31 8.10 21.04
N GLU A 591 0.97 6.94 20.93
CA GLU A 591 1.50 6.16 22.06
C GLU A 591 2.85 5.52 21.73
N ILE A 592 3.73 5.37 22.74
CA ILE A 592 4.93 4.53 22.69
C ILE A 592 4.89 3.60 23.91
N ASN A 593 4.97 2.28 23.70
CA ASN A 593 4.92 1.25 24.75
C ASN A 593 3.73 1.40 25.73
N GLY A 594 2.59 1.83 25.20
CA GLY A 594 1.36 2.08 25.97
C GLY A 594 1.38 3.35 26.83
N ILE A 595 2.34 4.25 26.60
CA ILE A 595 2.44 5.57 27.21
C ILE A 595 1.98 6.61 26.17
N PRO A 596 0.89 7.37 26.41
CA PRO A 596 0.47 8.45 25.54
C PRO A 596 1.56 9.53 25.43
N VAL A 597 1.79 10.07 24.22
CA VAL A 597 2.83 11.10 24.01
C VAL A 597 2.58 12.39 24.80
N GLU A 598 1.34 12.64 25.23
CA GLU A 598 0.96 13.77 26.08
C GLU A 598 1.29 13.58 27.57
N ASP A 599 1.49 12.33 28.01
CA ASP A 599 1.89 11.99 29.39
C ASP A 599 3.42 11.92 29.56
N MET A 600 4.20 11.90 28.47
CA MET A 600 5.67 11.84 28.49
C MET A 600 6.31 13.09 29.12
N ALA A 601 7.48 12.94 29.73
CA ALA A 601 8.20 14.04 30.37
C ALA A 601 8.63 15.13 29.38
N GLN A 602 8.92 14.74 28.13
CA GLN A 602 9.17 15.64 27.01
C GLN A 602 8.08 15.42 25.93
N THR A 603 7.03 16.23 25.94
CA THR A 603 5.85 16.09 25.05
C THR A 603 6.08 16.64 23.63
N TYR A 604 7.26 16.42 23.04
CA TYR A 604 7.62 16.97 21.73
C TYR A 604 6.88 16.31 20.55
N LEU A 605 6.42 15.06 20.72
CA LEU A 605 5.59 14.33 19.75
C LEU A 605 4.10 14.69 19.81
N ALA A 606 3.66 15.45 20.83
CA ALA A 606 2.24 15.67 21.08
C ALA A 606 1.67 16.78 20.18
N GLY A 607 0.89 16.38 19.17
CA GLY A 607 0.21 17.30 18.25
C GLY A 607 1.16 17.95 17.24
N VAL A 608 2.06 17.15 16.68
CA VAL A 608 2.94 17.50 15.56
C VAL A 608 2.86 16.40 14.50
N LEU A 609 2.94 16.80 13.23
CA LEU A 609 3.06 15.89 12.09
C LEU A 609 4.54 15.62 11.81
N GLY A 610 4.89 14.37 11.54
CA GLY A 610 6.20 13.96 11.05
C GLY A 610 6.09 12.81 10.05
N ASP A 611 7.23 12.45 9.46
CA ASP A 611 7.35 11.37 8.48
C ASP A 611 8.40 10.32 8.91
N THR A 612 9.13 10.57 10.01
CA THR A 612 10.03 9.59 10.63
C THR A 612 9.82 9.40 12.13
N ILE A 613 10.02 8.18 12.63
CA ILE A 613 10.05 7.89 14.07
C ILE A 613 10.98 6.70 14.40
N ALA A 614 11.81 6.84 15.42
CA ALA A 614 12.66 5.75 15.91
C ALA A 614 11.84 4.66 16.61
N LEU A 615 11.87 3.43 16.10
CA LEU A 615 11.26 2.25 16.72
C LEU A 615 12.29 1.53 17.62
N PRO A 616 12.18 1.58 18.96
CA PRO A 616 13.07 0.84 19.85
C PRO A 616 12.93 -0.69 19.73
N PRO A 617 13.97 -1.48 20.03
CA PRO A 617 13.92 -2.95 20.03
C PRO A 617 13.10 -3.52 21.20
N THR A 618 13.15 -4.84 21.38
CA THR A 618 12.58 -5.50 22.57
C THR A 618 13.20 -4.98 23.88
N HIS A 619 12.39 -4.75 24.90
CA HIS A 619 12.79 -4.13 26.17
C HIS A 619 12.51 -5.01 27.40
N GLU A 620 13.16 -4.73 28.54
CA GLU A 620 12.91 -5.43 29.81
C GLU A 620 11.48 -5.12 30.31
N PRO A 621 10.68 -6.14 30.72
CA PRO A 621 9.29 -5.95 31.13
C PRO A 621 9.11 -4.91 32.26
N GLY A 622 8.38 -3.83 31.96
CA GLY A 622 8.04 -2.78 32.93
C GLY A 622 9.11 -1.72 33.17
N THR A 623 10.09 -1.61 32.27
CA THR A 623 11.05 -0.49 32.22
C THR A 623 10.57 0.79 31.51
N PRO A 624 9.59 0.78 30.58
CA PRO A 624 9.04 2.02 30.05
C PRO A 624 8.40 2.92 31.12
N THR A 625 8.77 4.20 31.13
CA THR A 625 8.18 5.25 31.98
C THR A 625 7.98 6.55 31.20
N PRO A 626 7.23 7.55 31.69
CA PRO A 626 7.13 8.86 31.06
C PRO A 626 8.48 9.55 30.80
N GLU A 627 9.50 9.25 31.61
CA GLU A 627 10.86 9.77 31.49
C GLU A 627 11.74 8.97 30.50
N ASN A 628 11.46 7.66 30.34
CA ASN A 628 12.06 6.82 29.30
C ASN A 628 10.96 5.95 28.65
N PRO A 629 10.25 6.44 27.63
CA PRO A 629 9.13 5.71 27.04
C PRO A 629 9.57 4.47 26.25
N TYR A 630 10.81 4.43 25.80
CA TYR A 630 11.39 3.32 25.05
C TYR A 630 11.76 2.11 25.95
N GLY A 631 11.95 2.34 27.26
CA GLY A 631 12.37 1.31 28.21
C GLY A 631 13.87 0.98 28.11
N THR A 632 14.27 -0.15 28.70
CA THR A 632 15.66 -0.64 28.66
C THR A 632 15.73 -1.86 27.72
N PRO A 633 16.39 -1.78 26.57
CA PRO A 633 16.57 -2.89 25.62
C PRO A 633 17.07 -4.19 26.26
N GLN A 634 16.54 -5.31 25.77
CA GLN A 634 16.79 -6.65 26.30
C GLN A 634 16.48 -7.70 25.23
N GLN A 635 17.46 -8.55 24.92
CA GLN A 635 17.26 -9.78 24.14
C GLN A 635 16.22 -10.70 24.81
N ASP A 636 15.34 -11.30 24.02
CA ASP A 636 14.16 -12.07 24.45
C ASP A 636 13.25 -11.27 25.42
N GLY A 637 13.18 -9.95 25.24
CA GLY A 637 12.36 -9.02 26.02
C GLY A 637 10.89 -8.98 25.62
N VAL A 638 10.23 -7.86 25.89
CA VAL A 638 8.89 -7.52 25.36
C VAL A 638 9.08 -6.65 24.12
N PRO A 639 8.44 -6.98 22.97
CA PRO A 639 8.44 -6.10 21.81
C PRO A 639 7.98 -4.70 22.13
N SER A 640 8.63 -3.72 21.54
CA SER A 640 8.17 -2.33 21.65
C SER A 640 7.08 -2.05 20.64
N GLU A 641 6.11 -1.21 21.00
CA GLU A 641 5.00 -0.80 20.14
C GLU A 641 4.95 0.73 20.03
N VAL A 642 4.92 1.26 18.81
CA VAL A 642 4.68 2.68 18.51
C VAL A 642 3.37 2.78 17.74
N LYS A 643 2.47 3.66 18.18
CA LYS A 643 1.22 3.94 17.47
C LYS A 643 1.29 5.26 16.73
N ILE A 644 1.04 5.20 15.44
CA ILE A 644 0.94 6.37 14.56
C ILE A 644 -0.46 6.45 13.95
N ALA A 645 -0.88 7.64 13.52
CA ALA A 645 -2.12 7.82 12.77
C ALA A 645 -1.94 8.86 11.66
N MET A 646 -2.59 8.61 10.53
CA MET A 646 -2.43 9.34 9.27
C MET A 646 -3.77 9.45 8.52
N ASN A 647 -3.89 10.43 7.64
CA ASN A 647 -5.06 10.64 6.77
C ASN A 647 -4.65 10.45 5.32
N PHE A 648 -5.23 9.48 4.62
CA PHE A 648 -5.01 9.31 3.19
C PHE A 648 -6.01 10.20 2.44
N LYS A 649 -5.59 11.36 1.92
CA LYS A 649 -6.51 12.34 1.32
C LYS A 649 -6.37 12.51 -0.20
N ASP A 650 -5.16 12.73 -0.69
CA ASP A 650 -4.98 13.47 -1.95
C ASP A 650 -4.38 12.67 -3.12
N PHE A 651 -3.55 11.65 -2.86
CA PHE A 651 -2.80 10.93 -3.91
C PHE A 651 -2.99 9.40 -3.82
N PRO A 652 -3.53 8.75 -4.88
CA PRO A 652 -3.44 7.30 -5.06
C PRO A 652 -2.07 6.92 -5.64
N GLY A 653 -1.77 5.62 -5.72
CA GLY A 653 -0.52 5.09 -6.27
C GLY A 653 0.25 4.23 -5.28
N THR A 654 1.40 3.70 -5.72
CA THR A 654 2.30 2.93 -4.85
C THR A 654 3.47 3.78 -4.40
N TYR A 655 3.80 3.74 -3.12
CA TYR A 655 5.08 4.20 -2.58
C TYR A 655 5.54 3.23 -1.51
N VAL A 656 6.60 3.55 -0.74
CA VAL A 656 7.16 2.64 0.27
C VAL A 656 7.09 3.16 1.69
N ASN A 657 7.08 2.23 2.65
CA ASN A 657 7.58 2.48 4.01
C ASN A 657 8.79 1.58 4.28
N HIS A 658 9.78 2.09 5.01
CA HIS A 658 11.05 1.39 5.18
C HIS A 658 11.83 1.86 6.40
N CYS A 659 12.81 1.06 6.80
CA CYS A 659 13.80 1.44 7.79
C CYS A 659 14.78 2.44 7.18
N HIS A 660 14.91 3.64 7.74
CA HIS A 660 15.83 4.65 7.22
C HIS A 660 17.31 4.44 7.63
N ILE A 661 17.64 3.30 8.24
CA ILE A 661 19.01 2.79 8.16
C ILE A 661 19.13 2.18 6.76
N LEU A 662 19.85 2.86 5.85
CA LEU A 662 19.78 2.57 4.42
C LEU A 662 20.29 1.18 4.06
N PHE A 663 21.21 0.62 4.85
CA PHE A 663 21.61 -0.77 4.69
C PHE A 663 20.49 -1.76 5.07
N HIS A 664 19.62 -1.43 6.03
CA HIS A 664 18.46 -2.26 6.37
C HIS A 664 17.41 -2.15 5.24
N GLU A 665 17.17 -0.95 4.70
CA GLU A 665 16.34 -0.71 3.52
C GLU A 665 16.79 -1.54 2.30
N ASP A 666 18.07 -1.41 1.93
CA ASP A 666 18.67 -2.15 0.81
C ASP A 666 18.69 -3.67 1.05
N ALA A 667 18.85 -4.14 2.30
CA ALA A 667 18.71 -5.55 2.68
C ALA A 667 17.25 -6.02 2.84
N GLY A 668 16.27 -5.20 2.42
CA GLY A 668 14.87 -5.58 2.29
C GLY A 668 13.94 -5.16 3.41
N MET A 669 14.36 -4.29 4.34
CA MET A 669 13.49 -3.70 5.38
C MET A 669 12.61 -2.57 4.85
N MET A 670 11.95 -2.85 3.73
CA MET A 670 11.07 -1.96 2.99
C MET A 670 9.81 -2.73 2.62
N ALA A 671 8.70 -2.02 2.42
CA ALA A 671 7.48 -2.61 1.88
C ALA A 671 6.65 -1.57 1.10
N PRO A 672 5.96 -1.98 0.02
CA PRO A 672 5.02 -1.10 -0.65
C PRO A 672 3.79 -0.78 0.20
N VAL A 673 3.25 0.41 -0.01
CA VAL A 673 1.92 0.85 0.39
C VAL A 673 1.21 1.32 -0.88
N LYS A 674 0.08 0.69 -1.24
CA LYS A 674 -0.69 1.03 -2.45
C LYS A 674 -1.95 1.78 -2.05
N VAL A 675 -1.92 3.11 -2.10
CA VAL A 675 -3.13 3.92 -1.89
C VAL A 675 -4.02 3.76 -3.12
N ILE A 676 -5.29 3.42 -2.89
CA ILE A 676 -6.30 3.29 -3.94
C ILE A 676 -7.42 4.33 -3.73
N LEU A 677 -8.15 4.65 -4.81
CA LEU A 677 -9.33 5.52 -4.75
C LEU A 677 -10.33 5.01 -3.71
N ASN A 678 -11.11 5.93 -3.10
CA ASN A 678 -12.18 5.57 -2.18
C ASN A 678 -13.36 4.98 -2.95
N THR A 679 -13.33 3.67 -3.06
CA THR A 679 -14.29 2.93 -3.87
C THR A 679 -15.66 2.77 -3.21
N ARG A 680 -15.97 3.56 -2.17
CA ARG A 680 -17.31 3.71 -1.58
C ARG A 680 -18.28 4.41 -2.52
N ASP A 681 -17.82 5.44 -3.21
CA ASP A 681 -18.63 6.26 -4.10
C ASP A 681 -18.39 5.98 -5.59
N THR A 682 -17.65 4.91 -5.91
CA THR A 682 -17.46 4.45 -7.29
C THR A 682 -18.75 3.97 -7.94
N TRP A 683 -18.84 4.14 -9.26
CA TRP A 683 -19.88 3.53 -10.10
C TRP A 683 -19.51 2.11 -10.53
N LEU A 684 -20.52 1.26 -10.67
CA LEU A 684 -20.40 -0.13 -11.10
C LEU A 684 -21.32 -0.34 -12.29
N GLY A 685 -20.77 -0.80 -13.42
CA GLY A 685 -21.50 -0.96 -14.68
C GLY A 685 -20.78 -1.92 -15.61
N VAL A 686 -21.49 -2.37 -16.64
CA VAL A 686 -20.94 -2.98 -17.86
C VAL A 686 -21.68 -2.38 -19.06
N GLY A 687 -21.13 -2.55 -20.26
CA GLY A 687 -21.72 -2.05 -21.51
C GLY A 687 -23.04 -2.72 -21.87
N ASN A 688 -23.49 -2.57 -23.12
CA ASN A 688 -24.59 -3.31 -23.70
C ASN A 688 -24.28 -3.67 -25.17
N LYS A 689 -24.89 -4.76 -25.65
CA LYS A 689 -24.58 -5.30 -26.98
C LYS A 689 -25.62 -4.87 -28.02
N GLU A 690 -25.23 -4.82 -29.29
CA GLU A 690 -26.16 -4.55 -30.38
C GLU A 690 -27.33 -5.56 -30.34
N GLY A 691 -28.56 -5.05 -30.21
CA GLY A 691 -29.77 -5.88 -30.14
C GLY A 691 -30.22 -6.29 -28.74
N ASP A 692 -29.55 -5.87 -27.66
CA ASP A 692 -30.11 -5.94 -26.31
C ASP A 692 -31.48 -5.23 -26.26
N PRO A 693 -32.48 -5.71 -25.48
CA PRO A 693 -33.78 -5.04 -25.33
C PRO A 693 -33.66 -3.59 -24.84
N ASP A 694 -32.58 -3.32 -24.14
CA ASP A 694 -32.20 -2.09 -23.45
C ASP A 694 -30.98 -1.40 -24.12
N GLY A 695 -30.63 -1.79 -25.36
CA GLY A 695 -29.40 -1.38 -26.09
C GLY A 695 -29.17 0.13 -26.33
N THR A 696 -30.09 0.99 -25.93
CA THR A 696 -29.93 2.46 -25.93
C THR A 696 -29.24 3.00 -24.66
N LYS A 697 -29.20 2.22 -23.58
CA LYS A 697 -28.89 2.69 -22.22
C LYS A 697 -27.97 1.75 -21.44
N VAL A 698 -27.12 2.33 -20.60
CA VAL A 698 -26.32 1.62 -19.59
C VAL A 698 -26.94 1.83 -18.21
N GLU A 699 -26.97 0.77 -17.41
CA GLU A 699 -27.44 0.81 -16.02
C GLU A 699 -26.22 0.84 -15.10
N LEU A 700 -26.21 1.76 -14.14
CA LEU A 700 -25.11 1.96 -13.21
C LEU A 700 -25.61 1.81 -11.77
N ASN A 701 -24.83 1.14 -10.94
CA ASN A 701 -25.06 0.95 -9.51
C ASN A 701 -23.95 1.69 -8.74
N ARG A 702 -24.29 2.48 -7.71
CA ARG A 702 -23.29 3.09 -6.81
C ARG A 702 -22.82 2.03 -5.80
N ALA A 703 -21.52 1.90 -5.55
CA ALA A 703 -20.97 0.87 -4.66
C ALA A 703 -21.59 0.87 -3.25
N ASN A 704 -21.67 2.03 -2.58
CA ASN A 704 -22.31 2.14 -1.27
C ASN A 704 -23.85 1.95 -1.26
N GLN A 705 -24.48 1.89 -2.43
CA GLN A 705 -25.94 1.88 -2.61
C GLN A 705 -26.33 0.96 -3.78
N LEU A 706 -25.86 -0.29 -3.75
CA LEU A 706 -26.07 -1.29 -4.82
C LEU A 706 -27.52 -1.48 -5.30
N GLN A 707 -28.52 -1.16 -4.48
CA GLN A 707 -29.94 -1.27 -4.84
C GLN A 707 -30.49 -0.01 -5.55
N GLU A 708 -29.75 1.09 -5.53
CA GLU A 708 -30.09 2.34 -6.21
C GLU A 708 -29.39 2.42 -7.57
N ARG A 709 -30.13 2.03 -8.61
CA ARG A 709 -29.70 2.17 -10.01
C ARG A 709 -29.99 3.55 -10.57
N ILE A 710 -29.13 3.99 -11.49
CA ILE A 710 -29.42 5.03 -12.46
C ILE A 710 -29.27 4.48 -13.88
N SER A 711 -29.98 5.09 -14.82
CA SER A 711 -30.01 4.72 -16.23
C SER A 711 -29.54 5.88 -17.09
N LEU A 712 -28.51 5.63 -17.91
CA LEU A 712 -27.84 6.64 -18.74
C LEU A 712 -27.96 6.25 -20.22
N THR A 713 -28.48 7.17 -21.04
CA THR A 713 -28.73 6.99 -22.48
C THR A 713 -27.79 7.91 -23.29
N PRO A 714 -26.47 7.60 -23.37
CA PRO A 714 -25.44 8.56 -23.81
C PRO A 714 -25.60 9.06 -25.26
N TYR A 715 -26.13 8.21 -26.14
CA TYR A 715 -26.30 8.48 -27.58
C TYR A 715 -27.76 8.65 -28.01
N GLY A 716 -28.69 8.75 -27.06
CA GLY A 716 -30.11 9.02 -27.27
C GLY A 716 -30.98 7.78 -27.58
N GLU A 717 -32.30 7.91 -27.33
CA GLU A 717 -33.29 6.81 -27.39
C GLU A 717 -33.46 6.13 -28.77
N GLU A 718 -32.96 6.72 -29.86
CA GLU A 718 -33.06 6.14 -31.22
C GLU A 718 -31.85 5.25 -31.58
N PHE A 719 -30.73 5.35 -30.84
CA PHE A 719 -29.48 4.63 -31.14
C PHE A 719 -29.53 3.18 -30.66
N THR A 720 -29.21 2.23 -31.55
CA THR A 720 -29.30 0.77 -31.26
C THR A 720 -27.98 0.01 -31.39
N GLY A 721 -26.87 0.72 -31.64
CA GLY A 721 -25.57 0.14 -32.00
C GLY A 721 -24.75 -0.46 -30.85
N GLY A 722 -25.27 -0.48 -29.62
CA GLY A 722 -24.56 -0.92 -28.43
C GLY A 722 -23.57 0.12 -27.86
N ILE A 723 -23.24 -0.01 -26.58
CA ILE A 723 -22.45 0.95 -25.80
C ILE A 723 -21.42 0.18 -24.99
N ASP A 724 -20.15 0.57 -25.06
CA ASP A 724 -19.12 0.10 -24.15
C ASP A 724 -18.79 1.22 -23.15
N LEU A 725 -18.29 0.85 -21.96
CA LEU A 725 -18.02 1.82 -20.89
C LEU A 725 -16.78 1.46 -20.07
N ALA A 726 -16.12 2.49 -19.57
CA ALA A 726 -15.05 2.37 -18.59
C ALA A 726 -15.37 3.26 -17.37
N ILE A 727 -14.94 2.82 -16.19
CA ILE A 727 -15.07 3.55 -14.92
C ILE A 727 -13.66 3.88 -14.43
N ALA A 728 -13.34 5.16 -14.33
CA ALA A 728 -12.06 5.68 -13.85
C ALA A 728 -12.25 7.13 -13.40
N ASP A 729 -11.36 7.67 -12.58
CA ASP A 729 -11.39 9.10 -12.23
C ASP A 729 -10.65 9.92 -13.30
N ILE A 730 -11.40 10.65 -14.14
CA ILE A 730 -10.89 11.37 -15.31
C ILE A 730 -10.62 12.84 -14.98
N ASN A 731 -11.20 13.39 -13.91
CA ASN A 731 -11.23 14.83 -13.65
C ASN A 731 -11.00 15.20 -12.18
N TYR A 732 -10.81 16.50 -11.91
CA TYR A 732 -10.55 17.03 -10.58
C TYR A 732 -11.70 17.93 -10.08
N LYS A 733 -11.74 18.19 -8.76
CA LYS A 733 -12.77 19.03 -8.13
C LYS A 733 -12.86 20.42 -8.78
N ARG A 734 -14.00 20.70 -9.44
CA ARG A 734 -14.28 21.97 -10.16
C ARG A 734 -14.32 23.25 -9.31
N ASP A 735 -14.33 23.16 -7.98
CA ASP A 735 -14.37 24.32 -7.07
C ASP A 735 -13.16 24.26 -6.11
N PHE A 736 -12.25 25.23 -6.27
CA PHE A 736 -10.95 25.43 -5.60
C PHE A 736 -9.78 24.61 -6.17
N ASP A 737 -8.83 25.33 -6.77
CA ASP A 737 -7.64 24.83 -7.48
C ASP A 737 -6.58 24.28 -6.49
N HIS A 738 -6.86 23.15 -5.85
CA HIS A 738 -5.83 22.34 -5.19
C HIS A 738 -5.22 21.37 -6.21
N TYR A 739 -3.91 21.15 -6.15
CA TYR A 739 -3.12 20.30 -7.07
C TYR A 739 -3.31 18.80 -6.78
N ASN A 740 -4.55 18.41 -6.49
CA ASN A 740 -4.95 17.03 -6.25
C ASN A 740 -5.29 16.37 -7.60
N VAL A 741 -4.74 15.18 -7.83
CA VAL A 741 -4.97 14.42 -9.06
C VAL A 741 -6.39 13.85 -9.19
N THR A 742 -7.13 13.78 -8.08
CA THR A 742 -8.40 13.05 -7.96
C THR A 742 -9.47 13.83 -7.17
N ASP A 743 -10.72 13.71 -7.61
CA ASP A 743 -11.91 14.18 -6.90
C ASP A 743 -12.41 13.15 -5.85
N ASN A 744 -11.93 11.91 -5.98
CA ASN A 744 -12.24 10.69 -5.23
C ASN A 744 -13.57 10.01 -5.60
N VAL A 745 -14.19 10.40 -6.71
CA VAL A 745 -15.38 9.76 -7.31
C VAL A 745 -15.12 9.45 -8.77
N THR A 746 -15.19 8.16 -9.13
CA THR A 746 -14.98 7.72 -10.51
C THR A 746 -16.04 8.27 -11.47
N ASP A 747 -15.60 8.66 -12.67
CA ASP A 747 -16.45 9.07 -13.79
C ASP A 747 -16.91 7.88 -14.63
N VAL A 748 -17.84 8.15 -15.56
CA VAL A 748 -18.32 7.17 -16.54
C VAL A 748 -17.88 7.59 -17.94
N VAL A 749 -16.92 6.88 -18.51
CA VAL A 749 -16.54 6.99 -19.93
C VAL A 749 -17.41 6.05 -20.73
N THR A 750 -17.91 6.48 -21.89
CA THR A 750 -18.67 5.61 -22.81
C THR A 750 -18.21 5.79 -24.25
N VAL A 751 -18.33 4.72 -25.05
CA VAL A 751 -18.18 4.74 -26.51
C VAL A 751 -19.30 3.91 -27.15
N GLN A 752 -19.64 4.19 -28.40
CA GLN A 752 -20.57 3.36 -29.18
C GLN A 752 -19.85 2.10 -29.64
N THR A 753 -20.39 0.89 -29.40
CA THR A 753 -19.72 -0.33 -29.91
C THR A 753 -19.83 -0.47 -31.42
N SER A 754 -20.88 0.05 -32.07
CA SER A 754 -21.00 0.04 -33.55
C SER A 754 -21.70 1.28 -34.12
N LEU A 755 -21.50 1.52 -35.43
CA LEU A 755 -22.07 2.65 -36.16
C LEU A 755 -23.28 2.23 -37.02
N GLU A 756 -24.41 2.94 -36.91
CA GLU A 756 -25.62 2.60 -37.70
C GLU A 756 -25.43 2.73 -39.22
N ASN A 757 -24.58 3.66 -39.67
CA ASN A 757 -24.24 3.86 -41.07
C ASN A 757 -22.90 4.60 -41.24
N SER A 758 -22.29 4.49 -42.43
CA SER A 758 -20.98 5.06 -42.77
C SER A 758 -20.94 6.58 -42.97
N GLN A 759 -21.89 7.33 -42.39
CA GLN A 759 -21.84 8.79 -42.24
C GLN A 759 -21.88 9.21 -40.76
N ASN A 760 -21.96 8.24 -39.84
CA ASN A 760 -21.71 8.46 -38.43
C ASN A 760 -20.20 8.36 -38.16
N GLU A 761 -19.75 9.05 -37.13
CA GLU A 761 -18.43 8.92 -36.52
C GLU A 761 -18.66 8.29 -35.14
N PHE A 762 -17.66 7.60 -34.59
CA PHE A 762 -17.69 7.20 -33.18
C PHE A 762 -17.64 8.47 -32.31
N SER A 763 -18.20 8.40 -31.12
CA SER A 763 -18.15 9.46 -30.12
C SER A 763 -17.81 8.84 -28.77
N VAL A 764 -16.85 9.45 -28.08
CA VAL A 764 -16.57 9.22 -26.67
C VAL A 764 -17.29 10.30 -25.86
N LYS A 765 -17.90 9.91 -24.75
CA LYS A 765 -18.50 10.82 -23.77
C LYS A 765 -18.08 10.46 -22.36
N VAL A 766 -17.66 11.46 -21.60
CA VAL A 766 -17.28 11.33 -20.19
C VAL A 766 -18.29 12.08 -19.33
N PHE A 767 -18.87 11.38 -18.34
CA PHE A 767 -19.90 11.92 -17.46
C PHE A 767 -19.41 11.98 -16.01
N ASP A 768 -19.57 13.16 -15.41
CA ASP A 768 -19.18 13.53 -14.05
C ASP A 768 -19.86 12.64 -13.01
N GLY A 769 -19.07 11.74 -12.41
CA GLY A 769 -19.51 10.76 -11.42
C GLY A 769 -20.05 11.41 -10.15
N LYS A 770 -19.40 12.47 -9.68
CA LYS A 770 -19.82 13.25 -8.52
C LYS A 770 -21.15 13.98 -8.77
N THR A 771 -21.38 14.46 -9.99
CA THR A 771 -22.64 15.06 -10.45
C THR A 771 -23.74 14.01 -10.67
N LEU A 772 -23.41 12.77 -11.08
CA LEU A 772 -24.38 11.67 -11.09
C LEU A 772 -24.89 11.37 -9.69
N ILE A 773 -24.00 11.26 -8.69
CA ILE A 773 -24.37 11.07 -7.28
C ILE A 773 -25.29 12.19 -6.81
N ASP A 774 -24.87 13.44 -7.05
CA ASP A 774 -25.62 14.63 -6.68
C ASP A 774 -27.01 14.69 -7.31
N LYS A 775 -27.22 14.09 -8.48
CA LYS A 775 -28.54 14.01 -9.14
C LYS A 775 -29.34 12.78 -8.67
N GLN A 776 -28.68 11.65 -8.39
CA GLN A 776 -29.28 10.44 -7.79
C GLN A 776 -29.89 10.74 -6.41
N GLU A 777 -29.14 11.41 -5.53
CA GLU A 777 -29.60 11.81 -4.18
C GLU A 777 -30.75 12.83 -4.20
N LYS A 778 -30.97 13.51 -5.35
CA LYS A 778 -32.11 14.39 -5.61
C LYS A 778 -33.27 13.66 -6.31
N GLU A 779 -33.32 12.32 -6.17
CA GLU A 779 -34.30 11.39 -6.74
C GLU A 779 -34.35 11.32 -8.29
N ARG A 780 -33.33 11.79 -9.01
CA ARG A 780 -33.25 11.66 -10.48
C ARG A 780 -32.47 10.41 -10.88
N LYS A 781 -33.13 9.49 -11.58
CA LYS A 781 -32.58 8.16 -11.94
C LYS A 781 -32.45 7.89 -13.44
N GLU A 782 -32.84 8.85 -14.29
CA GLU A 782 -32.79 8.73 -15.76
C GLU A 782 -32.07 9.96 -16.36
N PHE A 783 -31.12 9.69 -17.26
CA PHE A 783 -30.26 10.68 -17.90
C PHE A 783 -30.17 10.42 -19.42
N ASP A 784 -30.39 11.45 -20.22
CA ASP A 784 -30.48 11.39 -21.69
C ASP A 784 -29.16 11.67 -22.42
N GLY A 785 -28.04 11.75 -21.68
CA GLY A 785 -26.72 12.04 -22.23
C GLY A 785 -26.54 13.45 -22.83
N GLN A 786 -27.46 14.38 -22.56
CA GLN A 786 -27.47 15.76 -23.09
C GLN A 786 -27.40 16.84 -22.00
N ASP A 787 -27.20 16.47 -20.73
CA ASP A 787 -27.16 17.39 -19.59
C ASP A 787 -25.77 18.07 -19.51
N GLU A 788 -25.69 19.35 -19.90
CA GLU A 788 -24.45 20.16 -19.93
C GLU A 788 -23.77 20.31 -18.55
N GLU A 789 -24.47 20.07 -17.44
CA GLU A 789 -23.84 20.05 -16.10
C GLU A 789 -23.11 18.73 -15.82
N LEU A 790 -23.56 17.64 -16.46
CA LEU A 790 -23.11 16.27 -16.24
C LEU A 790 -22.02 15.83 -17.22
N LEU A 791 -22.04 16.33 -18.46
CA LEU A 791 -21.05 15.99 -19.48
C LEU A 791 -19.75 16.78 -19.25
N ILE A 792 -18.64 16.08 -19.01
CA ILE A 792 -17.30 16.68 -18.87
C ILE A 792 -16.75 17.04 -20.25
N THR A 793 -16.69 16.05 -21.13
CA THR A 793 -16.17 16.17 -22.50
C THR A 793 -16.90 15.22 -23.45
N GLU A 794 -16.97 15.60 -24.72
CA GLU A 794 -17.46 14.80 -25.84
C GLU A 794 -16.54 15.04 -27.04
N PHE A 795 -15.91 13.98 -27.55
CA PHE A 795 -15.03 14.04 -28.70
C PHE A 795 -15.24 12.85 -29.64
N ALA A 796 -14.83 13.00 -30.90
CA ALA A 796 -14.85 11.92 -31.88
C ALA A 796 -13.44 11.34 -32.01
N PRO A 797 -13.21 10.04 -31.67
CA PRO A 797 -11.95 9.38 -31.95
C PRO A 797 -11.81 9.04 -33.45
N PHE A 798 -10.63 8.61 -33.86
CA PHE A 798 -10.28 8.13 -35.20
C PHE A 798 -10.54 9.11 -36.34
N GLN A 799 -10.45 10.43 -36.09
CA GLN A 799 -10.79 11.49 -37.07
C GLN A 799 -9.97 11.45 -38.38
N GLU A 800 -8.84 10.75 -38.39
CA GLU A 800 -7.97 10.59 -39.56
C GLU A 800 -8.20 9.27 -40.33
N ILE A 801 -9.22 8.48 -39.94
CA ILE A 801 -9.47 7.12 -40.40
C ILE A 801 -10.88 7.00 -40.98
N ASP A 802 -11.00 6.37 -42.15
CA ASP A 802 -12.30 6.08 -42.78
C ASP A 802 -13.04 4.94 -42.02
N VAL A 803 -13.77 5.28 -40.95
CA VAL A 803 -14.56 4.32 -40.16
C VAL A 803 -15.86 3.87 -40.85
N SER A 804 -16.39 2.72 -40.45
CA SER A 804 -17.55 2.06 -41.07
C SER A 804 -18.39 1.21 -40.09
N PRO A 805 -19.66 0.91 -40.42
CA PRO A 805 -20.54 0.02 -39.64
C PRO A 805 -20.09 -1.42 -39.44
N GLU A 806 -19.04 -1.86 -40.14
CA GLU A 806 -18.51 -3.23 -39.97
C GLU A 806 -17.53 -3.31 -38.79
N GLN A 807 -17.08 -2.16 -38.27
CA GLN A 807 -16.16 -2.06 -37.15
C GLN A 807 -16.86 -2.06 -35.80
N VAL A 808 -16.19 -2.68 -34.82
CA VAL A 808 -16.59 -2.71 -33.42
C VAL A 808 -15.56 -1.93 -32.60
N ALA A 809 -16.02 -1.02 -31.75
CA ALA A 809 -15.18 -0.26 -30.82
C ALA A 809 -15.29 -0.78 -29.38
N SER A 810 -14.25 -0.47 -28.59
CA SER A 810 -14.18 -0.72 -27.14
C SER A 810 -13.45 0.41 -26.43
N VAL A 811 -13.62 0.53 -25.11
CA VAL A 811 -12.98 1.57 -24.30
C VAL A 811 -12.47 1.04 -22.96
N ALA A 812 -11.32 1.55 -22.54
CA ALA A 812 -10.78 1.41 -21.19
C ALA A 812 -10.26 2.78 -20.70
N ALA A 813 -10.00 2.91 -19.41
CA ALA A 813 -9.45 4.13 -18.84
C ALA A 813 -8.53 3.87 -17.63
N GLY A 814 -7.53 4.73 -17.48
CA GLY A 814 -6.49 4.68 -16.44
C GLY A 814 -5.30 5.53 -16.87
N ASP A 815 -4.48 5.97 -15.93
CA ASP A 815 -3.39 6.95 -16.16
C ASP A 815 -2.23 6.30 -16.95
N ILE A 816 -2.14 6.52 -18.26
CA ILE A 816 -1.14 5.85 -19.13
C ILE A 816 0.16 6.66 -19.18
N ASN A 817 0.05 7.99 -19.21
CA ASN A 817 1.21 8.90 -19.27
C ASN A 817 1.79 9.25 -17.89
N GLY A 818 1.12 8.87 -16.80
CA GLY A 818 1.57 9.16 -15.44
C GLY A 818 1.32 10.60 -14.99
N ASP A 819 0.40 11.33 -15.63
CA ASP A 819 0.11 12.75 -15.30
C ASP A 819 -0.87 12.94 -14.13
N GLY A 820 -1.31 11.84 -13.52
CA GLY A 820 -2.25 11.77 -12.41
C GLY A 820 -3.72 11.68 -12.84
N HIS A 821 -4.05 12.00 -14.10
CA HIS A 821 -5.41 11.86 -14.62
C HIS A 821 -5.58 10.53 -15.35
N SER A 822 -6.73 9.86 -15.18
CA SER A 822 -6.98 8.65 -15.97
C SER A 822 -7.19 8.99 -17.45
N ASP A 823 -6.32 8.48 -18.32
CA ASP A 823 -6.45 8.59 -19.76
C ASP A 823 -7.55 7.68 -20.32
N ILE A 824 -7.95 7.95 -21.56
CA ILE A 824 -9.01 7.24 -22.26
C ILE A 824 -8.41 6.47 -23.43
N VAL A 825 -8.46 5.14 -23.35
CA VAL A 825 -7.95 4.21 -24.36
C VAL A 825 -9.12 3.70 -25.19
N VAL A 826 -9.15 4.03 -26.49
CA VAL A 826 -10.24 3.64 -27.40
C VAL A 826 -9.71 2.67 -28.46
N GLY A 827 -10.32 1.49 -28.56
CA GLY A 827 -10.00 0.47 -29.55
C GLY A 827 -11.02 0.42 -30.69
N ILE A 828 -10.58 0.04 -31.88
CA ILE A 828 -11.42 -0.41 -32.99
C ILE A 828 -10.88 -1.71 -33.59
N GLY A 829 -11.80 -2.59 -33.97
CA GLY A 829 -11.54 -3.81 -34.75
C GLY A 829 -12.75 -4.12 -35.65
N GLY A 830 -12.86 -5.35 -36.15
CA GLY A 830 -14.01 -5.80 -36.94
C GLY A 830 -13.92 -5.44 -38.43
N GLY A 831 -13.52 -6.42 -39.26
CA GLY A 831 -13.37 -6.26 -40.71
C GLY A 831 -12.16 -5.41 -41.15
N VAL A 832 -11.37 -4.91 -40.20
CA VAL A 832 -10.10 -4.21 -40.39
C VAL A 832 -9.08 -4.68 -39.36
N SER A 833 -7.79 -4.52 -39.66
CA SER A 833 -6.74 -4.70 -38.65
C SER A 833 -6.98 -3.75 -37.46
N PRO A 834 -6.93 -4.24 -36.21
CA PRO A 834 -7.22 -3.41 -35.05
C PRO A 834 -6.29 -2.21 -34.88
N LEU A 835 -6.80 -1.19 -34.20
CA LEU A 835 -6.07 0.01 -33.82
C LEU A 835 -6.60 0.51 -32.48
N ILE A 836 -5.69 1.03 -31.66
CA ILE A 836 -5.96 1.73 -30.41
C ILE A 836 -5.51 3.18 -30.57
N GLU A 837 -6.31 4.12 -30.06
CA GLU A 837 -5.94 5.53 -29.85
C GLU A 837 -6.06 5.87 -28.36
N ILE A 838 -5.08 6.59 -27.83
CA ILE A 838 -4.98 6.95 -26.41
C ILE A 838 -5.15 8.47 -26.31
N TYR A 839 -6.08 8.92 -25.47
CA TYR A 839 -6.47 10.32 -25.31
C TYR A 839 -6.26 10.78 -23.88
N SER A 840 -5.64 11.95 -23.71
CA SER A 840 -5.39 12.52 -22.38
C SER A 840 -6.68 12.75 -21.60
N GLY A 841 -6.75 12.25 -20.35
CA GLY A 841 -7.88 12.53 -19.45
C GLY A 841 -8.05 14.03 -19.20
N LYS A 842 -6.92 14.71 -18.97
CA LYS A 842 -6.78 16.15 -18.66
C LYS A 842 -7.42 17.08 -19.70
N ASN A 843 -7.28 16.77 -21.00
CA ASN A 843 -7.65 17.72 -22.07
C ASN A 843 -8.26 17.09 -23.36
N SER A 844 -8.42 15.77 -23.44
CA SER A 844 -8.90 15.02 -24.62
C SER A 844 -8.03 15.15 -25.89
N GLU A 845 -6.75 15.52 -25.78
CA GLU A 845 -5.80 15.48 -26.90
C GLU A 845 -5.29 14.05 -27.14
N LEU A 846 -5.04 13.70 -28.41
CA LEU A 846 -4.50 12.38 -28.78
C LEU A 846 -3.02 12.29 -28.39
N LEU A 847 -2.70 11.38 -27.47
CA LEU A 847 -1.33 11.09 -27.03
C LEU A 847 -0.64 10.15 -28.04
N SER A 848 -1.17 8.93 -28.20
CA SER A 848 -0.54 7.90 -29.04
C SER A 848 -1.53 6.93 -29.70
N ARG A 849 -0.96 6.02 -30.51
CA ARG A 849 -1.65 5.04 -31.37
C ARG A 849 -0.91 3.71 -31.34
N ILE A 850 -1.62 2.59 -31.21
CA ILE A 850 -1.03 1.24 -31.14
C ILE A 850 -1.81 0.28 -32.05
N ALA A 851 -1.10 -0.57 -32.79
CA ALA A 851 -1.71 -1.57 -33.69
C ALA A 851 -1.48 -3.01 -33.15
N PRO A 852 -2.39 -3.55 -32.33
CA PRO A 852 -2.20 -4.86 -31.70
C PRO A 852 -2.39 -6.04 -32.68
N PHE A 853 -1.92 -7.22 -32.28
CA PHE A 853 -2.01 -8.49 -33.01
C PHE A 853 -1.45 -8.46 -34.44
N THR A 854 -0.32 -7.76 -34.63
CA THR A 854 0.33 -7.55 -35.94
C THR A 854 1.35 -8.65 -36.32
N SER A 855 1.07 -9.91 -35.93
CA SER A 855 1.89 -11.09 -36.26
C SER A 855 1.71 -11.54 -37.72
N GLU A 856 2.35 -12.64 -38.16
CA GLU A 856 2.27 -13.11 -39.57
C GLU A 856 0.85 -13.53 -40.00
N GLU A 857 -0.06 -13.80 -39.05
CA GLU A 857 -1.47 -14.09 -39.33
C GLU A 857 -2.34 -12.84 -39.04
N ALA A 858 -2.83 -12.20 -40.10
CA ALA A 858 -3.61 -10.97 -39.98
C ALA A 858 -4.95 -11.20 -39.25
N PHE A 859 -5.07 -10.62 -38.05
CA PHE A 859 -6.30 -10.54 -37.29
C PHE A 859 -7.13 -9.30 -37.71
N ASP A 860 -8.45 -9.46 -37.82
CA ASP A 860 -9.40 -8.40 -38.16
C ASP A 860 -10.71 -8.45 -37.32
N GLY A 861 -10.68 -9.07 -36.14
CA GLY A 861 -11.82 -9.19 -35.22
C GLY A 861 -11.98 -8.00 -34.25
N LYS A 862 -12.91 -8.12 -33.29
CA LYS A 862 -13.07 -7.17 -32.15
C LYS A 862 -11.81 -7.22 -31.26
N ILE A 863 -11.49 -6.14 -30.55
CA ILE A 863 -10.55 -6.16 -29.42
C ILE A 863 -11.25 -5.72 -28.14
N ASN A 864 -10.85 -6.31 -27.02
CA ASN A 864 -11.32 -5.98 -25.68
C ASN A 864 -10.16 -5.32 -24.93
N LEU A 865 -10.46 -4.28 -24.15
CA LEU A 865 -9.46 -3.42 -23.54
C LEU A 865 -9.61 -3.38 -22.03
N ALA A 866 -8.48 -3.31 -21.35
CA ALA A 866 -8.41 -2.92 -19.95
C ALA A 866 -7.13 -2.12 -19.71
N VAL A 867 -7.12 -1.32 -18.65
CA VAL A 867 -5.95 -0.59 -18.18
C VAL A 867 -5.69 -0.95 -16.72
N GLY A 868 -4.43 -1.12 -16.36
CA GLY A 868 -3.98 -1.29 -14.99
C GLY A 868 -2.46 -1.38 -14.92
N ASP A 869 -1.89 -0.92 -13.82
CA ASP A 869 -0.46 -0.90 -13.49
C ASP A 869 0.07 -2.31 -13.25
N ALA A 870 0.30 -3.08 -14.32
CA ALA A 870 0.69 -4.48 -14.28
C ALA A 870 2.20 -4.65 -14.05
N THR A 871 3.01 -3.67 -14.43
CA THR A 871 4.44 -3.58 -14.09
C THR A 871 4.72 -3.05 -12.69
N GLY A 872 3.77 -2.42 -12.01
CA GLY A 872 3.98 -1.89 -10.65
C GLY A 872 4.81 -0.61 -10.61
N ASP A 873 5.06 0.02 -11.76
CA ASP A 873 5.86 1.23 -11.95
C ASP A 873 5.03 2.52 -11.85
N ASN A 874 3.77 2.42 -11.42
CA ASN A 874 2.79 3.52 -11.34
C ASN A 874 2.44 4.17 -12.69
N PHE A 875 2.67 3.49 -13.81
CA PHE A 875 2.06 3.81 -15.10
C PHE A 875 0.99 2.77 -15.45
N GLY A 876 -0.09 3.19 -16.08
CA GLY A 876 -1.16 2.29 -16.52
C GLY A 876 -0.75 1.51 -17.76
N ASP A 877 -0.70 0.18 -17.67
CA ASP A 877 -0.47 -0.68 -18.83
C ASP A 877 -1.78 -0.97 -19.57
N ILE A 878 -1.68 -1.16 -20.89
CA ILE A 878 -2.83 -1.50 -21.73
C ILE A 878 -2.86 -3.00 -21.98
N ILE A 879 -3.86 -3.67 -21.41
CA ILE A 879 -4.15 -5.08 -21.67
C ILE A 879 -5.12 -5.15 -22.86
N VAL A 880 -4.79 -5.95 -23.88
CA VAL A 880 -5.61 -6.14 -25.07
C VAL A 880 -5.97 -7.63 -25.23
N GLY A 881 -7.25 -7.95 -25.14
CA GLY A 881 -7.78 -9.28 -25.43
C GLY A 881 -8.31 -9.41 -26.87
N GLN A 882 -8.09 -10.56 -27.51
CA GLN A 882 -8.76 -10.85 -28.79
C GLN A 882 -10.25 -11.13 -28.59
N GLY A 883 -11.07 -10.28 -29.19
CA GLY A 883 -12.50 -10.49 -29.35
C GLY A 883 -12.84 -11.51 -30.44
N SER A 884 -14.12 -11.60 -30.77
CA SER A 884 -14.65 -12.53 -31.77
C SER A 884 -13.88 -12.49 -33.11
N GLY A 885 -13.52 -13.69 -33.59
CA GLY A 885 -12.70 -13.91 -34.79
C GLY A 885 -11.22 -14.25 -34.53
N GLY A 886 -10.77 -14.19 -33.26
CA GLY A 886 -9.38 -14.43 -32.88
C GLY A 886 -9.03 -15.89 -32.54
N GLN A 887 -7.81 -16.05 -32.02
CA GLN A 887 -7.25 -17.30 -31.47
C GLN A 887 -7.19 -17.27 -29.93
N GLY A 888 -7.90 -16.33 -29.30
CA GLY A 888 -7.88 -16.13 -27.85
C GLY A 888 -6.54 -15.64 -27.29
N LEU A 889 -5.82 -14.80 -28.06
CA LEU A 889 -4.58 -14.14 -27.60
C LEU A 889 -4.87 -12.98 -26.64
N VAL A 890 -3.91 -12.69 -25.77
CA VAL A 890 -3.80 -11.45 -24.99
C VAL A 890 -2.41 -10.84 -25.19
N GLU A 891 -2.38 -9.53 -25.42
CA GLU A 891 -1.18 -8.69 -25.47
C GLU A 891 -1.22 -7.69 -24.31
N VAL A 892 -0.04 -7.23 -23.87
CA VAL A 892 0.11 -6.22 -22.80
C VAL A 892 1.14 -5.19 -23.26
N TYR A 893 0.85 -3.90 -23.07
CA TYR A 893 1.67 -2.78 -23.52
C TYR A 893 2.00 -1.85 -22.37
N SER A 894 3.28 -1.53 -22.22
CA SER A 894 3.83 -0.71 -21.14
C SER A 894 3.42 0.75 -21.24
N GLY A 895 2.82 1.30 -20.18
CA GLY A 895 2.44 2.73 -20.11
C GLY A 895 3.64 3.67 -20.30
N ILE A 896 4.69 3.49 -19.50
CA ILE A 896 5.90 4.33 -19.55
C ILE A 896 6.62 4.29 -20.91
N LEU A 897 6.62 3.14 -21.61
CA LEU A 897 7.20 3.05 -22.96
C LEU A 897 6.34 3.74 -24.02
N ILE A 898 5.03 3.86 -23.82
CA ILE A 898 4.13 4.61 -24.71
C ILE A 898 4.40 6.11 -24.57
N ASP A 899 4.48 6.61 -23.34
CA ASP A 899 4.75 8.01 -23.04
C ASP A 899 6.08 8.47 -23.66
N GLY A 900 7.18 7.79 -23.31
CA GLY A 900 8.53 8.13 -23.76
C GLY A 900 8.79 8.03 -25.27
N GLN A 901 7.85 7.50 -26.07
CA GLN A 901 7.97 7.40 -27.54
C GLN A 901 6.99 8.32 -28.29
N GLY A 902 5.99 8.92 -27.63
CA GLY A 902 5.03 9.85 -28.22
C GLY A 902 4.06 9.21 -29.22
N THR A 903 3.61 9.96 -30.25
CA THR A 903 2.62 9.46 -31.23
C THR A 903 3.23 8.46 -32.21
N LEU A 904 2.85 7.19 -32.04
CA LEU A 904 3.44 6.05 -32.72
C LEU A 904 2.58 5.53 -33.90
N ASP A 905 3.17 5.10 -35.03
CA ASP A 905 2.40 4.63 -36.21
C ASP A 905 2.81 3.25 -36.80
N GLY A 906 2.32 2.15 -36.20
CA GLY A 906 2.12 0.86 -36.91
C GLY A 906 2.62 -0.40 -36.19
N THR A 907 3.07 -1.40 -36.96
CA THR A 907 3.56 -2.70 -36.43
C THR A 907 4.91 -2.58 -35.69
N GLU A 908 5.71 -1.57 -36.02
CA GLU A 908 7.04 -1.35 -35.40
C GLU A 908 6.87 -0.82 -33.97
N THR A 909 5.89 0.07 -33.77
CA THR A 909 5.38 0.56 -32.48
C THR A 909 4.99 -0.54 -31.50
N ALA A 910 4.05 -1.40 -31.88
CA ALA A 910 3.47 -2.37 -30.95
C ALA A 910 4.56 -3.30 -30.38
N ARG A 911 5.60 -3.58 -31.17
CA ARG A 911 6.76 -4.38 -30.73
C ARG A 911 7.77 -3.62 -29.87
N GLN A 912 7.73 -2.29 -29.86
CA GLN A 912 8.59 -1.43 -29.05
C GLN A 912 8.00 -1.13 -27.68
N THR A 913 6.67 -1.23 -27.52
CA THR A 913 5.97 -0.98 -26.25
C THR A 913 5.34 -2.24 -25.63
N ALA A 914 5.40 -3.40 -26.29
CA ALA A 914 4.90 -4.66 -25.72
C ALA A 914 5.75 -5.13 -24.53
N LEU A 915 5.08 -5.52 -23.44
CA LEU A 915 5.68 -6.10 -22.23
C LEU A 915 5.98 -7.60 -22.36
N LEU A 916 5.41 -8.26 -23.37
CA LEU A 916 5.59 -9.69 -23.63
C LEU A 916 6.33 -9.88 -24.95
N SER A 917 7.26 -10.83 -24.97
CA SER A 917 8.01 -11.18 -26.18
C SER A 917 7.12 -11.72 -27.32
N GLU A 918 6.03 -12.41 -26.98
CA GLU A 918 4.94 -12.85 -27.87
C GLU A 918 3.60 -12.86 -27.10
N PRO A 919 2.43 -12.77 -27.76
CA PRO A 919 1.12 -12.81 -27.11
C PRO A 919 0.83 -14.16 -26.42
N PHE A 920 0.14 -14.15 -25.27
CA PHE A 920 -0.18 -15.37 -24.52
C PHE A 920 -1.64 -15.85 -24.71
N GLN A 921 -1.91 -17.13 -24.41
CA GLN A 921 -3.23 -17.77 -24.54
C GLN A 921 -3.70 -18.32 -23.19
N PRO A 922 -4.52 -17.58 -22.41
CA PRO A 922 -4.89 -17.98 -21.05
C PRO A 922 -5.58 -19.36 -20.97
N TYR A 923 -6.37 -19.70 -22.00
CA TYR A 923 -7.14 -20.95 -22.11
C TYR A 923 -6.49 -21.99 -23.05
N GLY A 924 -5.22 -21.77 -23.43
CA GLY A 924 -4.41 -22.65 -24.26
C GLY A 924 -4.80 -22.72 -25.74
N ASP A 925 -3.90 -23.27 -26.56
CA ASP A 925 -3.89 -23.27 -28.03
C ASP A 925 -5.15 -23.87 -28.71
N SER A 926 -6.02 -24.52 -27.94
CA SER A 926 -7.28 -25.09 -28.44
C SER A 926 -8.46 -24.12 -28.35
N TYR A 927 -8.36 -23.06 -27.55
CA TYR A 927 -9.36 -22.00 -27.49
C TYR A 927 -9.25 -21.09 -28.70
N GLN A 928 -10.40 -20.72 -29.28
CA GLN A 928 -10.52 -19.86 -30.47
C GLN A 928 -11.76 -18.96 -30.32
N GLY A 929 -12.10 -18.63 -29.08
CA GLY A 929 -13.23 -17.77 -28.72
C GLY A 929 -12.77 -16.38 -28.30
N GLU A 930 -13.74 -15.57 -27.90
CA GLU A 930 -13.53 -14.20 -27.42
C GLU A 930 -13.02 -14.18 -25.97
N ILE A 931 -11.95 -13.40 -25.75
CA ILE A 931 -11.36 -13.11 -24.46
C ILE A 931 -11.77 -11.71 -24.04
N GLU A 932 -12.60 -11.61 -23.01
CA GLU A 932 -12.79 -10.34 -22.29
C GLU A 932 -11.66 -10.19 -21.25
N VAL A 933 -11.24 -8.95 -21.00
CA VAL A 933 -10.13 -8.61 -20.11
C VAL A 933 -10.54 -7.51 -19.13
N THR A 934 -10.01 -7.56 -17.92
CA THR A 934 -10.02 -6.45 -16.97
C THR A 934 -8.72 -6.46 -16.16
N SER A 935 -8.34 -5.31 -15.62
CA SER A 935 -7.28 -5.21 -14.63
C SER A 935 -7.76 -4.63 -13.30
N GLY A 936 -6.84 -4.54 -12.35
CA GLY A 936 -7.04 -4.23 -10.93
C GLY A 936 -6.25 -5.22 -10.06
N HIS A 937 -5.74 -4.76 -8.92
CA HIS A 937 -5.14 -5.65 -7.92
C HIS A 937 -6.22 -6.60 -7.39
N ILE A 938 -6.00 -7.92 -7.40
CA ILE A 938 -7.06 -8.90 -7.14
C ILE A 938 -6.49 -10.09 -6.37
N LEU A 939 -7.20 -10.54 -5.34
CA LEU A 939 -6.92 -11.76 -4.57
C LEU A 939 -5.57 -11.82 -3.82
N GLN A 940 -5.60 -12.61 -2.75
CA GLN A 940 -4.42 -13.17 -2.09
C GLN A 940 -4.46 -14.69 -2.32
N ARG A 941 -3.30 -15.35 -2.32
CA ARG A 941 -3.19 -16.77 -2.76
C ARG A 941 -3.98 -17.74 -1.85
N PRO A 942 -4.85 -18.60 -2.42
CA PRO A 942 -5.43 -19.74 -1.68
C PRO A 942 -4.49 -20.96 -1.58
N ASP A 943 -3.36 -20.97 -2.31
CA ASP A 943 -2.60 -22.20 -2.62
C ASP A 943 -1.21 -22.30 -1.95
N GLU A 944 -0.72 -21.26 -1.28
CA GLU A 944 0.54 -21.29 -0.52
C GLU A 944 0.36 -21.94 0.86
N PRO A 945 1.20 -22.91 1.26
CA PRO A 945 1.11 -23.53 2.58
C PRO A 945 1.85 -22.72 3.65
N ASN A 946 1.37 -21.50 3.96
CA ASN A 946 1.69 -20.75 5.18
C ASN A 946 0.54 -19.78 5.53
N ASP A 947 0.30 -19.54 6.82
CA ASP A 947 -0.88 -18.82 7.35
C ASP A 947 -0.83 -17.27 7.14
N ARG A 948 -0.55 -16.76 5.92
CA ARG A 948 -0.47 -15.31 5.64
C ARG A 948 -0.99 -14.87 4.25
N PRO A 949 -1.65 -13.69 4.17
CA PRO A 949 -2.04 -13.10 2.90
C PRO A 949 -0.87 -12.55 2.07
N VAL A 950 -0.93 -12.73 0.75
CA VAL A 950 0.03 -12.18 -0.22
C VAL A 950 -0.68 -11.19 -1.16
N GLN A 951 -0.54 -9.89 -0.88
CA GLN A 951 -0.94 -8.82 -1.81
C GLN A 951 0.14 -8.61 -2.89
N THR A 952 -0.19 -8.00 -4.02
CA THR A 952 0.80 -7.58 -5.04
C THR A 952 0.67 -6.08 -5.30
N HIS A 953 1.79 -5.40 -5.55
CA HIS A 953 1.77 -4.01 -6.00
C HIS A 953 1.46 -3.94 -7.50
N TYR A 954 1.85 -4.96 -8.27
CA TYR A 954 1.33 -5.27 -9.59
C TYR A 954 -0.20 -5.39 -9.59
N ALA A 955 -0.86 -4.82 -10.60
CA ALA A 955 -2.25 -5.08 -10.95
C ALA A 955 -2.36 -6.42 -11.68
N ASN A 956 -3.47 -7.13 -11.47
CA ASN A 956 -3.65 -8.42 -12.11
C ASN A 956 -4.27 -8.28 -13.49
N ILE A 957 -3.96 -9.24 -14.36
CA ILE A 957 -4.60 -9.46 -15.64
C ILE A 957 -5.67 -10.53 -15.41
N THR A 958 -6.94 -10.11 -15.35
CA THR A 958 -8.05 -11.05 -15.26
C THR A 958 -8.69 -11.23 -16.63
N THR A 959 -8.81 -12.48 -17.07
CA THR A 959 -9.36 -12.84 -18.38
C THR A 959 -10.63 -13.69 -18.22
N MET A 960 -11.54 -13.61 -19.18
CA MET A 960 -12.74 -14.44 -19.26
C MET A 960 -12.96 -15.02 -20.65
N ALA A 961 -13.32 -16.31 -20.70
CA ALA A 961 -13.81 -16.97 -21.92
C ALA A 961 -15.33 -16.78 -22.08
N VAL A 962 -15.78 -15.98 -23.06
CA VAL A 962 -17.20 -15.58 -23.22
C VAL A 962 -18.11 -16.75 -23.61
N ASP A 963 -17.69 -17.58 -24.56
CA ASP A 963 -18.44 -18.76 -25.02
C ASP A 963 -18.23 -20.02 -24.15
N GLY A 964 -17.61 -19.85 -22.96
CA GLY A 964 -17.15 -20.92 -22.10
C GLY A 964 -15.75 -21.44 -22.49
N ALA A 965 -15.00 -21.93 -21.51
CA ALA A 965 -13.64 -22.42 -21.71
C ALA A 965 -13.59 -23.84 -22.35
N PRO A 966 -12.44 -24.27 -22.92
CA PRO A 966 -12.31 -25.63 -23.46
C PRO A 966 -12.46 -26.72 -22.38
N ASP A 967 -12.82 -27.94 -22.80
CA ASP A 967 -13.00 -29.12 -21.92
C ASP A 967 -11.84 -29.28 -20.91
N GLY A 968 -12.08 -28.91 -19.64
CA GLY A 968 -11.12 -29.04 -18.54
C GLY A 968 -10.46 -27.75 -18.05
N HIS A 969 -10.89 -26.58 -18.54
CA HIS A 969 -10.49 -25.27 -18.02
C HIS A 969 -11.69 -24.54 -17.38
N GLU A 970 -11.42 -23.69 -16.40
CA GLU A 970 -12.40 -22.84 -15.74
C GLU A 970 -12.73 -21.57 -16.57
N GLN A 971 -13.85 -20.88 -16.31
CA GLN A 971 -14.28 -19.73 -17.12
C GLN A 971 -13.43 -18.47 -16.91
N LEU A 972 -13.06 -18.15 -15.66
CA LEU A 972 -12.24 -16.99 -15.30
C LEU A 972 -10.83 -17.42 -14.91
N LYS A 973 -9.85 -16.59 -15.24
CA LYS A 973 -8.44 -16.73 -14.85
C LYS A 973 -7.91 -15.39 -14.36
N VAL A 974 -7.25 -15.39 -13.22
CA VAL A 974 -6.56 -14.22 -12.65
C VAL A 974 -5.07 -14.52 -12.70
N SER A 975 -4.30 -13.66 -13.36
CA SER A 975 -2.85 -13.80 -13.48
C SER A 975 -2.16 -12.51 -13.06
N THR A 976 -0.95 -12.60 -12.54
CA THR A 976 -0.09 -11.45 -12.22
C THR A 976 1.10 -11.47 -13.17
N TYR A 977 1.44 -10.29 -13.71
CA TYR A 977 2.68 -10.10 -14.46
C TYR A 977 3.86 -10.09 -13.48
N LEU A 978 4.94 -10.80 -13.80
CA LEU A 978 6.06 -11.04 -12.88
C LEU A 978 7.41 -10.53 -13.37
N ALA A 979 7.48 -9.97 -14.58
CA ALA A 979 8.78 -9.79 -15.23
C ALA A 979 9.54 -8.60 -14.63
N ASP A 980 10.52 -8.91 -13.78
CA ASP A 980 11.81 -8.23 -13.84
C ASP A 980 12.86 -9.19 -14.42
N HIS A 981 13.42 -8.80 -15.57
CA HIS A 981 14.73 -9.23 -16.01
C HIS A 981 15.51 -7.95 -16.23
N GLY A 982 16.29 -7.57 -15.21
CA GLY A 982 16.90 -6.26 -15.12
C GLY A 982 17.63 -5.82 -16.39
N HIS A 983 17.61 -4.51 -16.60
CA HIS A 983 18.07 -3.77 -17.78
C HIS A 983 17.12 -3.87 -18.97
N GLY A 984 16.79 -2.71 -19.54
CA GLY A 984 16.25 -2.67 -20.89
C GLY A 984 17.28 -3.24 -21.87
N GLU A 985 17.03 -4.43 -22.40
CA GLU A 985 17.63 -4.85 -23.69
C GLU A 985 17.08 -3.94 -24.79
N GLY A 986 17.62 -2.73 -24.85
CA GLY A 986 17.47 -1.79 -25.93
C GLY A 986 18.03 -2.41 -27.20
N SER A 987 17.19 -3.16 -27.92
CA SER A 987 17.45 -3.66 -29.27
C SER A 987 17.42 -2.52 -30.30
N TYR A 988 18.31 -1.54 -30.10
CA TYR A 988 18.83 -0.68 -31.16
C TYR A 988 19.81 -1.46 -32.06
N GLY A 989 19.33 -2.61 -32.56
CA GLY A 989 19.78 -3.34 -33.75
C GLY A 989 21.22 -3.85 -33.83
N GLU A 990 21.39 -5.18 -33.80
CA GLU A 990 22.23 -5.90 -34.78
C GLU A 990 21.82 -7.39 -34.96
N GLU A 991 22.21 -8.01 -36.08
CA GLU A 991 21.75 -9.36 -36.50
C GLU A 991 22.35 -10.55 -35.68
N PRO A 992 21.65 -11.70 -35.60
CA PRO A 992 21.99 -12.78 -34.68
C PRO A 992 23.15 -13.70 -35.13
N HIS A 993 23.89 -14.22 -34.15
CA HIS A 993 24.86 -15.32 -34.34
C HIS A 993 24.54 -16.46 -33.34
N GLY A 994 23.94 -17.55 -33.85
CA GLY A 994 23.33 -18.59 -33.00
C GLY A 994 24.21 -19.78 -32.60
N GLY A 995 23.64 -20.68 -31.78
CA GLY A 995 24.30 -21.93 -31.35
C GLY A 995 23.48 -22.89 -30.46
N GLU A 996 22.69 -23.76 -31.10
CA GLU A 996 22.27 -25.11 -30.63
C GLU A 996 21.47 -25.27 -29.30
N SER A 997 20.15 -25.10 -29.42
CA SER A 997 19.05 -25.94 -28.88
C SER A 997 19.30 -26.96 -27.76
N HIS A 998 18.49 -26.88 -26.70
CA HIS A 998 18.01 -28.01 -25.91
C HIS A 998 16.48 -27.98 -25.84
N GLU A 999 15.79 -29.10 -26.14
CA GLU A 999 14.33 -29.22 -26.05
C GLU A 999 13.93 -29.69 -24.63
N GLU A 1000 13.35 -28.80 -23.82
CA GLU A 1000 12.26 -29.12 -22.87
C GLU A 1000 11.13 -28.09 -23.06
N SER A 1001 9.93 -28.37 -22.56
CA SER A 1001 8.69 -27.72 -23.02
C SER A 1001 8.28 -26.48 -22.22
N SER A 1002 7.69 -25.51 -22.94
CA SER A 1002 7.02 -24.26 -22.49
C SER A 1002 7.89 -23.21 -21.79
N GLU A 1003 8.64 -22.43 -22.58
CA GLU A 1003 9.48 -21.29 -22.16
C GLU A 1003 8.74 -19.93 -22.13
N HIS A 1004 7.41 -19.91 -21.95
CA HIS A 1004 6.61 -18.67 -21.85
C HIS A 1004 5.94 -18.46 -20.47
N SER A 1005 6.24 -19.32 -19.49
CA SER A 1005 5.67 -19.25 -18.13
C SER A 1005 6.55 -18.46 -17.13
N SER A 1006 7.46 -17.63 -17.63
CA SER A 1006 8.36 -16.80 -16.81
C SER A 1006 7.80 -15.42 -16.51
N GLU A 1007 7.12 -14.80 -17.48
CA GLU A 1007 6.67 -13.40 -17.42
C GLU A 1007 5.27 -13.23 -16.79
N ILE A 1008 4.44 -14.28 -16.77
CA ILE A 1008 3.09 -14.27 -16.18
C ILE A 1008 2.88 -15.50 -15.30
N ARG A 1009 2.39 -15.27 -14.07
CA ARG A 1009 1.97 -16.32 -13.12
C ARG A 1009 0.45 -16.33 -13.00
N LEU A 1010 -0.15 -17.53 -13.12
CA LEU A 1010 -1.56 -17.75 -12.82
C LEU A 1010 -1.74 -17.78 -11.29
N GLU A 1011 -2.57 -16.91 -10.73
CA GLU A 1011 -2.90 -16.87 -9.30
C GLU A 1011 -4.12 -17.74 -8.96
N THR A 1012 -5.16 -17.72 -9.81
CA THR A 1012 -6.32 -18.59 -9.66
C THR A 1012 -7.09 -18.78 -10.97
N GLU A 1013 -7.89 -19.84 -11.04
CA GLU A 1013 -8.90 -20.04 -12.09
C GLU A 1013 -10.18 -20.63 -11.49
N PHE A 1014 -11.36 -20.14 -11.91
CA PHE A 1014 -12.65 -20.57 -11.37
C PHE A 1014 -13.82 -20.31 -12.33
N THR A 1015 -14.88 -21.12 -12.22
CA THR A 1015 -16.15 -20.89 -12.93
C THR A 1015 -17.20 -20.38 -11.94
N PRO A 1016 -17.76 -19.18 -12.15
CA PRO A 1016 -18.87 -18.65 -11.36
C PRO A 1016 -20.13 -19.54 -11.41
N ASP A 1017 -21.00 -19.43 -10.40
CA ASP A 1017 -22.26 -20.20 -10.31
C ASP A 1017 -23.24 -19.97 -11.48
N SER A 1018 -23.01 -18.91 -12.27
CA SER A 1018 -23.83 -18.48 -13.40
C SER A 1018 -22.96 -18.27 -14.65
N GLU A 1019 -23.51 -18.55 -15.84
CA GLU A 1019 -22.80 -18.29 -17.09
C GLU A 1019 -22.66 -16.78 -17.33
N ILE A 1020 -21.46 -16.26 -17.06
CA ILE A 1020 -21.11 -14.86 -17.31
C ILE A 1020 -20.91 -14.63 -18.80
N GLU A 1021 -21.35 -13.47 -19.27
CA GLU A 1021 -21.18 -13.02 -20.64
C GLU A 1021 -20.25 -11.80 -20.75
N GLU A 1022 -20.20 -10.96 -19.72
CA GLU A 1022 -19.41 -9.71 -19.69
C GLU A 1022 -19.07 -9.34 -18.25
N PHE A 1023 -17.92 -8.70 -18.02
CA PHE A 1023 -17.47 -8.31 -16.68
C PHE A 1023 -16.54 -7.10 -16.72
N SER A 1024 -16.55 -6.34 -15.62
CA SER A 1024 -15.60 -5.28 -15.29
C SER A 1024 -15.03 -5.58 -13.91
N GLY A 1025 -13.71 -5.56 -13.77
CA GLY A 1025 -13.03 -5.57 -12.48
C GLY A 1025 -12.99 -4.17 -11.90
N THR A 1026 -13.10 -4.07 -10.58
CA THR A 1026 -12.92 -2.82 -9.83
C THR A 1026 -12.71 -3.13 -8.35
N PHE A 1027 -12.14 -2.19 -7.62
CA PHE A 1027 -12.35 -2.14 -6.18
C PHE A 1027 -13.70 -1.49 -5.88
N ALA A 1028 -14.35 -1.89 -4.79
CA ALA A 1028 -15.59 -1.29 -4.30
C ALA A 1028 -15.74 -1.51 -2.77
N ASP A 1029 -15.92 -0.43 -1.99
CA ASP A 1029 -16.35 -0.51 -0.57
C ASP A 1029 -17.85 -0.82 -0.54
N ILE A 1030 -18.16 -2.10 -0.79
CA ILE A 1030 -19.51 -2.64 -0.77
C ILE A 1030 -19.98 -2.80 0.68
N PRO A 1031 -21.14 -2.22 1.07
CA PRO A 1031 -21.74 -2.47 2.37
C PRO A 1031 -21.94 -3.98 2.61
N ASP A 1032 -21.68 -4.41 3.83
CA ASP A 1032 -21.70 -5.81 4.28
C ASP A 1032 -20.56 -6.71 3.74
N LEU A 1033 -19.63 -6.19 2.93
CA LEU A 1033 -18.33 -6.81 2.66
C LEU A 1033 -17.19 -6.13 3.47
N PRO A 1034 -16.07 -6.82 3.73
CA PRO A 1034 -14.86 -6.20 4.26
C PRO A 1034 -14.28 -5.09 3.36
N ARG A 1035 -13.80 -4.02 4.01
CA ARG A 1035 -13.29 -2.81 3.36
C ARG A 1035 -11.98 -3.04 2.61
N GLY A 1036 -12.02 -2.80 1.30
CA GLY A 1036 -10.87 -2.88 0.39
C GLY A 1036 -10.69 -4.25 -0.27
N GLU A 1037 -11.66 -5.15 -0.20
CA GLU A 1037 -11.63 -6.40 -0.96
C GLU A 1037 -12.04 -6.17 -2.44
N PRO A 1038 -11.44 -6.91 -3.40
CA PRO A 1038 -11.72 -6.75 -4.82
C PRO A 1038 -13.03 -7.41 -5.25
N VAL A 1039 -13.71 -6.79 -6.23
CA VAL A 1039 -14.96 -7.33 -6.80
C VAL A 1039 -14.95 -7.30 -8.33
N LEU A 1040 -15.55 -8.32 -8.94
CA LEU A 1040 -15.89 -8.28 -10.37
C LEU A 1040 -17.37 -7.97 -10.50
N PHE A 1041 -17.71 -6.80 -11.05
CA PHE A 1041 -19.08 -6.52 -11.48
C PHE A 1041 -19.31 -7.19 -12.83
N SER A 1042 -20.34 -8.00 -12.95
CA SER A 1042 -20.53 -8.86 -14.13
C SER A 1042 -21.99 -9.01 -14.53
N ARG A 1043 -22.22 -9.37 -15.79
CA ARG A 1043 -23.53 -9.65 -16.36
C ARG A 1043 -23.58 -11.07 -16.91
N THR A 1044 -24.62 -11.80 -16.53
CA THR A 1044 -24.90 -13.14 -17.04
C THR A 1044 -25.61 -13.09 -18.40
N LYS A 1045 -25.63 -14.21 -19.12
CA LYS A 1045 -26.38 -14.39 -20.39
C LYS A 1045 -27.89 -14.15 -20.31
N ASN A 1046 -28.45 -13.97 -19.10
CA ASN A 1046 -29.85 -13.58 -18.88
C ASN A 1046 -30.02 -12.07 -18.64
N SER A 1047 -28.98 -11.27 -18.91
CA SER A 1047 -28.90 -9.83 -18.61
C SER A 1047 -29.01 -9.50 -17.11
N GLU A 1048 -28.65 -10.44 -16.23
CA GLU A 1048 -28.65 -10.25 -14.77
C GLU A 1048 -27.27 -9.78 -14.29
N SER A 1049 -27.22 -8.61 -13.65
CA SER A 1049 -26.01 -8.13 -12.97
C SER A 1049 -25.73 -8.92 -11.69
N GLN A 1050 -24.46 -9.16 -11.39
CA GLN A 1050 -23.99 -9.77 -10.14
C GLN A 1050 -22.61 -9.23 -9.77
N LEU A 1051 -22.28 -9.26 -8.48
CA LEU A 1051 -20.92 -9.06 -7.98
C LEU A 1051 -20.30 -10.42 -7.68
N ILE A 1052 -19.09 -10.65 -8.18
CA ILE A 1052 -18.24 -11.75 -7.72
C ILE A 1052 -17.30 -11.16 -6.68
N HIS A 1053 -17.45 -11.61 -5.44
CA HIS A 1053 -16.57 -11.22 -4.36
C HIS A 1053 -15.36 -12.17 -4.32
N LEU A 1054 -14.16 -11.59 -4.38
CA LEU A 1054 -12.89 -12.30 -4.51
C LEU A 1054 -12.18 -12.34 -3.14
N GLN A 1055 -12.59 -13.29 -2.30
CA GLN A 1055 -12.24 -13.39 -0.87
C GLN A 1055 -10.82 -13.86 -0.57
N GLU A 1056 -10.30 -13.49 0.59
CA GLU A 1056 -9.01 -13.91 1.17
C GLU A 1056 -8.90 -15.43 1.48
N GLU A 1057 -9.92 -16.04 2.12
CA GLU A 1057 -9.83 -17.43 2.65
C GLU A 1057 -10.66 -18.48 1.88
N ASN A 1058 -11.43 -18.11 0.86
CA ASN A 1058 -12.45 -18.97 0.25
C ASN A 1058 -12.48 -18.88 -1.29
N ALA A 1059 -13.11 -19.88 -1.92
CA ALA A 1059 -13.50 -19.78 -3.33
C ALA A 1059 -14.41 -18.55 -3.55
N PRO A 1060 -14.25 -17.82 -4.68
CA PRO A 1060 -15.06 -16.65 -5.00
C PRO A 1060 -16.57 -16.88 -4.88
N THR A 1061 -17.28 -15.90 -4.31
CA THR A 1061 -18.74 -15.99 -4.08
C THR A 1061 -19.50 -14.96 -4.90
N SER A 1062 -20.51 -15.38 -5.64
CA SER A 1062 -21.39 -14.47 -6.41
C SER A 1062 -22.59 -13.98 -5.60
N ILE A 1063 -22.84 -12.68 -5.63
CA ILE A 1063 -24.03 -12.00 -5.11
C ILE A 1063 -24.83 -11.47 -6.32
N SER A 1064 -26.04 -11.99 -6.56
CA SER A 1064 -26.90 -11.47 -7.63
C SER A 1064 -27.49 -10.10 -7.27
N LEU A 1065 -27.54 -9.19 -8.26
CA LEU A 1065 -28.09 -7.84 -8.18
C LEU A 1065 -29.33 -7.65 -9.08
N SER A 1066 -29.89 -8.71 -9.66
CA SER A 1066 -31.00 -8.62 -10.62
C SER A 1066 -32.35 -8.30 -9.96
N SER A 1067 -32.84 -7.09 -10.27
CA SER A 1067 -34.13 -6.53 -9.85
C SER A 1067 -34.32 -6.32 -8.34
N PRO A 1068 -35.11 -5.30 -7.93
CA PRO A 1068 -35.27 -5.01 -6.50
C PRO A 1068 -35.92 -6.19 -5.80
N THR A 1069 -35.54 -6.41 -4.55
CA THR A 1069 -36.48 -6.94 -3.58
C THR A 1069 -37.78 -6.15 -3.74
N GLN A 1070 -38.86 -6.78 -4.21
CA GLN A 1070 -40.20 -6.36 -3.82
C GLN A 1070 -40.10 -6.27 -2.30
N SER A 1071 -40.18 -5.06 -1.75
CA SER A 1071 -39.92 -4.85 -0.32
C SER A 1071 -40.82 -5.81 0.42
N SER A 1072 -40.22 -6.79 1.10
CA SER A 1072 -40.94 -7.87 1.74
C SER A 1072 -41.89 -7.25 2.74
N GLN A 1073 -43.17 -7.17 2.41
CA GLN A 1073 -44.09 -6.35 3.17
C GLN A 1073 -44.28 -7.03 4.53
N GLU A 1074 -43.82 -6.35 5.57
CA GLU A 1074 -43.87 -6.88 6.93
C GLU A 1074 -45.29 -6.70 7.49
N VAL A 1075 -46.00 -7.81 7.62
CA VAL A 1075 -47.35 -7.86 8.17
C VAL A 1075 -47.27 -8.34 9.62
N PHE A 1076 -47.58 -7.44 10.56
CA PHE A 1076 -47.56 -7.73 11.99
C PHE A 1076 -48.98 -7.88 12.55
N GLY A 1077 -49.23 -9.01 13.22
CA GLY A 1077 -50.35 -9.15 14.14
C GLY A 1077 -50.07 -8.50 15.50
N THR A 1078 -50.81 -8.93 16.52
CA THR A 1078 -50.79 -8.35 17.86
C THR A 1078 -50.45 -9.41 18.92
N THR A 1079 -50.82 -9.17 20.19
CA THR A 1079 -50.64 -10.15 21.27
C THR A 1079 -51.99 -10.79 21.64
N GLY A 1080 -52.79 -11.11 20.63
CA GLY A 1080 -54.01 -11.90 20.76
C GLY A 1080 -54.71 -12.07 19.42
N ASN A 1081 -55.49 -13.15 19.32
CA ASN A 1081 -56.20 -13.67 18.13
C ASN A 1081 -56.44 -12.68 16.97
N ASP A 1082 -55.60 -12.75 15.95
CA ASP A 1082 -55.65 -11.97 14.72
C ASP A 1082 -56.05 -12.80 13.48
N VAL A 1083 -56.40 -12.09 12.40
CA VAL A 1083 -56.75 -12.69 11.10
C VAL A 1083 -56.05 -11.90 10.00
N LEU A 1084 -55.00 -12.49 9.43
CA LEU A 1084 -54.10 -11.91 8.44
C LEU A 1084 -54.32 -12.59 7.08
N ASP A 1085 -55.38 -12.19 6.38
CA ASP A 1085 -55.85 -12.81 5.13
C ASP A 1085 -55.61 -11.88 3.93
N ALA A 1086 -54.76 -12.32 2.98
CA ALA A 1086 -54.40 -11.59 1.77
C ALA A 1086 -55.60 -11.32 0.84
N ASN A 1087 -56.70 -12.09 0.93
CA ASN A 1087 -57.95 -11.82 0.20
C ASN A 1087 -58.75 -10.64 0.78
N VAL A 1088 -58.46 -10.24 2.02
CA VAL A 1088 -59.23 -9.26 2.81
C VAL A 1088 -58.42 -8.00 3.12
N LEU A 1089 -57.11 -8.15 3.33
CA LEU A 1089 -56.15 -7.10 3.69
C LEU A 1089 -55.25 -6.72 2.50
N THR A 1090 -55.85 -6.47 1.34
CA THR A 1090 -55.12 -6.22 0.07
C THR A 1090 -54.24 -4.96 0.05
N ASP A 1091 -54.31 -4.11 1.07
CA ASP A 1091 -53.44 -2.94 1.24
C ASP A 1091 -52.22 -3.26 2.12
N ASP A 1092 -52.30 -4.33 2.93
CA ASP A 1092 -51.25 -4.79 3.87
C ASP A 1092 -50.39 -5.93 3.28
N PHE A 1093 -50.85 -6.59 2.21
CA PHE A 1093 -50.11 -7.62 1.48
C PHE A 1093 -49.76 -7.14 0.06
N ASN A 1094 -48.54 -7.42 -0.40
CA ASN A 1094 -48.12 -7.25 -1.78
C ASN A 1094 -48.38 -8.55 -2.59
N ASP A 1095 -48.05 -8.53 -3.89
CA ASP A 1095 -48.25 -9.70 -4.76
C ASP A 1095 -47.36 -10.90 -4.36
N SER A 1096 -46.08 -10.71 -3.98
CA SER A 1096 -45.13 -11.79 -3.57
C SER A 1096 -44.12 -11.40 -2.50
N GLY A 1097 -43.68 -12.39 -1.71
CA GLY A 1097 -42.53 -12.23 -0.81
C GLY A 1097 -42.83 -11.51 0.51
N ASN A 1098 -44.08 -11.52 0.97
CA ASN A 1098 -44.47 -10.94 2.26
C ASN A 1098 -43.76 -11.65 3.43
N ILE A 1099 -43.47 -10.91 4.50
CA ILE A 1099 -43.02 -11.49 5.77
C ILE A 1099 -44.13 -11.27 6.80
N VAL A 1100 -44.75 -12.34 7.29
CA VAL A 1100 -45.88 -12.27 8.22
C VAL A 1100 -45.45 -12.77 9.59
N PHE A 1101 -45.64 -11.95 10.61
CA PHE A 1101 -45.46 -12.29 12.02
C PHE A 1101 -46.82 -12.17 12.73
N ALA A 1102 -47.49 -13.28 13.03
CA ALA A 1102 -48.80 -13.25 13.68
C ALA A 1102 -48.69 -12.83 15.16
N GLY A 1103 -47.83 -13.51 15.93
CA GLY A 1103 -47.27 -13.00 17.18
C GLY A 1103 -47.51 -13.90 18.38
N SER A 1104 -48.60 -13.67 19.11
CA SER A 1104 -49.00 -14.56 20.22
C SER A 1104 -50.52 -14.52 20.38
N GLY A 1105 -51.17 -15.65 20.18
CA GLY A 1105 -52.62 -15.73 20.03
C GLY A 1105 -53.03 -17.06 19.42
N ASN A 1106 -54.32 -17.23 19.11
CA ASN A 1106 -54.70 -18.24 18.13
C ASN A 1106 -55.08 -17.49 16.88
N ASP A 1107 -54.14 -17.40 15.95
CA ASP A 1107 -54.17 -16.53 14.80
C ASP A 1107 -54.48 -17.32 13.53
N LEU A 1108 -55.04 -16.65 12.53
CA LEU A 1108 -55.30 -17.21 11.20
C LEU A 1108 -54.54 -16.40 10.17
N VAL A 1109 -53.59 -17.01 9.47
CA VAL A 1109 -52.83 -16.38 8.38
C VAL A 1109 -53.16 -17.07 7.06
N ASP A 1110 -53.70 -16.34 6.10
CA ASP A 1110 -53.99 -16.86 4.75
C ASP A 1110 -53.25 -16.05 3.68
N THR A 1111 -52.24 -16.67 3.09
CA THR A 1111 -51.44 -16.10 1.98
C THR A 1111 -51.74 -16.75 0.64
N SER A 1112 -52.70 -17.69 0.58
CA SER A 1112 -52.96 -18.55 -0.60
C SER A 1112 -53.41 -17.80 -1.87
N ALA A 1113 -53.78 -16.53 -1.74
CA ALA A 1113 -54.16 -15.64 -2.84
C ALA A 1113 -53.01 -14.80 -3.42
N SER A 1114 -51.83 -14.80 -2.78
CA SER A 1114 -50.60 -14.17 -3.29
C SER A 1114 -49.92 -15.05 -4.36
N ILE A 1115 -48.99 -14.49 -5.13
CA ILE A 1115 -48.22 -15.24 -6.14
C ILE A 1115 -47.01 -16.01 -5.56
N GLY A 1116 -46.83 -16.00 -4.23
CA GLY A 1116 -45.93 -16.91 -3.50
C GLY A 1116 -44.68 -16.28 -2.88
N GLN A 1117 -43.73 -17.15 -2.49
CA GLN A 1117 -42.44 -16.81 -1.85
C GLN A 1117 -42.53 -16.13 -0.46
N ASN A 1118 -43.66 -16.20 0.20
CA ASN A 1118 -43.88 -15.59 1.51
C ASN A 1118 -43.13 -16.30 2.63
N ARG A 1119 -42.84 -15.59 3.72
CA ARG A 1119 -42.30 -16.15 4.97
C ARG A 1119 -43.31 -15.89 6.09
N ILE A 1120 -43.84 -16.95 6.67
CA ILE A 1120 -44.93 -16.88 7.64
C ILE A 1120 -44.44 -17.46 8.97
N TYR A 1121 -44.65 -16.72 10.04
CA TYR A 1121 -44.34 -17.07 11.41
C TYR A 1121 -45.62 -16.92 12.24
N GLY A 1122 -46.19 -18.03 12.74
CA GLY A 1122 -47.32 -18.02 13.67
C GLY A 1122 -46.89 -17.40 15.00
N GLY A 1123 -46.04 -18.14 15.73
CA GLY A 1123 -45.34 -17.66 16.91
C GLY A 1123 -45.59 -18.54 18.12
N GLY A 1124 -46.78 -18.45 18.72
CA GLY A 1124 -47.15 -19.35 19.81
C GLY A 1124 -48.50 -19.06 20.45
N ASP A 1125 -48.98 -20.05 21.21
CA ASP A 1125 -50.39 -20.48 21.23
C ASP A 1125 -50.77 -21.13 19.86
N ASN A 1126 -52.02 -21.55 19.63
CA ASN A 1126 -52.34 -22.46 18.50
C ASN A 1126 -52.84 -21.73 17.25
N ASP A 1127 -52.11 -21.79 16.14
CA ASP A 1127 -52.34 -21.02 14.92
C ASP A 1127 -52.87 -21.86 13.72
N GLU A 1128 -53.42 -21.17 12.71
CA GLU A 1128 -53.87 -21.75 11.43
C GLU A 1128 -53.19 -20.98 10.27
N LEU A 1129 -52.22 -21.61 9.61
CA LEU A 1129 -51.37 -21.01 8.56
C LEU A 1129 -51.68 -21.65 7.20
N ILE A 1130 -52.12 -20.85 6.22
CA ILE A 1130 -52.53 -21.28 4.89
C ILE A 1130 -51.58 -20.69 3.83
N ALA A 1131 -50.96 -21.59 3.05
CA ALA A 1131 -49.93 -21.30 2.06
C ALA A 1131 -50.47 -21.31 0.61
N GLY A 1132 -49.77 -20.59 -0.26
CA GLY A 1132 -49.86 -20.68 -1.71
C GLY A 1132 -48.73 -21.54 -2.29
N ASN A 1133 -47.85 -20.93 -3.09
CA ASN A 1133 -46.79 -21.61 -3.83
C ASN A 1133 -45.40 -21.11 -3.39
N SER A 1134 -44.46 -22.05 -3.21
CA SER A 1134 -43.06 -21.77 -2.85
C SER A 1134 -42.86 -20.92 -1.59
N ASP A 1135 -43.80 -20.98 -0.65
CA ASP A 1135 -43.78 -20.28 0.63
C ASP A 1135 -42.93 -21.01 1.69
N ARG A 1136 -42.55 -20.28 2.74
CA ARG A 1136 -41.96 -20.82 3.97
C ARG A 1136 -42.85 -20.55 5.17
N LEU A 1137 -43.30 -21.61 5.84
CA LEU A 1137 -44.16 -21.55 7.03
C LEU A 1137 -43.41 -22.04 8.26
N VAL A 1138 -43.59 -21.36 9.38
CA VAL A 1138 -43.14 -21.75 10.72
C VAL A 1138 -44.33 -21.59 11.66
N GLY A 1139 -44.79 -22.68 12.27
CA GLY A 1139 -45.84 -22.70 13.29
C GLY A 1139 -45.38 -21.96 14.54
N GLY A 1140 -44.60 -22.66 15.37
CA GLY A 1140 -43.93 -22.10 16.54
C GLY A 1140 -44.20 -22.94 17.78
N ALA A 1141 -44.76 -22.33 18.83
CA ALA A 1141 -45.01 -23.02 20.10
C ALA A 1141 -46.52 -23.12 20.40
N GLY A 1142 -47.15 -24.18 19.92
CA GLY A 1142 -48.60 -24.40 19.97
C GLY A 1142 -49.00 -25.65 19.20
N ASN A 1143 -50.28 -26.05 19.25
CA ASN A 1143 -50.78 -27.15 18.42
C ASN A 1143 -51.41 -26.56 17.14
N ASP A 1144 -50.64 -26.47 16.08
CA ASP A 1144 -50.92 -25.65 14.90
C ASP A 1144 -51.56 -26.43 13.75
N ILE A 1145 -52.14 -25.69 12.80
CA ILE A 1145 -52.69 -26.21 11.55
C ILE A 1145 -51.96 -25.54 10.39
N LEU A 1146 -51.21 -26.32 9.60
CA LEU A 1146 -50.43 -25.83 8.48
C LEU A 1146 -50.97 -26.42 7.17
N ASP A 1147 -51.68 -25.62 6.39
CA ASP A 1147 -52.39 -26.03 5.18
C ASP A 1147 -51.72 -25.47 3.90
N ALA A 1148 -51.02 -26.36 3.20
CA ALA A 1148 -50.47 -26.12 1.86
C ALA A 1148 -51.27 -26.87 0.76
N SER A 1149 -52.47 -27.37 1.06
CA SER A 1149 -53.28 -28.16 0.11
C SER A 1149 -53.89 -27.33 -1.03
N LEU A 1150 -53.84 -25.99 -0.91
CA LEU A 1150 -54.23 -25.04 -1.96
C LEU A 1150 -53.07 -24.72 -2.94
N GLY A 1151 -51.83 -25.03 -2.56
CA GLY A 1151 -50.63 -24.88 -3.38
C GLY A 1151 -50.36 -26.06 -4.31
N GLU A 1152 -49.67 -25.80 -5.43
CA GLU A 1152 -49.22 -26.83 -6.37
C GLU A 1152 -47.68 -26.96 -6.47
N ASP A 1153 -46.90 -26.10 -5.77
CA ASP A 1153 -45.43 -26.02 -5.89
C ASP A 1153 -44.64 -25.85 -4.56
N ASN A 1154 -43.99 -26.92 -4.09
CA ASN A 1154 -42.71 -26.94 -3.34
C ASN A 1154 -42.53 -25.97 -2.13
N ASN A 1155 -43.48 -25.89 -1.20
CA ASN A 1155 -43.33 -25.11 0.04
C ASN A 1155 -42.33 -25.75 1.03
N ARG A 1156 -41.87 -24.95 2.01
CA ARG A 1156 -41.01 -25.38 3.13
C ARG A 1156 -41.72 -25.13 4.46
N ILE A 1157 -42.04 -26.17 5.22
CA ILE A 1157 -42.95 -26.07 6.37
C ILE A 1157 -42.29 -26.63 7.64
N TYR A 1158 -42.39 -25.90 8.75
CA TYR A 1158 -41.85 -26.27 10.06
C TYR A 1158 -42.97 -26.12 11.11
N GLY A 1159 -43.24 -27.15 11.92
CA GLY A 1159 -44.21 -27.08 13.04
C GLY A 1159 -43.60 -26.45 14.31
N ASP A 1160 -42.45 -26.98 14.72
CA ASP A 1160 -41.68 -26.66 15.94
C ASP A 1160 -42.18 -27.36 17.23
N GLU A 1161 -42.84 -26.71 18.21
CA GLU A 1161 -43.23 -27.31 19.51
C GLU A 1161 -44.75 -27.49 19.67
N GLY A 1162 -45.30 -28.69 19.36
CA GLY A 1162 -46.71 -29.02 19.59
C GLY A 1162 -47.18 -30.36 19.02
N ASP A 1163 -48.47 -30.70 19.19
CA ASP A 1163 -49.08 -31.77 18.36
C ASP A 1163 -49.79 -31.12 17.15
N ASP A 1164 -49.12 -31.08 16.01
CA ASP A 1164 -49.50 -30.28 14.83
C ASP A 1164 -50.27 -31.08 13.77
N ILE A 1165 -50.95 -30.36 12.88
CA ILE A 1165 -51.74 -30.93 11.78
C ILE A 1165 -51.36 -30.29 10.45
N PHE A 1166 -50.82 -31.10 9.54
CA PHE A 1166 -50.38 -30.66 8.22
C PHE A 1166 -51.30 -31.16 7.10
N PHE A 1167 -51.74 -30.28 6.21
CA PHE A 1167 -52.47 -30.62 4.98
C PHE A 1167 -51.59 -30.30 3.76
N LEU A 1168 -51.32 -31.31 2.92
CA LEU A 1168 -50.18 -31.25 1.99
C LEU A 1168 -50.58 -31.31 0.51
N GLY A 1169 -50.02 -30.38 -0.25
CA GLY A 1169 -50.13 -30.28 -1.71
C GLY A 1169 -49.17 -31.21 -2.45
N ARG A 1170 -48.15 -30.62 -3.08
CA ARG A 1170 -47.26 -31.27 -4.06
C ARG A 1170 -45.81 -30.81 -3.95
N GLY A 1171 -44.92 -31.77 -3.66
CA GLY A 1171 -43.48 -31.52 -3.59
C GLY A 1171 -43.03 -30.81 -2.30
N GLU A 1172 -43.89 -30.74 -1.29
CA GLU A 1172 -43.59 -30.06 -0.02
C GLU A 1172 -42.38 -30.69 0.67
N ARG A 1173 -41.58 -29.87 1.36
CA ARG A 1173 -40.52 -30.33 2.28
C ARG A 1173 -40.82 -29.84 3.67
N LEU A 1174 -40.90 -30.74 4.65
CA LEU A 1174 -41.35 -30.35 5.97
C LEU A 1174 -40.76 -31.15 7.12
N VAL A 1175 -40.77 -30.51 8.29
CA VAL A 1175 -40.41 -31.06 9.59
C VAL A 1175 -41.57 -30.77 10.54
N GLY A 1176 -42.07 -31.79 11.24
CA GLY A 1176 -43.03 -31.64 12.33
C GLY A 1176 -42.39 -30.88 13.47
N GLY A 1177 -41.70 -31.59 14.36
CA GLY A 1177 -40.90 -30.99 15.41
C GLY A 1177 -40.92 -31.80 16.69
N ALA A 1178 -41.50 -31.26 17.77
CA ALA A 1178 -41.56 -31.88 19.08
C ALA A 1178 -43.02 -31.99 19.58
N GLY A 1179 -43.65 -33.13 19.28
CA GLY A 1179 -44.97 -33.55 19.77
C GLY A 1179 -45.56 -34.64 18.86
N ASN A 1180 -46.87 -34.87 18.89
CA ASN A 1180 -47.46 -36.04 18.20
C ASN A 1180 -48.16 -35.65 16.90
N ASP A 1181 -47.38 -35.45 15.84
CA ASP A 1181 -47.82 -34.74 14.64
C ASP A 1181 -48.67 -35.59 13.70
N THR A 1182 -49.48 -34.93 12.87
CA THR A 1182 -50.39 -35.57 11.92
C THR A 1182 -50.27 -34.96 10.52
N PHE A 1183 -49.63 -35.70 9.62
CA PHE A 1183 -49.45 -35.33 8.22
C PHE A 1183 -50.54 -35.95 7.34
N SER A 1184 -51.29 -35.14 6.59
CA SER A 1184 -52.34 -35.58 5.66
C SER A 1184 -51.98 -35.25 4.22
N VAL A 1185 -51.62 -36.27 3.44
CA VAL A 1185 -51.23 -36.11 2.04
C VAL A 1185 -52.44 -36.04 1.10
N GLY A 1186 -52.45 -35.06 0.20
CA GLY A 1186 -53.42 -34.93 -0.90
C GLY A 1186 -53.14 -35.85 -2.11
N SER A 1187 -53.94 -35.73 -3.16
CA SER A 1187 -53.86 -36.59 -4.36
C SER A 1187 -52.63 -36.35 -5.25
N ASN A 1188 -51.85 -35.29 -5.03
CA ASN A 1188 -50.70 -34.95 -5.87
C ASN A 1188 -49.42 -35.68 -5.40
N GLY A 1189 -49.13 -35.62 -4.09
CA GLY A 1189 -48.01 -36.31 -3.47
C GLY A 1189 -46.63 -35.77 -3.86
N GLY A 1190 -45.60 -36.62 -3.77
CA GLY A 1190 -44.21 -36.23 -4.02
C GLY A 1190 -43.54 -35.48 -2.87
N ASN A 1191 -44.14 -35.48 -1.68
CA ASN A 1191 -43.69 -34.69 -0.53
C ASN A 1191 -42.59 -35.42 0.27
N THR A 1192 -41.70 -34.67 0.91
CA THR A 1192 -40.68 -35.18 1.84
C THR A 1192 -41.05 -34.79 3.27
N LEU A 1193 -41.32 -35.80 4.11
CA LEU A 1193 -41.89 -35.67 5.45
C LEU A 1193 -40.86 -36.11 6.50
N THR A 1194 -40.64 -35.27 7.50
CA THR A 1194 -39.87 -35.58 8.71
C THR A 1194 -40.79 -35.38 9.92
N GLY A 1195 -40.91 -36.38 10.79
CA GLY A 1195 -41.74 -36.33 12.00
C GLY A 1195 -41.10 -35.51 13.11
N GLY A 1196 -39.96 -35.99 13.64
CA GLY A 1196 -39.26 -35.39 14.77
C GLY A 1196 -39.38 -36.18 16.07
N GLU A 1197 -39.50 -35.49 17.21
CA GLU A 1197 -39.63 -36.08 18.55
C GLU A 1197 -41.10 -36.31 18.92
N GLY A 1198 -41.66 -37.48 18.56
CA GLY A 1198 -43.10 -37.66 18.64
C GLY A 1198 -43.62 -39.08 18.66
N ALA A 1199 -44.90 -39.22 18.31
CA ALA A 1199 -45.54 -40.48 17.97
C ALA A 1199 -46.49 -40.22 16.81
N ASP A 1200 -45.89 -40.10 15.63
CA ASP A 1200 -46.42 -39.30 14.54
C ASP A 1200 -47.29 -40.12 13.59
N ARG A 1201 -48.08 -39.41 12.77
CA ARG A 1201 -49.10 -40.03 11.92
C ARG A 1201 -49.00 -39.57 10.48
N PHE A 1202 -48.35 -40.40 9.68
CA PHE A 1202 -48.20 -40.18 8.25
C PHE A 1202 -49.40 -40.78 7.49
N TRP A 1203 -50.45 -39.98 7.24
CA TRP A 1203 -51.57 -40.37 6.39
C TRP A 1203 -51.20 -40.23 4.91
N VAL A 1204 -50.43 -41.20 4.42
CA VAL A 1204 -49.87 -41.26 3.06
C VAL A 1204 -50.91 -41.52 1.96
N VAL A 1205 -52.14 -41.93 2.34
CA VAL A 1205 -53.30 -42.05 1.44
C VAL A 1205 -54.55 -41.61 2.17
N ASN A 1206 -55.23 -40.60 1.62
CA ASN A 1206 -56.48 -40.05 2.13
C ASN A 1206 -57.48 -39.89 0.96
N ALA A 1207 -58.52 -40.73 0.94
CA ALA A 1207 -59.56 -40.85 -0.10
C ALA A 1207 -59.10 -41.28 -1.52
N GLU A 1208 -57.99 -40.74 -2.04
CA GLU A 1208 -57.42 -41.05 -3.38
C GLU A 1208 -55.92 -41.41 -3.29
N LEU A 1209 -55.37 -42.05 -4.32
CA LEU A 1209 -53.93 -42.39 -4.37
C LEU A 1209 -53.12 -41.16 -4.81
N PRO A 1210 -51.95 -40.88 -4.22
CA PRO A 1210 -51.08 -39.80 -4.65
C PRO A 1210 -50.44 -40.10 -6.03
N ASP A 1211 -50.49 -39.14 -6.94
CA ASP A 1211 -49.90 -39.22 -8.28
C ASP A 1211 -48.38 -39.45 -8.26
N SER A 1212 -47.70 -38.89 -7.24
CA SER A 1212 -46.27 -39.12 -6.95
C SER A 1212 -46.08 -39.69 -5.55
N ALA A 1213 -45.20 -40.69 -5.41
CA ALA A 1213 -44.90 -41.28 -4.11
C ALA A 1213 -44.23 -40.27 -3.16
N ASN A 1214 -44.59 -40.31 -1.88
CA ASN A 1214 -44.01 -39.47 -0.84
C ASN A 1214 -42.78 -40.14 -0.22
N THR A 1215 -41.91 -39.36 0.40
CA THR A 1215 -40.73 -39.83 1.12
C THR A 1215 -40.89 -39.51 2.60
N ILE A 1216 -40.77 -40.50 3.48
CA ILE A 1216 -40.73 -40.31 4.93
C ILE A 1216 -39.29 -40.54 5.38
N ALA A 1217 -38.71 -39.54 6.06
CA ALA A 1217 -37.26 -39.45 6.25
C ALA A 1217 -36.73 -40.13 7.53
N ASP A 1218 -37.56 -40.24 8.57
CA ASP A 1218 -37.12 -40.53 9.95
C ASP A 1218 -38.01 -41.51 10.75
N PHE A 1219 -39.01 -42.12 10.10
CA PHE A 1219 -40.05 -42.97 10.70
C PHE A 1219 -39.58 -43.94 11.82
N GLU A 1220 -40.02 -43.72 13.07
CA GLU A 1220 -39.66 -44.57 14.21
C GLU A 1220 -40.62 -45.77 14.40
N LEU A 1221 -40.08 -46.97 14.24
CA LEU A 1221 -40.81 -48.23 14.38
C LEU A 1221 -41.42 -48.42 15.78
N ASN A 1222 -42.74 -48.64 15.83
CA ASN A 1222 -43.58 -48.84 17.02
C ASN A 1222 -43.84 -47.56 17.85
N VAL A 1223 -43.33 -46.41 17.40
CA VAL A 1223 -43.66 -45.10 17.95
C VAL A 1223 -44.66 -44.43 16.99
N ASP A 1224 -44.28 -44.34 15.71
CA ASP A 1224 -45.11 -43.76 14.65
C ASP A 1224 -46.15 -44.72 14.09
N ALA A 1225 -47.12 -44.16 13.36
CA ALA A 1225 -48.16 -44.88 12.67
C ALA A 1225 -48.37 -44.41 11.22
N ILE A 1226 -48.53 -45.38 10.31
CA ILE A 1226 -48.87 -45.15 8.91
C ILE A 1226 -50.39 -45.14 8.76
N GLY A 1227 -50.94 -44.05 8.24
CA GLY A 1227 -52.36 -43.83 8.04
C GLY A 1227 -52.81 -44.15 6.61
N ILE A 1228 -53.93 -44.88 6.47
CA ILE A 1228 -54.64 -45.09 5.20
C ILE A 1228 -56.14 -44.91 5.47
N ALA A 1229 -56.75 -43.87 4.90
CA ALA A 1229 -58.16 -43.49 5.16
C ALA A 1229 -59.04 -43.51 3.89
N ASP A 1230 -60.30 -43.92 4.07
CA ASP A 1230 -61.41 -43.84 3.08
C ASP A 1230 -61.18 -44.51 1.70
N PHE A 1231 -60.04 -45.18 1.49
CA PHE A 1231 -59.62 -45.80 0.24
C PHE A 1231 -60.17 -47.23 0.03
N GLY A 1232 -61.48 -47.34 -0.22
CA GLY A 1232 -62.12 -48.55 -0.74
C GLY A 1232 -62.20 -49.74 0.24
N ASN A 1233 -63.05 -50.73 -0.06
CA ASN A 1233 -63.40 -51.78 0.92
C ASN A 1233 -62.35 -52.90 1.12
N SER A 1234 -61.25 -52.93 0.36
CA SER A 1234 -60.11 -53.88 0.51
C SER A 1234 -59.00 -53.56 -0.52
N PRO A 1235 -58.10 -52.58 -0.26
CA PRO A 1235 -56.96 -52.33 -1.15
C PRO A 1235 -55.90 -53.43 -1.02
N ASN A 1236 -55.17 -53.74 -2.10
CA ASN A 1236 -54.04 -54.66 -2.05
C ASN A 1236 -52.79 -53.93 -1.56
N LEU A 1237 -52.52 -54.03 -0.26
CA LEU A 1237 -51.28 -53.57 0.36
C LEU A 1237 -50.12 -54.51 0.00
N SER A 1238 -49.00 -53.93 -0.43
CA SER A 1238 -47.75 -54.66 -0.68
C SER A 1238 -46.55 -53.81 -0.31
N PHE A 1239 -45.50 -54.48 0.17
CA PHE A 1239 -44.22 -53.88 0.55
C PHE A 1239 -43.14 -54.33 -0.44
N GLY A 1240 -42.15 -53.48 -0.67
CA GLY A 1240 -40.96 -53.77 -1.45
C GLY A 1240 -39.74 -53.02 -0.90
N GLU A 1241 -38.63 -53.06 -1.64
CA GLU A 1241 -37.45 -52.22 -1.43
C GLU A 1241 -37.10 -51.53 -2.74
N ASP A 1242 -36.53 -50.32 -2.66
CA ASP A 1242 -35.95 -49.61 -3.81
C ASP A 1242 -34.51 -50.09 -4.12
N ASN A 1243 -33.78 -49.35 -4.95
CA ASN A 1243 -32.39 -49.68 -5.31
C ASN A 1243 -31.38 -49.40 -4.18
N GLU A 1244 -31.80 -48.72 -3.12
CA GLU A 1244 -30.98 -48.27 -1.98
C GLU A 1244 -31.34 -49.01 -0.68
N SER A 1245 -32.23 -50.03 -0.78
CA SER A 1245 -32.77 -50.82 0.32
C SER A 1245 -33.70 -50.05 1.28
N ASN A 1246 -34.27 -48.91 0.86
CA ASN A 1246 -35.36 -48.25 1.59
C ASN A 1246 -36.69 -48.99 1.34
N ALA A 1247 -37.52 -49.09 2.38
CA ALA A 1247 -38.80 -49.78 2.30
C ALA A 1247 -39.81 -48.97 1.47
N THR A 1248 -40.53 -49.64 0.59
CA THR A 1248 -41.54 -49.02 -0.28
C THR A 1248 -42.93 -49.57 0.01
N LEU A 1249 -43.92 -48.68 0.01
CA LEU A 1249 -45.32 -48.98 0.23
C LEU A 1249 -46.10 -48.85 -1.09
N THR A 1250 -46.69 -49.95 -1.53
CA THR A 1250 -47.46 -50.02 -2.78
C THR A 1250 -48.90 -50.43 -2.51
N LEU A 1251 -49.86 -49.63 -2.98
CA LEU A 1251 -51.30 -49.87 -2.88
C LEU A 1251 -51.90 -50.10 -4.28
N ASP A 1252 -52.57 -51.24 -4.46
CA ASP A 1252 -53.19 -51.67 -5.73
C ASP A 1252 -52.27 -51.61 -6.98
N GLY A 1253 -50.96 -51.63 -6.76
CA GLY A 1253 -49.92 -51.61 -7.79
C GLY A 1253 -49.26 -50.24 -8.05
N GLN A 1254 -49.66 -49.20 -7.31
CA GLN A 1254 -49.07 -47.86 -7.35
C GLN A 1254 -48.22 -47.62 -6.09
N LEU A 1255 -47.00 -47.13 -6.27
CA LEU A 1255 -46.12 -46.71 -5.19
C LEU A 1255 -46.69 -45.43 -4.55
N VAL A 1256 -46.90 -45.42 -3.24
CA VAL A 1256 -47.48 -44.26 -2.52
C VAL A 1256 -46.53 -43.61 -1.53
N ALA A 1257 -45.57 -44.39 -1.01
CA ALA A 1257 -44.59 -43.91 -0.05
C ALA A 1257 -43.29 -44.73 -0.08
N THR A 1258 -42.18 -44.07 0.22
CA THR A 1258 -40.85 -44.65 0.48
C THR A 1258 -40.39 -44.20 1.87
N PHE A 1259 -39.83 -45.11 2.66
CA PHE A 1259 -39.41 -44.89 4.04
C PHE A 1259 -37.89 -45.03 4.12
N LEU A 1260 -37.19 -43.91 4.29
CA LEU A 1260 -35.72 -43.89 4.29
C LEU A 1260 -35.17 -44.62 5.52
N GLY A 1261 -34.09 -45.39 5.33
CA GLY A 1261 -33.40 -46.09 6.42
C GLY A 1261 -34.16 -47.26 7.08
N ILE A 1262 -35.40 -47.53 6.68
CA ILE A 1262 -36.22 -48.67 7.14
C ILE A 1262 -36.21 -49.77 6.07
N THR A 1263 -36.02 -51.04 6.46
CA THR A 1263 -36.07 -52.18 5.51
C THR A 1263 -37.50 -52.73 5.32
N GLN A 1264 -37.73 -53.49 4.25
CA GLN A 1264 -39.06 -54.06 3.97
C GLN A 1264 -39.59 -54.95 5.12
N ASP A 1265 -38.72 -55.76 5.72
CA ASP A 1265 -39.08 -56.66 6.82
C ASP A 1265 -39.44 -55.88 8.11
N GLU A 1266 -38.85 -54.71 8.32
CA GLU A 1266 -39.14 -53.81 9.44
C GLU A 1266 -40.47 -53.07 9.23
N LEU A 1267 -40.67 -52.47 8.05
CA LEU A 1267 -41.92 -51.77 7.70
C LEU A 1267 -43.15 -52.69 7.79
N ALA A 1268 -42.98 -53.98 7.46
CA ALA A 1268 -44.03 -55.00 7.61
C ALA A 1268 -44.47 -55.25 9.08
N THR A 1269 -43.75 -54.71 10.06
CA THR A 1269 -44.09 -54.77 11.50
C THR A 1269 -44.58 -53.44 12.08
N ALA A 1270 -44.61 -52.36 11.28
CA ALA A 1270 -45.02 -51.03 11.71
C ALA A 1270 -46.50 -50.94 12.14
N THR A 1271 -46.83 -49.87 12.87
CA THR A 1271 -48.21 -49.58 13.29
C THR A 1271 -49.01 -49.03 12.11
N PHE A 1272 -50.12 -49.68 11.74
CA PHE A 1272 -51.04 -49.17 10.72
C PHE A 1272 -52.35 -48.69 11.34
N SER A 1273 -52.74 -47.46 10.97
CA SER A 1273 -54.04 -46.87 11.27
C SER A 1273 -54.90 -46.87 10.02
N PHE A 1274 -56.04 -47.56 10.08
CA PHE A 1274 -57.03 -47.59 9.00
C PHE A 1274 -58.24 -46.72 9.39
N GLY A 1275 -58.53 -45.72 8.56
CA GLY A 1275 -59.68 -44.80 8.70
C GLY A 1275 -60.92 -45.30 7.99
#